data_AF-A0A3M2G582-F1
#
_entry.id   AF-A0A3M2G582-F1
#
_cell.length_a   1.000
_cell.length_b   1.000
_cell.length_c   1.000
_cell.angle_alpha   90.00
_cell.angle_beta   90.00
_cell.angle_gamma   90.00
#
_symmetry.space_group_name_H-M   'P 1'
#
loop_
_entity.id
_entity.type
_entity.pdbx_description
1 polymer ?
#
loop_
_entity_poly.entity_id
_entity_poly.type
_entity_poly.pdbx_seq_one_letter_code
_entity_poly.pdbx_strand_id
1 'polypeptide(L)'
;MADAEKIIRKALRFKENKQFDKATETLRDFLKDHGHHFDVLWELAAIYFESGREKSGVTTLRQVLKSYPSKIQAVSAFLEREWKHARDPESLLWFLWENQIHQRDFDEANRVLERLDTPAIQEQLTHYRENLRHIEEYKDPTNYDDNDIDTFYYLAELQRHLGQTEEALISIRKLIDLRPAETQNIKQIYEKEYHRNREDEHTKSILGEIYMMTDDIESAVEVFLEIPDKDANRLQDAVHLLEKMLLDKPDNPELLKGMAKIHLKLDNISGGLEYLVRAAMIAPEAGEEVLLELDKLNGDHEVGVLYARGQIYQLQGKYQAAIDAYQTVLERDPAYEAEVLAKLAEIADQDNQNLNALLNMSELEIQRGEFSKALRWLDKARRLRPDEMDEIIRQLLKILQVDESHLEAHRRLGDIYTDQGDYERAVATYLHLAETNPAEECRAVVIKGLETIHTKKPSHTTVSLELGKLYIRQKNYQEAIMRLSDVLKYAPDQLNAVMPLITEILNKDRKQASIVARMYESVALKTGIDDTLVALALAKAYVYERQYERATQQLERVLALDESYTDAVVPVYQQILDENPSHHESRLALADLYMRQGQYPAAVDVLRAAARHNQSSSQIIELFYRILDREDSDYTRQALIETLHERKLTDLTIQECEKVIQKSPEAAYAYEILADALIEKGHFTQSVDRMYALMAMDASTVDVVLEKCDRILSIDETNVAARYCRAEAFIKKDRLADAVDEFMRVLKYDSDRIEAVIDHLKRVISLQHTNVDAHLALGEVYLQKNDYNEASRAFSTALELDSDRLGEVIRKYYQILKLDPVNVTAHFMLGKALIKKEEYAKAVEHLDMALELDYQFMEPVMREYQRALEQDASVPQTHLALGQIYAQKNLYSSAIEHFTKTLELDASLATQVIDQYQAILLKSPAQAKVRFALGNAYIVDQDYPAAIEQIETALKTDEKLLPQAIEAYESILVRDQQNARALLALAKGYVQQGNFENAATHLVQVADLDPNQTEAIIEGLEMILDADPSQVTSRLYLGDMYSRKGAYSNALEEFHKALDQTEDVHQRVELYLHIGNTYVALQDDARARQAFLSARELEPENSTLYQQLRELYSKRTVTQIQLLRKQLEAMPTDPATRLELIRRLREAHQYDEAIQVAQFKGIDASTEAQRLLELGRCFLERGDYYTAIEVLSGVPVEGAYLDRTALARLYYQAIAYERVGLYQHAISLLEHIQRVDMAYADVPDRIQHNFLQHAKGHVKTVDYSIQIIPATIP
;
A
#
# COMPACT_ATOMS: atom_id res chain seq x y z
N MET A 1 70.81 11.82 -27.36
CA MET A 1 71.39 12.62 -26.25
C MET A 1 72.56 13.50 -26.71
N ALA A 2 73.66 12.98 -27.29
CA ALA A 2 74.83 13.79 -27.67
C ALA A 2 74.53 14.94 -28.67
N ASP A 3 73.62 14.72 -29.63
CA ASP A 3 73.22 15.76 -30.59
C ASP A 3 72.26 16.79 -29.99
N ALA A 4 71.34 16.38 -29.10
CA ALA A 4 70.42 17.28 -28.39
C ALA A 4 71.18 18.23 -27.46
N GLU A 5 72.15 17.73 -26.71
CA GLU A 5 72.97 18.55 -25.79
C GLU A 5 73.84 19.55 -26.56
N LYS A 6 74.37 19.15 -27.73
CA LYS A 6 75.13 20.04 -28.62
C LYS A 6 74.25 21.15 -29.22
N ILE A 7 73.01 20.80 -29.58
CA ILE A 7 71.99 21.73 -30.09
C ILE A 7 71.53 22.70 -28.99
N ILE A 8 71.26 22.21 -27.78
CA ILE A 8 70.89 23.03 -26.62
C ILE A 8 72.02 23.99 -26.26
N ARG A 9 73.29 23.53 -26.18
CA ARG A 9 74.43 24.44 -25.94
C ARG A 9 74.58 25.48 -27.04
N LYS A 10 74.30 25.13 -28.30
CA LYS A 10 74.32 26.08 -29.43
C LYS A 10 73.20 27.11 -29.30
N ALA A 11 72.00 26.68 -28.91
CA ALA A 11 70.87 27.57 -28.65
C ALA A 11 71.11 28.48 -27.43
N LEU A 12 71.69 27.95 -26.35
CA LEU A 12 72.08 28.73 -25.16
C LEU A 12 73.15 29.78 -25.48
N ARG A 13 74.11 29.49 -26.37
CA ARG A 13 75.06 30.51 -26.85
C ARG A 13 74.36 31.62 -27.66
N PHE A 14 73.34 31.28 -28.45
CA PHE A 14 72.52 32.29 -29.12
C PHE A 14 71.69 33.07 -28.11
N LYS A 15 71.18 32.42 -27.05
CA LYS A 15 70.47 33.04 -25.92
C LYS A 15 71.34 34.04 -25.15
N GLU A 16 72.57 33.66 -24.78
CA GLU A 16 73.54 34.55 -24.11
C GLU A 16 73.86 35.80 -24.94
N ASN A 17 73.85 35.68 -26.27
CA ASN A 17 74.02 36.78 -27.20
C ASN A 17 72.71 37.52 -27.55
N LYS A 18 71.61 37.26 -26.82
CA LYS A 18 70.26 37.81 -27.03
C LYS A 18 69.66 37.55 -28.42
N GLN A 19 70.12 36.53 -29.13
CA GLN A 19 69.62 36.10 -30.44
C GLN A 19 68.54 35.03 -30.28
N PHE A 20 67.43 35.38 -29.63
CA PHE A 20 66.35 34.45 -29.28
C PHE A 20 65.71 33.76 -30.50
N ASP A 21 65.56 34.45 -31.63
CA ASP A 21 65.04 33.84 -32.87
C ASP A 21 65.89 32.67 -33.35
N LYS A 22 67.20 32.89 -33.46
CA LYS A 22 68.15 31.85 -33.86
C LYS A 22 68.20 30.72 -32.84
N ALA A 23 68.07 31.03 -31.55
CA ALA A 23 68.01 30.03 -30.49
C ALA A 23 66.77 29.13 -30.63
N THR A 24 65.57 29.74 -30.78
CA THR A 24 64.31 29.00 -30.92
C THR A 24 64.20 28.26 -32.26
N GLU A 25 64.74 28.80 -33.35
CA GLU A 25 64.79 28.15 -34.67
C GLU A 25 65.70 26.91 -34.62
N THR A 26 66.88 27.03 -34.00
CA THR A 26 67.81 25.91 -33.82
C THR A 26 67.18 24.76 -33.03
N LEU A 27 66.40 25.06 -31.99
CA LEU A 27 65.70 24.04 -31.20
C LEU A 27 64.48 23.48 -31.95
N ARG A 28 63.70 24.32 -32.66
CA ARG A 28 62.54 23.88 -33.45
C ARG A 28 62.92 22.98 -34.61
N ASP A 29 64.00 23.29 -35.33
CA ASP A 29 64.46 22.45 -36.43
C ASP A 29 64.93 21.07 -35.92
N PHE A 30 65.56 21.03 -34.74
CA PHE A 30 65.88 19.76 -34.12
C PHE A 30 64.62 18.94 -33.77
N LEU A 31 63.59 19.59 -33.22
CA LEU A 31 62.32 18.93 -32.87
C LEU A 31 61.54 18.44 -34.10
N LYS A 32 61.66 19.10 -35.26
CA LYS A 32 61.06 18.61 -36.52
C LYS A 32 61.60 17.23 -36.91
N ASP A 33 62.90 17.03 -36.76
CA ASP A 33 63.58 15.82 -37.20
C ASP A 33 63.58 14.70 -36.14
N HIS A 34 63.46 15.05 -34.85
CA HIS A 34 63.63 14.11 -33.73
C HIS A 34 62.40 13.96 -32.83
N GLY A 35 61.27 14.59 -33.18
CA GLY A 35 60.02 14.51 -32.43
C GLY A 35 60.08 15.27 -31.10
N HIS A 36 59.23 14.86 -30.15
CA HIS A 36 59.07 15.52 -28.85
C HIS A 36 60.19 15.11 -27.88
N HIS A 37 61.30 15.86 -27.83
CA HIS A 37 62.40 15.62 -26.88
C HIS A 37 62.30 16.57 -25.68
N PHE A 38 62.16 16.04 -24.46
CA PHE A 38 61.90 16.82 -23.23
C PHE A 38 62.86 18.00 -23.04
N ASP A 39 64.18 17.77 -22.95
CA ASP A 39 65.15 18.84 -22.65
C ASP A 39 65.16 19.96 -23.70
N VAL A 40 64.86 19.61 -24.97
CA VAL A 40 64.84 20.56 -26.08
C VAL A 40 63.54 21.37 -26.05
N LEU A 41 62.40 20.74 -25.77
CA LEU A 41 61.12 21.41 -25.58
C LEU A 41 61.13 22.31 -24.33
N TRP A 42 61.75 21.84 -23.25
CA TRP A 42 61.90 22.58 -22.00
C TRP A 42 62.74 23.84 -22.19
N GLU A 43 63.91 23.72 -22.81
CA GLU A 43 64.77 24.87 -23.12
C GLU A 43 64.12 25.78 -24.16
N LEU A 44 63.39 25.23 -25.12
CA LEU A 44 62.62 26.02 -26.08
C LEU A 44 61.54 26.84 -25.38
N ALA A 45 60.80 26.23 -24.44
CA ALA A 45 59.84 26.93 -23.61
C ALA A 45 60.53 28.03 -22.77
N ALA A 46 61.58 27.71 -22.02
CA ALA A 46 62.32 28.67 -21.21
C ALA A 46 62.83 29.87 -22.03
N ILE A 47 63.33 29.64 -23.24
CA ILE A 47 63.75 30.69 -24.17
C ILE A 47 62.56 31.52 -24.66
N TYR A 48 61.40 30.92 -24.91
CA TYR A 48 60.19 31.67 -25.25
C TYR A 48 59.77 32.59 -24.11
N PHE A 49 59.80 32.14 -22.86
CA PHE A 49 59.51 32.98 -21.69
C PHE A 49 60.52 34.11 -21.52
N GLU A 50 61.83 33.83 -21.58
CA GLU A 50 62.87 34.87 -21.50
C GLU A 50 62.81 35.87 -22.67
N SER A 51 62.31 35.45 -23.83
CA SER A 51 62.12 36.32 -25.01
C SER A 51 60.78 37.08 -25.02
N GLY A 52 59.94 36.92 -23.99
CA GLY A 52 58.62 37.55 -23.89
C GLY A 52 57.58 36.98 -24.87
N ARG A 53 57.78 35.75 -25.36
CA ARG A 53 56.90 35.01 -26.28
C ARG A 53 56.08 33.95 -25.53
N GLU A 54 55.38 34.38 -24.49
CA GLU A 54 54.74 33.48 -23.53
C GLU A 54 53.67 32.57 -24.16
N LYS A 55 52.86 33.03 -25.13
CA LYS A 55 51.91 32.15 -25.84
C LYS A 55 52.61 30.97 -26.53
N SER A 56 53.77 31.23 -27.16
CA SER A 56 54.61 30.18 -27.75
C SER A 56 55.28 29.32 -26.67
N GLY A 57 55.62 29.92 -25.52
CA GLY A 57 56.09 29.21 -24.33
C GLY A 57 55.06 28.24 -23.77
N VAL A 58 53.84 28.71 -23.51
CA VAL A 58 52.69 27.93 -23.00
C VAL A 58 52.32 26.81 -23.96
N THR A 59 52.23 27.09 -25.27
CA THR A 59 51.96 26.03 -26.26
C THR A 59 53.07 24.97 -26.29
N THR A 60 54.33 25.38 -26.13
CA THR A 60 55.46 24.46 -26.00
C THR A 60 55.39 23.67 -24.68
N LEU A 61 55.01 24.31 -23.57
CA LEU A 61 54.78 23.62 -22.28
C LEU A 61 53.59 22.66 -22.35
N ARG A 62 52.49 23.00 -23.02
CA ARG A 62 51.38 22.06 -23.30
C ARG A 62 51.87 20.87 -24.13
N GLN A 63 52.76 21.07 -25.09
CA GLN A 63 53.41 19.97 -25.82
C GLN A 63 54.34 19.13 -24.92
N VAL A 64 55.04 19.76 -23.99
CA VAL A 64 55.83 19.06 -22.95
C VAL A 64 54.91 18.17 -22.13
N LEU A 65 53.78 18.68 -21.62
CA LEU A 65 52.84 17.89 -20.83
C LEU A 65 52.16 16.78 -21.64
N LYS A 66 51.80 17.06 -22.90
CA LYS A 66 51.23 16.05 -23.81
C LYS A 66 52.20 14.89 -24.08
N SER A 67 53.50 15.17 -24.16
CA SER A 67 54.52 14.16 -24.47
C SER A 67 55.13 13.53 -23.21
N TYR A 68 55.11 14.26 -22.10
CA TYR A 68 55.70 13.91 -20.81
C TYR A 68 54.79 14.35 -19.65
N PRO A 69 53.63 13.70 -19.44
CA PRO A 69 52.68 14.08 -18.38
C PRO A 69 53.30 14.09 -16.98
N SER A 70 54.28 13.22 -16.72
CA SER A 70 55.01 13.14 -15.43
C SER A 70 55.85 14.38 -15.10
N LYS A 71 55.91 15.39 -15.97
CA LYS A 71 56.66 16.64 -15.78
C LYS A 71 55.79 17.81 -15.37
N ILE A 72 54.51 17.55 -15.06
CA ILE A 72 53.53 18.57 -14.69
C ILE A 72 53.95 19.44 -13.50
N GLN A 73 54.52 18.86 -12.45
CA GLN A 73 55.05 19.63 -11.31
C GLN A 73 56.19 20.58 -11.70
N ALA A 74 57.07 20.16 -12.61
CA ALA A 74 58.13 21.02 -13.10
C ALA A 74 57.54 22.20 -13.88
N VAL A 75 56.56 21.94 -14.75
CA VAL A 75 55.85 22.96 -15.52
C VAL A 75 55.10 23.92 -14.59
N SER A 76 54.37 23.44 -13.58
CA SER A 76 53.69 24.28 -12.58
C SER A 76 54.67 25.16 -11.81
N ALA A 77 55.76 24.61 -11.29
CA ALA A 77 56.79 25.38 -10.56
C ALA A 77 57.47 26.44 -11.45
N PHE A 78 57.64 26.13 -12.74
CA PHE A 78 58.13 27.08 -13.72
C PHE A 78 57.09 28.21 -13.94
N LEU A 79 55.82 27.89 -14.15
CA LEU A 79 54.75 28.87 -14.32
C LEU A 79 54.58 29.76 -13.08
N GLU A 80 54.63 29.19 -11.87
CA GLU A 80 54.57 29.91 -10.59
C GLU A 80 55.69 30.94 -10.41
N ARG A 81 56.87 30.67 -10.97
CA ARG A 81 58.00 31.61 -10.95
C ARG A 81 57.87 32.69 -12.01
N GLU A 82 57.44 32.31 -13.21
CA GLU A 82 57.47 33.19 -14.39
C GLU A 82 56.24 34.09 -14.52
N TRP A 83 55.06 33.71 -14.00
CA TRP A 83 53.81 34.47 -14.24
C TRP A 83 53.86 35.93 -13.75
N LYS A 84 54.59 36.22 -12.66
CA LYS A 84 54.73 37.59 -12.12
C LYS A 84 55.54 38.51 -13.04
N HIS A 85 56.38 37.92 -13.89
CA HIS A 85 57.27 38.64 -14.80
C HIS A 85 56.79 38.59 -16.25
N ALA A 86 55.65 37.93 -16.48
CA ALA A 86 55.05 37.73 -17.78
C ALA A 86 54.31 38.97 -18.29
N ARG A 87 54.28 39.14 -19.62
CA ARG A 87 53.47 40.14 -20.33
C ARG A 87 51.99 39.79 -20.32
N ASP A 88 51.67 38.50 -20.33
CA ASP A 88 50.32 37.94 -20.27
C ASP A 88 50.17 37.02 -19.05
N PRO A 89 50.11 37.60 -17.83
CA PRO A 89 50.00 36.84 -16.60
C PRO A 89 48.68 36.07 -16.50
N GLU A 90 47.62 36.53 -17.15
CA GLU A 90 46.29 35.92 -17.06
C GLU A 90 46.23 34.58 -17.78
N SER A 91 46.71 34.49 -19.03
CA SER A 91 46.80 33.22 -19.76
C SER A 91 47.69 32.20 -19.04
N LEU A 92 48.71 32.68 -18.31
CA LEU A 92 49.60 31.84 -17.52
C LEU A 92 48.96 31.38 -16.22
N LEU A 93 48.18 32.25 -15.56
CA LEU A 93 47.38 31.90 -14.40
C LEU A 93 46.30 30.89 -14.79
N TRP A 94 45.60 31.03 -15.92
CA TRP A 94 44.65 30.03 -16.40
C TRP A 94 45.30 28.68 -16.73
N PHE A 95 46.46 28.70 -17.39
CA PHE A 95 47.17 27.46 -17.67
C PHE A 95 47.75 26.81 -16.40
N LEU A 96 48.21 27.63 -15.45
CA LEU A 96 48.61 27.15 -14.13
C LEU A 96 47.40 26.55 -13.42
N TRP A 97 46.26 27.22 -13.43
CA TRP A 97 45.00 26.78 -12.83
C TRP A 97 44.53 25.45 -13.40
N GLU A 98 44.44 25.32 -14.72
CA GLU A 98 44.12 24.05 -15.41
C GLU A 98 45.08 22.92 -14.97
N ASN A 99 46.38 23.20 -14.92
CA ASN A 99 47.37 22.22 -14.49
C ASN A 99 47.23 21.84 -13.01
N GLN A 100 46.80 22.77 -12.15
CA GLN A 100 46.55 22.48 -10.74
C GLN A 100 45.28 21.64 -10.57
N ILE A 101 44.20 21.95 -11.29
CA ILE A 101 42.98 21.14 -11.29
C ILE A 101 43.26 19.72 -11.85
N HIS A 102 44.04 19.59 -12.93
CA HIS A 102 44.45 18.29 -13.48
C HIS A 102 45.30 17.47 -12.49
N GLN A 103 46.12 18.14 -11.66
CA GLN A 103 46.86 17.52 -10.55
C GLN A 103 46.01 17.27 -9.30
N ARG A 104 44.75 17.69 -9.32
CA ARG A 104 43.84 17.69 -8.16
C ARG A 104 44.39 18.53 -6.98
N ASP A 105 45.17 19.57 -7.27
CA ASP A 105 45.66 20.56 -6.31
C ASP A 105 44.77 21.82 -6.32
N PHE A 106 43.55 21.65 -5.81
CA PHE A 106 42.52 22.69 -5.80
C PHE A 106 42.88 23.89 -4.92
N ASP A 107 43.81 23.72 -3.99
CA ASP A 107 44.29 24.79 -3.14
C ASP A 107 45.04 25.86 -3.93
N GLU A 108 46.02 25.41 -4.71
CA GLU A 108 46.79 26.32 -5.53
C GLU A 108 45.94 26.80 -6.70
N ALA A 109 44.99 25.99 -7.18
CA ALA A 109 43.97 26.43 -8.13
C ALA A 109 43.13 27.59 -7.57
N ASN A 110 42.60 27.50 -6.34
CA ASN A 110 41.82 28.57 -5.72
C ASN A 110 42.65 29.83 -5.48
N ARG A 111 43.90 29.69 -5.00
CA ARG A 111 44.83 30.83 -4.89
C ARG A 111 45.14 31.47 -6.23
N VAL A 112 45.06 30.72 -7.32
CA VAL A 112 45.20 31.24 -8.68
C VAL A 112 43.93 31.98 -9.11
N LEU A 113 42.73 31.47 -8.78
CA LEU A 113 41.46 32.18 -9.01
C LEU A 113 41.36 33.50 -8.23
N GLU A 114 41.85 33.55 -6.99
CA GLU A 114 41.91 34.78 -6.19
C GLU A 114 42.81 35.87 -6.82
N ARG A 115 43.73 35.47 -7.72
CA ARG A 115 44.60 36.39 -8.48
C ARG A 115 43.95 36.85 -9.80
N LEU A 116 42.81 36.26 -10.16
CA LEU A 116 42.03 36.54 -11.36
C LEU A 116 40.80 37.39 -11.02
N ASP A 117 40.32 38.13 -12.01
CA ASP A 117 39.19 39.05 -11.85
C ASP A 117 37.85 38.34 -12.11
N THR A 118 36.77 38.74 -11.43
CA THR A 118 35.45 38.11 -11.63
C THR A 118 35.01 38.06 -13.10
N PRO A 119 35.24 39.08 -13.95
CA PRO A 119 34.90 39.02 -15.38
C PRO A 119 35.72 38.02 -16.17
N ALA A 120 37.02 37.89 -15.86
CA ALA A 120 37.89 36.88 -16.47
C ALA A 120 37.40 35.46 -16.11
N ILE A 121 36.97 35.27 -14.86
CA ILE A 121 36.37 34.01 -14.38
C ILE A 121 35.05 33.73 -15.11
N GLN A 122 34.19 34.74 -15.34
CA GLN A 122 32.93 34.59 -16.07
C GLN A 122 33.12 34.26 -17.56
N GLU A 123 34.08 34.92 -18.23
CA GLU A 123 34.44 34.63 -19.63
C GLU A 123 34.98 33.20 -19.77
N GLN A 124 35.85 32.78 -18.87
CA GLN A 124 36.38 31.42 -18.87
C GLN A 124 35.28 30.38 -18.53
N LEU A 125 34.34 30.71 -17.65
CA LEU A 125 33.19 29.84 -17.36
C LEU A 125 32.32 29.62 -18.61
N THR A 126 32.03 30.65 -19.41
CA THR A 126 31.29 30.47 -20.67
C THR A 126 32.01 29.55 -21.65
N HIS A 127 33.34 29.67 -21.72
CA HIS A 127 34.16 28.80 -22.56
C HIS A 127 34.04 27.32 -22.14
N TYR A 128 34.11 27.03 -20.84
CA TYR A 128 33.95 25.66 -20.35
C TYR A 128 32.53 25.13 -20.47
N ARG A 129 31.48 25.98 -20.40
CA ARG A 129 30.09 25.56 -20.64
C ARG A 129 29.86 25.16 -22.10
N GLU A 130 30.40 25.92 -23.04
CA GLU A 130 30.38 25.58 -24.46
C GLU A 130 31.16 24.29 -24.74
N ASN A 131 32.33 24.13 -24.12
CA ASN A 131 33.11 22.90 -24.22
C ASN A 131 32.33 21.70 -23.67
N LEU A 132 31.66 21.82 -22.52
CA LEU A 132 30.83 20.74 -21.97
C LEU A 132 29.67 20.40 -22.90
N ARG A 133 28.95 21.40 -23.44
CA ARG A 133 27.85 21.16 -24.40
C ARG A 133 28.34 20.39 -25.63
N HIS A 134 29.51 20.74 -26.15
CA HIS A 134 30.12 20.01 -27.25
C HIS A 134 30.57 18.58 -26.85
N ILE A 135 30.99 18.36 -25.61
CA ILE A 135 31.30 17.00 -25.12
C ILE A 135 30.01 16.17 -25.06
N GLU A 136 28.94 16.69 -24.45
CA GLU A 136 27.66 16.00 -24.26
C GLU A 136 26.90 15.75 -25.58
N GLU A 137 27.00 16.63 -26.57
CA GLU A 137 26.35 16.46 -27.88
C GLU A 137 27.01 15.38 -28.75
N TYR A 138 28.32 15.13 -28.59
CA TYR A 138 29.10 14.33 -29.54
C TYR A 138 29.84 13.14 -28.94
N LYS A 139 29.89 12.98 -27.61
CA LYS A 139 30.51 11.84 -26.93
C LYS A 139 29.51 11.14 -26.00
N ASP A 140 29.53 9.82 -26.01
CA ASP A 140 28.82 9.01 -25.01
C ASP A 140 29.51 9.13 -23.65
N PRO A 141 28.78 9.31 -22.54
CA PRO A 141 29.31 9.38 -21.17
C PRO A 141 30.30 8.27 -20.79
N THR A 142 30.15 7.08 -21.36
CA THR A 142 31.06 5.94 -21.13
C THR A 142 32.44 6.10 -21.78
N ASN A 143 32.58 7.03 -22.73
CA ASN A 143 33.78 7.30 -23.52
C ASN A 143 34.49 8.62 -23.14
N TYR A 144 34.12 9.25 -22.02
CA TYR A 144 34.78 10.47 -21.55
C TYR A 144 36.22 10.20 -21.11
N ASP A 145 37.16 10.95 -21.69
CA ASP A 145 38.57 10.96 -21.31
C ASP A 145 38.84 11.88 -20.12
N ASP A 146 40.05 11.84 -19.57
CA ASP A 146 40.38 12.62 -18.36
C ASP A 146 40.23 14.14 -18.56
N ASN A 147 40.39 14.66 -19.78
CA ASN A 147 40.18 16.09 -20.04
C ASN A 147 38.68 16.43 -20.11
N ASP A 148 37.85 15.51 -20.61
CA ASP A 148 36.39 15.65 -20.57
C ASP A 148 35.91 15.67 -19.11
N ILE A 149 36.47 14.81 -18.26
CA ILE A 149 36.20 14.77 -16.81
C ILE A 149 36.68 16.06 -16.12
N ASP A 150 37.87 16.55 -16.45
CA ASP A 150 38.37 17.82 -15.91
C ASP A 150 37.46 19.02 -16.24
N THR A 151 36.72 18.96 -17.34
CA THR A 151 35.76 20.01 -17.71
C THR A 151 34.64 20.14 -16.68
N PHE A 152 34.20 19.04 -16.05
CA PHE A 152 33.24 19.08 -14.95
C PHE A 152 33.85 19.68 -13.67
N TYR A 153 35.13 19.40 -13.38
CA TYR A 153 35.85 20.06 -12.28
C TYR A 153 36.04 21.55 -12.53
N TYR A 154 36.35 21.96 -13.76
CA TYR A 154 36.50 23.38 -14.12
C TYR A 154 35.18 24.13 -13.89
N LEU A 155 34.06 23.55 -14.33
CA LEU A 155 32.75 24.14 -14.14
C LEU A 155 32.37 24.23 -12.66
N ALA A 156 32.54 23.13 -11.90
CA ALA A 156 32.23 23.09 -10.48
C ALA A 156 32.99 24.17 -9.68
N GLU A 157 34.30 24.32 -9.90
CA GLU A 157 35.11 25.31 -9.18
C GLU A 157 34.82 26.76 -9.60
N LEU A 158 34.59 27.01 -10.89
CA LEU A 158 34.27 28.36 -11.37
C LEU A 158 32.86 28.80 -10.94
N GLN A 159 31.88 27.91 -11.02
CA GLN A 159 30.51 28.17 -10.56
C GLN A 159 30.47 28.42 -9.05
N ARG A 160 31.20 27.62 -8.27
CA ARG A 160 31.36 27.83 -6.83
C ARG A 160 32.00 29.19 -6.52
N HIS A 161 33.10 29.54 -7.19
CA HIS A 161 33.79 30.83 -6.97
C HIS A 161 32.90 32.04 -7.37
N LEU A 162 31.90 31.84 -8.23
CA LEU A 162 30.93 32.87 -8.61
C LEU A 162 29.65 32.85 -7.77
N GLY A 163 29.52 31.96 -6.78
CA GLY A 163 28.32 31.82 -5.94
C GLY A 163 27.14 31.13 -6.62
N GLN A 164 27.38 30.41 -7.73
CA GLN A 164 26.39 29.62 -8.48
C GLN A 164 26.30 28.20 -7.89
N THR A 165 25.76 28.09 -6.67
CA THR A 165 25.76 26.83 -5.90
C THR A 165 25.05 25.69 -6.61
N GLU A 166 23.86 25.93 -7.16
CA GLU A 166 23.06 24.89 -7.81
C GLU A 166 23.75 24.35 -9.06
N GLU A 167 24.30 25.24 -9.88
CA GLU A 167 25.00 24.83 -11.09
C GLU A 167 26.32 24.11 -10.77
N ALA A 168 27.01 24.53 -9.70
CA ALA A 168 28.18 23.80 -9.20
C ALA A 168 27.78 22.39 -8.73
N LEU A 169 26.67 22.25 -8.00
CA LEU A 169 26.14 20.96 -7.54
C LEU A 169 25.76 20.05 -8.70
N ILE A 170 25.15 20.58 -9.76
CA ILE A 170 24.83 19.81 -10.97
C ILE A 170 26.11 19.25 -11.59
N SER A 171 27.16 20.07 -11.71
CA SER A 171 28.47 19.65 -12.23
C SER A 171 29.11 18.57 -11.35
N ILE A 172 29.03 18.71 -10.02
CA ILE A 172 29.58 17.74 -9.04
C ILE A 172 28.79 16.42 -9.05
N ARG A 173 27.46 16.45 -9.09
CA ARG A 173 26.62 15.24 -9.16
C ARG A 173 26.93 14.45 -10.42
N LYS A 174 26.96 15.12 -11.58
CA LYS A 174 27.37 14.49 -12.85
C LYS A 174 28.77 13.89 -12.76
N LEU A 175 29.71 14.59 -12.15
CA LEU A 175 31.08 14.09 -11.95
C LEU A 175 31.12 12.83 -11.08
N ILE A 176 30.37 12.79 -9.98
CA ILE A 176 30.24 11.63 -9.10
C ILE A 176 29.63 10.44 -9.85
N ASP A 177 28.59 10.67 -10.65
CA ASP A 177 27.93 9.64 -11.46
C ASP A 177 28.88 9.05 -12.53
N LEU A 178 29.65 9.91 -13.18
CA LEU A 178 30.63 9.52 -14.22
C LEU A 178 31.87 8.82 -13.64
N ARG A 179 32.31 9.23 -12.45
CA ARG A 179 33.49 8.70 -11.75
C ARG A 179 33.20 8.44 -10.26
N PRO A 180 32.46 7.38 -9.89
CA PRO A 180 32.17 7.06 -8.49
C PRO A 180 33.42 6.78 -7.64
N ALA A 181 34.54 6.40 -8.27
CA ALA A 181 35.82 6.21 -7.59
C ALA A 181 36.46 7.53 -7.12
N GLU A 182 36.06 8.67 -7.70
CA GLU A 182 36.60 10.00 -7.34
C GLU A 182 35.81 10.71 -6.24
N THR A 183 34.66 10.17 -5.83
CA THR A 183 33.78 10.77 -4.82
C THR A 183 34.51 11.08 -3.50
N GLN A 184 35.42 10.20 -3.06
CA GLN A 184 36.22 10.44 -1.85
C GLN A 184 37.25 11.56 -2.02
N ASN A 185 37.79 11.73 -3.23
CA ASN A 185 38.71 12.83 -3.52
C ASN A 185 37.96 14.16 -3.56
N ILE A 186 36.80 14.20 -4.26
CA ILE A 186 35.90 15.37 -4.30
C ILE A 186 35.53 15.79 -2.88
N LYS A 187 35.11 14.84 -2.04
CA LYS A 187 34.82 15.09 -0.63
C LYS A 187 36.00 15.76 0.10
N GLN A 188 37.20 15.18 0.05
CA GLN A 188 38.39 15.75 0.71
C GLN A 188 38.74 17.18 0.25
N ILE A 189 38.44 17.52 -1.01
CA ILE A 189 38.67 18.85 -1.56
C ILE A 189 37.74 19.87 -0.89
N TYR A 190 36.44 19.60 -0.89
CA TYR A 190 35.46 20.51 -0.31
C TYR A 190 35.57 20.60 1.21
N GLU A 191 36.00 19.53 1.90
CA GLU A 191 36.34 19.56 3.32
C GLU A 191 37.47 20.55 3.63
N LYS A 192 38.54 20.48 2.84
CA LYS A 192 39.71 21.34 3.01
C LYS A 192 39.38 22.80 2.78
N GLU A 193 38.50 23.09 1.82
CA GLU A 193 38.00 24.44 1.53
C GLU A 193 37.05 24.96 2.60
N TYR A 194 36.11 24.14 3.07
CA TYR A 194 35.25 24.48 4.20
C TYR A 194 36.07 24.84 5.46
N HIS A 195 37.14 24.10 5.74
CA HIS A 195 38.03 24.42 6.86
C HIS A 195 38.84 25.72 6.67
N ARG A 196 39.00 26.21 5.44
CA ARG A 196 39.66 27.49 5.14
C ARG A 196 38.73 28.67 5.25
N ASN A 197 37.51 28.53 4.73
CA ASN A 197 36.53 29.60 4.68
C ASN A 197 35.17 29.12 5.20
N ARG A 198 35.06 29.06 6.52
CA ARG A 198 33.82 28.72 7.24
C ARG A 198 32.68 29.72 7.03
N GLU A 199 32.91 30.88 6.43
CA GLU A 199 31.85 31.87 6.14
C GLU A 199 31.27 31.70 4.73
N ASP A 200 31.82 30.82 3.89
CA ASP A 200 31.26 30.58 2.56
C ASP A 200 30.06 29.61 2.61
N GLU A 201 28.87 30.21 2.60
CA GLU A 201 27.58 29.50 2.63
C GLU A 201 27.36 28.59 1.40
N HIS A 202 27.99 28.89 0.26
CA HIS A 202 27.88 28.08 -0.96
C HIS A 202 28.67 26.79 -0.79
N THR A 203 29.89 26.88 -0.23
CA THR A 203 30.72 25.72 0.11
C THR A 203 30.06 24.85 1.19
N LYS A 204 29.39 25.44 2.19
CA LYS A 204 28.60 24.66 3.18
C LYS A 204 27.49 23.86 2.52
N SER A 205 26.70 24.50 1.65
CA SER A 205 25.58 23.84 0.97
C SER A 205 26.07 22.68 0.09
N ILE A 206 27.15 22.90 -0.69
CA ILE A 206 27.77 21.88 -1.54
C ILE A 206 28.35 20.73 -0.73
N LEU A 207 29.10 21.04 0.33
CA LEU A 207 29.74 20.04 1.17
C LEU A 207 28.72 19.19 1.94
N GLY A 208 27.64 19.82 2.44
CA GLY A 208 26.53 19.11 3.08
C GLY A 208 25.89 18.07 2.15
N GLU A 209 25.65 18.42 0.88
CA GLU A 209 25.16 17.46 -0.12
C GLU A 209 26.17 16.37 -0.48
N ILE A 210 27.46 16.69 -0.61
CA ILE A 210 28.51 15.69 -0.87
C ILE A 210 28.60 14.68 0.28
N TYR A 211 28.51 15.16 1.52
CA TYR A 211 28.46 14.32 2.71
C TYR A 211 27.25 13.39 2.68
N MET A 212 26.08 13.89 2.27
CA MET A 212 24.89 13.06 2.06
C MET A 212 25.09 12.00 0.97
N MET A 213 25.66 12.37 -0.19
CA MET A 213 25.94 11.42 -1.29
C MET A 213 26.99 10.36 -0.91
N THR A 214 27.88 10.67 0.03
CA THR A 214 28.92 9.76 0.55
C THR A 214 28.52 9.04 1.83
N ASP A 215 27.28 9.21 2.27
CA ASP A 215 26.72 8.58 3.46
C ASP A 215 27.36 8.99 4.81
N ASP A 216 27.99 10.16 4.84
CA ASP A 216 28.57 10.79 6.04
C ASP A 216 27.60 11.81 6.65
N ILE A 217 26.59 11.27 7.31
CA ILE A 217 25.42 12.03 7.78
C ILE A 217 25.77 13.03 8.88
N GLU A 218 26.70 12.66 9.78
CA GLU A 218 27.12 13.51 10.90
C GLU A 218 27.72 14.81 10.38
N SER A 219 28.65 14.69 9.43
CA SER A 219 29.31 15.85 8.84
C SER A 219 28.36 16.69 7.97
N ALA A 220 27.40 16.05 7.28
CA ALA A 220 26.36 16.77 6.53
C ALA A 220 25.52 17.68 7.45
N VAL A 221 25.06 17.12 8.57
CA VAL A 221 24.23 17.83 9.54
C VAL A 221 25.01 18.99 10.19
N GLU A 222 26.26 18.77 10.59
CA GLU A 222 27.09 19.82 11.18
C GLU A 222 27.24 21.02 10.24
N VAL A 223 27.51 20.77 8.95
CA VAL A 223 27.69 21.82 7.96
C VAL A 223 26.38 22.59 7.70
N PHE A 224 25.24 21.90 7.61
CA PHE A 224 23.94 22.57 7.45
C PHE A 224 23.54 23.43 8.66
N LEU A 225 23.92 23.03 9.87
CA LEU A 225 23.64 23.81 11.09
C LEU A 225 24.44 25.11 11.18
N GLU A 226 25.57 25.21 10.48
CA GLU A 226 26.35 26.44 10.39
C GLU A 226 25.76 27.47 9.40
N ILE A 227 24.70 27.12 8.67
CA ILE A 227 23.95 28.07 7.83
C ILE A 227 23.23 29.10 8.75
N PRO A 228 23.36 30.41 8.48
CA PRO A 228 22.74 31.47 9.28
C PRO A 228 21.21 31.39 9.30
N ASP A 229 20.61 31.62 10.47
CA ASP A 229 19.15 31.56 10.69
C ASP A 229 18.34 32.50 9.76
N LYS A 230 18.99 33.55 9.23
CA LYS A 230 18.36 34.52 8.30
C LYS A 230 18.23 33.99 6.87
N ASP A 231 18.91 32.91 6.53
CA ASP A 231 18.91 32.31 5.19
C ASP A 231 17.92 31.14 5.13
N ALA A 232 16.64 31.45 5.35
CA ALA A 232 15.57 30.46 5.50
C ALA A 232 15.40 29.55 4.27
N ASN A 233 15.69 30.06 3.07
CA ASN A 233 15.61 29.29 1.83
C ASN A 233 16.62 28.13 1.85
N ARG A 234 17.88 28.40 2.18
CA ARG A 234 18.92 27.36 2.24
C ARG A 234 18.70 26.36 3.37
N LEU A 235 18.14 26.81 4.49
CA LEU A 235 17.73 25.91 5.58
C LEU A 235 16.57 25.00 5.16
N GLN A 236 15.62 25.48 4.35
CA GLN A 236 14.55 24.66 3.79
C GLN A 236 15.06 23.65 2.75
N ASP A 237 16.01 24.05 1.91
CA ASP A 237 16.67 23.14 0.97
C ASP A 237 17.38 22.00 1.73
N ALA A 238 18.08 22.33 2.82
CA ALA A 238 18.69 21.35 3.71
C ALA A 238 17.66 20.40 4.34
N VAL A 239 16.48 20.90 4.78
CA VAL A 239 15.39 20.03 5.27
C VAL A 239 14.94 19.05 4.19
N HIS A 240 14.67 19.52 2.97
CA HIS A 240 14.20 18.67 1.88
C HIS A 240 15.20 17.55 1.55
N LEU A 241 16.49 17.88 1.56
CA LEU A 241 17.56 16.91 1.34
C LEU A 241 17.62 15.87 2.46
N LEU A 242 17.59 16.31 3.72
CA LEU A 242 17.64 15.43 4.90
C LEU A 242 16.38 14.55 5.01
N GLU A 243 15.20 15.04 4.63
CA GLU A 243 13.96 14.25 4.53
C GLU A 243 14.08 13.11 3.52
N LYS A 244 14.67 13.39 2.34
CA LYS A 244 14.92 12.36 1.33
C LYS A 244 15.82 11.25 1.88
N MET A 245 16.84 11.61 2.66
CA MET A 245 17.74 10.65 3.29
C MET A 245 17.08 9.89 4.45
N LEU A 246 16.16 10.53 5.17
CA LEU A 246 15.43 9.93 6.28
C LEU A 246 14.49 8.80 5.80
N LEU A 247 14.01 8.85 4.55
CA LEU A 247 13.29 7.75 3.91
C LEU A 247 14.15 6.49 3.77
N ASP A 248 15.42 6.66 3.40
CA ASP A 248 16.36 5.55 3.25
C ASP A 248 16.91 5.07 4.60
N LYS A 249 17.04 5.97 5.57
CA LYS A 249 17.65 5.73 6.89
C LYS A 249 16.80 6.27 8.06
N PRO A 250 15.62 5.67 8.31
CA PRO A 250 14.64 6.19 9.27
C PRO A 250 15.10 6.16 10.74
N ASP A 251 16.12 5.36 11.06
CA ASP A 251 16.58 5.11 12.44
C ASP A 251 17.98 5.69 12.72
N ASN A 252 18.43 6.70 11.98
CA ASN A 252 19.71 7.36 12.26
C ASN A 252 19.54 8.49 13.31
N PRO A 253 20.15 8.38 14.51
CA PRO A 253 19.95 9.35 15.59
C PRO A 253 20.55 10.73 15.28
N GLU A 254 21.67 10.80 14.56
CA GLU A 254 22.31 12.06 14.22
C GLU A 254 21.54 12.81 13.12
N LEU A 255 20.95 12.07 12.17
CA LEU A 255 20.03 12.62 11.17
C LEU A 255 18.80 13.26 11.84
N LEU A 256 18.20 12.55 12.80
CA LEU A 256 17.02 13.01 13.53
C LEU A 256 17.33 14.23 14.42
N LYS A 257 18.49 14.25 15.09
CA LYS A 257 18.96 15.44 15.83
C LYS A 257 19.22 16.63 14.90
N GLY A 258 19.78 16.39 13.72
CA GLY A 258 20.00 17.40 12.70
C GLY A 258 18.70 18.02 12.20
N MET A 259 17.75 17.16 11.83
CA MET A 259 16.38 17.56 11.44
C MET A 259 15.72 18.39 12.52
N ALA A 260 15.78 17.93 13.78
CA ALA A 260 15.26 18.69 14.90
C ALA A 260 15.85 20.10 15.00
N LYS A 261 17.19 20.22 15.00
CA LYS A 261 17.87 21.51 15.15
C LYS A 261 17.59 22.47 13.98
N ILE A 262 17.46 21.95 12.75
CA ILE A 262 17.11 22.77 11.58
C ILE A 262 15.64 23.21 11.63
N HIS A 263 14.71 22.32 12.01
CA HIS A 263 13.30 22.70 12.21
C HIS A 263 13.13 23.77 13.30
N LEU A 264 13.92 23.70 14.37
CA LEU A 264 13.95 24.73 15.41
C LEU A 264 14.53 26.06 14.91
N LYS A 265 15.58 26.05 14.06
CA LYS A 265 16.07 27.27 13.37
C LYS A 265 15.02 27.88 12.43
N LEU A 266 14.14 27.06 11.85
CA LEU A 266 13.03 27.47 10.99
C LEU A 266 11.75 27.86 11.77
N ASP A 267 11.80 27.96 13.11
CA ASP A 267 10.65 28.27 13.99
C ASP A 267 9.52 27.22 13.96
N ASN A 268 9.79 25.99 13.50
CA ASN A 268 8.88 24.85 13.57
C ASN A 268 9.13 24.02 14.84
N ILE A 269 8.58 24.50 15.97
CA ILE A 269 8.76 23.88 17.28
C ILE A 269 8.19 22.46 17.33
N SER A 270 6.97 22.24 16.82
CA SER A 270 6.31 20.93 16.86
C SER A 270 7.09 19.83 16.13
N GLY A 271 7.56 20.12 14.90
CA GLY A 271 8.39 19.19 14.14
C GLY A 271 9.75 18.97 14.80
N GLY A 272 10.35 20.03 15.35
CA GLY A 272 11.60 19.94 16.11
C GLY A 272 11.49 18.99 17.31
N LEU A 273 10.44 19.13 18.11
CA LEU A 273 10.18 18.29 19.29
C LEU A 273 9.97 16.82 18.95
N GLU A 274 9.23 16.53 17.88
CA GLU A 274 8.97 15.16 17.42
C GLU A 274 10.28 14.43 17.05
N TYR A 275 11.14 15.10 16.27
CA TYR A 275 12.43 14.51 15.87
C TYR A 275 13.41 14.36 17.05
N LEU A 276 13.40 15.28 18.02
CA LEU A 276 14.19 15.15 19.26
C LEU A 276 13.77 13.93 20.10
N VAL A 277 12.47 13.71 20.27
CA VAL A 277 11.95 12.55 21.00
C VAL A 277 12.31 11.26 20.27
N ARG A 278 12.15 11.23 18.95
CA ARG A 278 12.50 10.06 18.12
C ARG A 278 14.00 9.76 18.16
N ALA A 279 14.86 10.79 18.15
CA ALA A 279 16.29 10.62 18.34
C ALA A 279 16.63 10.02 19.71
N ALA A 280 15.99 10.50 20.78
CA ALA A 280 16.18 9.98 22.14
C ALA A 280 15.67 8.52 22.30
N MET A 281 14.65 8.11 21.54
CA MET A 281 14.19 6.70 21.53
C MET A 281 15.24 5.76 20.92
N ILE A 282 15.91 6.18 19.86
CA ILE A 282 16.90 5.37 19.14
C ILE A 282 18.23 5.32 19.89
N ALA A 283 18.65 6.46 20.47
CA ALA A 283 19.88 6.59 21.24
C ALA A 283 19.58 7.15 22.65
N PRO A 284 19.17 6.29 23.62
CA PRO A 284 18.82 6.72 24.97
C PRO A 284 19.96 7.43 25.72
N GLU A 285 21.21 7.09 25.40
CA GLU A 285 22.42 7.71 25.97
C GLU A 285 22.59 9.18 25.54
N ALA A 286 22.02 9.58 24.40
CA ALA A 286 22.00 10.96 23.93
C ALA A 286 20.89 11.81 24.60
N GLY A 287 20.06 11.20 25.47
CA GLY A 287 18.92 11.89 26.08
C GLY A 287 19.29 13.10 26.93
N GLU A 288 20.47 13.13 27.57
CA GLU A 288 20.92 14.32 28.34
C GLU A 288 21.27 15.50 27.42
N GLU A 289 21.82 15.20 26.24
CA GLU A 289 22.09 16.20 25.21
C GLU A 289 20.78 16.76 24.64
N VAL A 290 19.79 15.89 24.39
CA VAL A 290 18.45 16.30 23.92
C VAL A 290 17.71 17.14 24.96
N LEU A 291 17.79 16.78 26.25
CA LEU A 291 17.22 17.59 27.34
C LEU A 291 17.88 18.98 27.43
N LEU A 292 19.20 19.06 27.22
CA LEU A 292 19.92 20.33 27.19
C LEU A 292 19.47 21.22 26.00
N GLU A 293 19.10 20.62 24.87
CA GLU A 293 18.51 21.36 23.74
C GLU A 293 17.08 21.82 24.02
N LEU A 294 16.27 21.00 24.70
CA LEU A 294 14.92 21.40 25.16
C LEU A 294 14.97 22.56 26.16
N ASP A 295 15.99 22.62 27.02
CA ASP A 295 16.18 23.72 27.98
C ASP A 295 16.52 25.06 27.31
N LYS A 296 17.05 25.05 26.08
CA LYS A 296 17.33 26.27 25.29
C LYS A 296 16.08 26.84 24.62
N LEU A 297 15.07 26.01 24.39
CA LEU A 297 13.76 26.44 23.91
C LEU A 297 13.03 27.06 25.10
N ASN A 298 13.01 28.40 25.19
CA ASN A 298 12.43 29.19 26.29
C ASN A 298 10.98 28.78 26.64
N GLY A 299 10.80 27.71 27.42
CA GLY A 299 9.55 26.96 27.37
C GLY A 299 9.29 26.03 28.54
N ASP A 300 9.65 26.38 29.78
CA ASP A 300 8.94 25.85 30.96
C ASP A 300 7.40 26.13 30.92
N HIS A 301 6.93 26.82 29.87
CA HIS A 301 5.58 27.34 29.68
C HIS A 301 4.84 26.68 28.51
N GLU A 302 5.49 25.84 27.69
CA GLU A 302 4.86 25.19 26.54
C GLU A 302 4.56 23.72 26.84
N VAL A 303 3.29 23.32 26.76
CA VAL A 303 2.81 21.98 27.15
C VAL A 303 3.52 20.88 26.35
N GLY A 304 3.84 21.14 25.07
CA GLY A 304 4.57 20.21 24.21
C GLY A 304 6.01 19.93 24.68
N VAL A 305 6.71 20.94 25.21
CA VAL A 305 8.06 20.79 25.76
C VAL A 305 8.02 19.97 27.06
N LEU A 306 7.04 20.25 27.94
CA LEU A 306 6.82 19.49 29.17
C LEU A 306 6.50 18.01 28.89
N TYR A 307 5.68 17.75 27.87
CA TYR A 307 5.33 16.41 27.45
C TYR A 307 6.54 15.66 26.86
N ALA A 308 7.30 16.27 25.96
CA ALA A 308 8.54 15.71 25.41
C ALA A 308 9.59 15.43 26.51
N ARG A 309 9.70 16.33 27.49
CA ARG A 309 10.57 16.16 28.66
C ARG A 309 10.15 14.96 29.52
N GLY A 310 8.86 14.78 29.74
CA GLY A 310 8.32 13.59 30.40
C GLY A 310 8.70 12.29 29.67
N GLN A 311 8.60 12.28 28.34
CA GLN A 311 8.97 11.12 27.51
C GLN A 311 10.46 10.79 27.59
N ILE A 312 11.33 11.81 27.57
CA ILE A 312 12.77 11.60 27.67
C ILE A 312 13.18 11.15 29.08
N TYR A 313 12.61 11.74 30.13
CA TYR A 313 12.85 11.28 31.51
C TYR A 313 12.43 9.82 31.71
N GLN A 314 11.33 9.41 31.08
CA GLN A 314 10.90 8.03 31.07
C GLN A 314 11.91 7.12 30.35
N LEU A 315 12.40 7.51 29.17
CA LEU A 315 13.45 6.77 28.43
C LEU A 315 14.76 6.64 29.22
N GLN A 316 15.10 7.64 30.04
CA GLN A 316 16.28 7.63 30.92
C GLN A 316 16.09 6.85 32.23
N GLY A 317 14.87 6.34 32.51
CA GLY A 317 14.55 5.69 33.78
C GLY A 317 14.42 6.65 34.98
N LYS A 318 14.32 7.97 34.74
CA LYS A 318 14.06 9.00 35.77
C LYS A 318 12.55 9.12 36.03
N TYR A 319 11.94 8.03 36.49
CA TYR A 319 10.48 7.87 36.51
C TYR A 319 9.73 8.90 37.35
N GLN A 320 10.24 9.31 38.52
CA GLN A 320 9.57 10.34 39.32
C GLN A 320 9.52 11.69 38.59
N ALA A 321 10.62 12.09 37.94
CA ALA A 321 10.67 13.33 37.17
C ALA A 321 9.75 13.27 35.94
N ALA A 322 9.58 12.09 35.33
CA ALA A 322 8.62 11.87 34.26
C ALA A 322 7.16 12.00 34.76
N ILE A 323 6.83 11.39 35.90
CA ILE A 323 5.51 11.50 36.53
C ILE A 323 5.17 12.95 36.87
N ASP A 324 6.11 13.68 37.49
CA ASP A 324 5.91 15.09 37.85
C ASP A 324 5.71 15.97 36.60
N ALA A 325 6.45 15.70 35.51
CA ALA A 325 6.29 16.37 34.23
C ALA A 325 4.92 16.07 33.59
N TYR A 326 4.45 14.83 33.63
CA TYR A 326 3.14 14.47 33.09
C TYR A 326 1.98 14.99 33.95
N GLN A 327 2.13 15.06 35.27
CA GLN A 327 1.14 15.69 36.14
C GLN A 327 1.02 17.18 35.86
N THR A 328 2.15 17.87 35.70
CA THR A 328 2.14 19.30 35.33
C THR A 328 1.55 19.53 33.93
N VAL A 329 1.68 18.58 32.99
CA VAL A 329 0.94 18.60 31.72
C VAL A 329 -0.57 18.55 31.96
N LEU A 330 -1.07 17.61 32.78
CA LEU A 330 -2.51 17.49 33.07
C LEU A 330 -3.10 18.69 33.83
N GLU A 331 -2.32 19.30 34.71
CA GLU A 331 -2.72 20.52 35.42
C GLU A 331 -2.88 21.73 34.48
N ARG A 332 -2.10 21.76 33.39
CA ARG A 332 -2.09 22.86 32.41
C ARG A 332 -3.06 22.62 31.28
N ASP A 333 -3.19 21.38 30.82
CA ASP A 333 -4.07 20.98 29.73
C ASP A 333 -4.67 19.58 29.99
N PRO A 334 -5.93 19.51 30.46
CA PRO A 334 -6.65 18.25 30.65
C PRO A 334 -6.86 17.44 29.37
N ALA A 335 -6.64 18.01 28.18
CA ALA A 335 -6.80 17.27 26.92
C ALA A 335 -5.79 16.11 26.77
N TYR A 336 -4.64 16.18 27.45
CA TYR A 336 -3.59 15.15 27.41
C TYR A 336 -3.86 13.93 28.33
N GLU A 337 -5.07 13.81 28.89
CA GLU A 337 -5.42 12.77 29.90
C GLU A 337 -5.19 11.35 29.40
N ALA A 338 -5.57 11.04 28.15
CA ALA A 338 -5.41 9.71 27.59
C ALA A 338 -3.94 9.38 27.32
N GLU A 339 -3.20 10.34 26.78
CA GLU A 339 -1.79 10.24 26.43
C GLU A 339 -0.91 10.10 27.68
N VAL A 340 -1.22 10.86 28.75
CA VAL A 340 -0.50 10.78 30.02
C VAL A 340 -0.80 9.46 30.74
N LEU A 341 -2.03 8.97 30.74
CA LEU A 341 -2.35 7.67 31.34
C LEU A 341 -1.62 6.51 30.67
N ALA A 342 -1.48 6.54 29.34
CA ALA A 342 -0.67 5.56 28.63
C ALA A 342 0.80 5.60 29.10
N LYS A 343 1.36 6.81 29.27
CA LYS A 343 2.74 6.98 29.73
C LYS A 343 2.95 6.60 31.20
N LEU A 344 2.01 6.92 32.08
CA LEU A 344 2.06 6.50 33.48
C LEU A 344 1.93 4.98 33.63
N ALA A 345 1.13 4.32 32.77
CA ALA A 345 1.08 2.86 32.71
C ALA A 345 2.41 2.25 32.24
N GLU A 346 3.03 2.81 31.20
CA GLU A 346 4.36 2.40 30.75
C GLU A 346 5.41 2.56 31.87
N ILE A 347 5.39 3.69 32.60
CA ILE A 347 6.28 3.91 33.75
C ILE A 347 6.04 2.88 34.84
N ALA A 348 4.79 2.54 35.16
CA ALA A 348 4.46 1.55 36.17
C ALA A 348 4.89 0.12 35.79
N ASP A 349 5.07 -0.17 34.50
CA ASP A 349 5.60 -1.43 33.99
C ASP A 349 7.13 -1.44 33.93
N GLN A 350 7.75 -0.30 33.59
CA GLN A 350 9.20 -0.13 33.52
C GLN A 350 9.86 -0.01 34.92
N ASP A 351 9.19 0.64 35.87
CA ASP A 351 9.56 0.71 37.29
C ASP A 351 8.53 0.01 38.15
N ASN A 352 8.74 -1.30 38.30
CA ASN A 352 7.82 -2.18 38.98
C ASN A 352 7.66 -1.85 40.49
N GLN A 353 8.39 -0.87 41.04
CA GLN A 353 8.34 -0.43 42.44
C GLN A 353 7.77 0.99 42.66
N ASN A 354 7.35 1.70 41.61
CA ASN A 354 6.89 3.09 41.76
C ASN A 354 5.45 3.17 42.30
N LEU A 355 5.32 3.29 43.63
CA LEU A 355 4.02 3.39 44.32
C LEU A 355 3.19 4.60 43.85
N ASN A 356 3.84 5.73 43.58
CA ASN A 356 3.17 6.97 43.22
C ASN A 356 2.51 6.87 41.84
N ALA A 357 3.17 6.24 40.87
CA ALA A 357 2.57 5.95 39.57
C ALA A 357 1.28 5.14 39.73
N LEU A 358 1.29 4.11 40.57
CA LEU A 358 0.15 3.22 40.79
C LEU A 358 -1.02 3.93 41.50
N LEU A 359 -0.73 4.75 42.51
CA LEU A 359 -1.75 5.50 43.24
C LEU A 359 -2.39 6.61 42.40
N ASN A 360 -1.61 7.25 41.52
CA ASN A 360 -2.11 8.25 40.58
C ASN A 360 -2.97 7.61 39.48
N MET A 361 -2.54 6.46 38.96
CA MET A 361 -3.32 5.67 37.99
C MET A 361 -4.64 5.20 38.61
N SER A 362 -4.64 4.70 39.84
CA SER A 362 -5.88 4.29 40.50
C SER A 362 -6.82 5.47 40.75
N GLU A 363 -6.31 6.65 41.10
CA GLU A 363 -7.15 7.83 41.30
C GLU A 363 -7.80 8.32 39.99
N LEU A 364 -7.06 8.38 38.89
CA LEU A 364 -7.59 8.73 37.58
C LEU A 364 -8.64 7.71 37.10
N GLU A 365 -8.40 6.41 37.29
CA GLU A 365 -9.36 5.37 36.92
C GLU A 365 -10.62 5.38 37.82
N ILE A 366 -10.50 5.77 39.09
CA ILE A 366 -11.66 6.00 39.97
C ILE A 366 -12.51 7.17 39.45
N GLN A 367 -11.88 8.27 39.01
CA GLN A 367 -12.60 9.42 38.42
C GLN A 367 -13.34 9.05 37.13
N ARG A 368 -12.78 8.10 36.36
CA ARG A 368 -13.41 7.53 35.14
C ARG A 368 -14.52 6.51 35.41
N GLY A 369 -14.67 6.04 36.65
CA GLY A 369 -15.60 4.95 37.00
C GLY A 369 -15.08 3.54 36.65
N GLU A 370 -13.79 3.41 36.30
CA GLU A 370 -13.15 2.15 35.89
C GLU A 370 -12.57 1.38 37.10
N PHE A 371 -13.44 1.00 38.04
CA PHE A 371 -13.02 0.46 39.35
C PHE A 371 -12.18 -0.82 39.27
N SER A 372 -12.43 -1.68 38.27
CA SER A 372 -11.65 -2.90 38.08
C SER A 372 -10.17 -2.61 37.76
N LYS A 373 -9.89 -1.54 37.02
CA LYS A 373 -8.52 -1.09 36.71
C LYS A 373 -7.90 -0.42 37.93
N ALA A 374 -8.64 0.45 38.61
CA ALA A 374 -8.21 1.07 39.86
C ALA A 374 -7.78 0.04 40.92
N LEU A 375 -8.58 -1.02 41.10
CA LEU A 375 -8.27 -2.11 42.05
C LEU A 375 -7.01 -2.89 41.70
N ARG A 376 -6.70 -3.08 40.40
CA ARG A 376 -5.45 -3.75 39.99
C ARG A 376 -4.23 -2.93 40.39
N TRP A 377 -4.31 -1.61 40.23
CA TRP A 377 -3.25 -0.69 40.64
C TRP A 377 -3.10 -0.64 42.16
N LEU A 378 -4.21 -0.61 42.90
CA LEU A 378 -4.21 -0.68 44.37
C LEU A 378 -3.65 -2.02 44.90
N ASP A 379 -3.91 -3.14 44.22
CA ASP A 379 -3.35 -4.44 44.58
C ASP A 379 -1.83 -4.49 44.35
N LYS A 380 -1.35 -3.88 43.27
CA LYS A 380 0.08 -3.74 42.99
C LYS A 380 0.73 -2.83 44.04
N ALA A 381 0.07 -1.72 44.41
CA ALA A 381 0.49 -0.81 45.48
C ALA A 381 0.58 -1.52 46.85
N ARG A 382 -0.43 -2.29 47.24
CA ARG A 382 -0.49 -3.06 48.51
C ARG A 382 0.68 -4.04 48.65
N ARG A 383 1.11 -4.66 47.55
CA ARG A 383 2.24 -5.61 47.54
C ARG A 383 3.59 -4.93 47.68
N LEU A 384 3.72 -3.71 47.17
CA LEU A 384 4.98 -2.96 47.17
C LEU A 384 5.27 -2.31 48.52
N ARG A 385 4.25 -1.74 49.18
CA ARG A 385 4.37 -1.07 50.48
C ARG A 385 3.30 -1.55 51.45
N PRO A 386 3.50 -2.71 52.11
CA PRO A 386 2.53 -3.24 53.07
C PRO A 386 2.35 -2.37 54.33
N ASP A 387 3.27 -1.44 54.59
CA ASP A 387 3.24 -0.56 55.76
C ASP A 387 2.38 0.71 55.56
N GLU A 388 2.03 1.05 54.31
CA GLU A 388 1.28 2.27 53.95
C GLU A 388 -0.17 1.95 53.54
N MET A 389 -0.93 1.33 54.44
CA MET A 389 -2.31 0.86 54.17
C MET A 389 -3.36 1.98 54.16
N ASP A 390 -3.09 3.12 54.80
CA ASP A 390 -4.11 4.16 54.99
C ASP A 390 -4.54 4.81 53.67
N GLU A 391 -3.61 5.03 52.73
CA GLU A 391 -3.94 5.62 51.42
C GLU A 391 -4.72 4.62 50.55
N ILE A 392 -4.38 3.33 50.65
CA ILE A 392 -5.08 2.24 49.94
C ILE A 392 -6.51 2.09 50.49
N ILE A 393 -6.68 2.11 51.82
CA ILE A 393 -8.01 2.08 52.46
C ILE A 393 -8.82 3.31 52.04
N ARG A 394 -8.22 4.50 52.00
CA ARG A 394 -8.89 5.72 51.52
C ARG A 394 -9.39 5.56 50.09
N GLN A 395 -8.58 5.04 49.17
CA GLN A 395 -8.99 4.83 47.79
C GLN A 395 -10.04 3.71 47.64
N LEU A 396 -9.95 2.63 48.42
CA LEU A 396 -10.98 1.58 48.46
C LEU A 396 -12.33 2.11 48.98
N LEU A 397 -12.30 2.99 49.98
CA LEU A 397 -13.51 3.65 50.47
C LEU A 397 -14.08 4.64 49.44
N LYS A 398 -13.26 5.34 48.67
CA LYS A 398 -13.72 6.15 47.52
C LYS A 398 -14.45 5.28 46.49
N ILE A 399 -13.94 4.08 46.18
CA ILE A 399 -14.64 3.13 45.30
C ILE A 399 -16.01 2.75 45.89
N LEU A 400 -16.07 2.41 47.19
CA LEU A 400 -17.31 2.02 47.87
C LEU A 400 -18.31 3.17 48.05
N GLN A 401 -17.86 4.43 48.00
CA GLN A 401 -18.74 5.59 47.95
C GLN A 401 -19.45 5.73 46.60
N VAL A 402 -18.84 5.22 45.52
CA VAL A 402 -19.42 5.26 44.17
C VAL A 402 -20.19 3.98 43.86
N ASP A 403 -19.70 2.81 44.28
CA ASP A 403 -20.38 1.51 44.18
C ASP A 403 -20.37 0.76 45.52
N GLU A 404 -21.50 0.82 46.23
CA GLU A 404 -21.72 0.19 47.53
C GLU A 404 -21.76 -1.34 47.48
N SER A 405 -21.96 -1.95 46.31
CA SER A 405 -22.05 -3.40 46.15
C SER A 405 -20.77 -4.04 45.62
N HIS A 406 -19.70 -3.24 45.48
CA HIS A 406 -18.48 -3.66 44.81
C HIS A 406 -17.76 -4.79 45.58
N LEU A 407 -17.83 -6.02 45.02
CA LEU A 407 -17.32 -7.25 45.61
C LEU A 407 -15.84 -7.15 46.00
N GLU A 408 -14.99 -6.79 45.05
CA GLU A 408 -13.53 -6.83 45.25
C GLU A 408 -13.03 -5.76 46.21
N ALA A 409 -13.68 -4.60 46.26
CA ALA A 409 -13.37 -3.56 47.24
C ALA A 409 -13.76 -4.00 48.66
N HIS A 410 -14.95 -4.59 48.85
CA HIS A 410 -15.36 -5.20 50.12
C HIS A 410 -14.41 -6.30 50.58
N ARG A 411 -13.97 -7.17 49.65
CA ARG A 411 -13.01 -8.23 49.95
C ARG A 411 -11.68 -7.68 50.44
N ARG A 412 -11.10 -6.74 49.69
CA ARG A 412 -9.81 -6.12 50.04
C ARG A 412 -9.88 -5.40 51.38
N LEU A 413 -10.99 -4.72 51.64
CA LEU A 413 -11.23 -4.04 52.91
C LEU A 413 -11.40 -5.03 54.08
N GLY A 414 -12.21 -6.09 53.89
CA GLY A 414 -12.41 -7.14 54.89
C GLY A 414 -11.14 -7.93 55.22
N ASP A 415 -10.29 -8.20 54.22
CA ASP A 415 -8.98 -8.82 54.41
C ASP A 415 -8.07 -7.90 55.25
N ILE A 416 -8.00 -6.61 54.90
CA ILE A 416 -7.19 -5.62 55.65
C ILE A 416 -7.65 -5.53 57.12
N TYR A 417 -8.95 -5.48 57.40
CA TYR A 417 -9.46 -5.46 58.78
C TYR A 417 -9.20 -6.77 59.53
N THR A 418 -9.28 -7.91 58.84
CA THR A 418 -8.97 -9.23 59.43
C THR A 418 -7.48 -9.36 59.78
N ASP A 419 -6.61 -8.75 58.98
CA ASP A 419 -5.16 -8.70 59.21
C ASP A 419 -4.80 -7.73 60.36
N GLN A 420 -5.54 -6.62 60.48
CA GLN A 420 -5.44 -5.67 61.60
C GLN A 420 -6.04 -6.18 62.92
N GLY A 421 -6.83 -7.26 62.88
CA GLY A 421 -7.44 -7.90 64.07
C GLY A 421 -8.82 -7.38 64.48
N ASP A 422 -9.45 -6.52 63.67
CA ASP A 422 -10.77 -5.95 63.93
C ASP A 422 -11.88 -6.87 63.36
N TYR A 423 -12.18 -7.95 64.08
CA TYR A 423 -13.12 -8.99 63.61
C TYR A 423 -14.57 -8.50 63.51
N GLU A 424 -14.96 -7.50 64.30
CA GLU A 424 -16.32 -6.97 64.25
C GLU A 424 -16.55 -6.19 62.95
N ARG A 425 -15.61 -5.31 62.58
CA ARG A 425 -15.66 -4.62 61.28
C ARG A 425 -15.50 -5.59 60.12
N ALA A 426 -14.62 -6.58 60.23
CA ALA A 426 -14.46 -7.59 59.20
C ALA A 426 -15.75 -8.42 58.98
N VAL A 427 -16.39 -8.94 60.04
CA VAL A 427 -17.68 -9.64 59.93
C VAL A 427 -18.75 -8.71 59.35
N ALA A 428 -18.82 -7.45 59.79
CA ALA A 428 -19.77 -6.49 59.26
C ALA A 428 -19.55 -6.23 57.76
N THR A 429 -18.31 -6.02 57.30
CA THR A 429 -17.97 -5.84 55.88
C THR A 429 -18.36 -7.06 55.04
N TYR A 430 -18.11 -8.28 55.53
CA TYR A 430 -18.48 -9.51 54.82
C TYR A 430 -19.99 -9.79 54.82
N LEU A 431 -20.68 -9.53 55.92
CA LEU A 431 -22.14 -9.69 55.97
C LEU A 431 -22.84 -8.63 55.13
N HIS A 432 -22.37 -7.38 55.15
CA HIS A 432 -22.86 -6.31 54.29
C HIS A 432 -22.74 -6.70 52.81
N LEU A 433 -21.59 -7.24 52.40
CA LEU A 433 -21.42 -7.78 51.05
C LEU A 433 -22.38 -8.93 50.72
N ALA A 434 -22.63 -9.84 51.66
CA ALA A 434 -23.58 -10.93 51.47
C ALA A 434 -25.05 -10.46 51.39
N GLU A 435 -25.37 -9.31 51.98
CA GLU A 435 -26.70 -8.69 51.94
C GLU A 435 -26.90 -7.84 50.68
N THR A 436 -25.92 -7.01 50.31
CA THR A 436 -25.98 -6.12 49.15
C THR A 436 -25.75 -6.85 47.83
N ASN A 437 -25.06 -8.01 47.85
CA ASN A 437 -24.77 -8.79 46.65
C ASN A 437 -24.99 -10.31 46.84
N PRO A 438 -26.10 -10.89 46.33
CA PRO A 438 -26.43 -12.29 46.52
C PRO A 438 -25.66 -13.27 45.61
N ALA A 439 -24.68 -12.79 44.81
CA ALA A 439 -23.94 -13.60 43.85
C ALA A 439 -23.12 -14.73 44.52
N GLU A 440 -22.93 -15.84 43.80
CA GLU A 440 -22.20 -17.02 44.29
C GLU A 440 -20.72 -16.72 44.57
N GLU A 441 -20.10 -15.88 43.76
CA GLU A 441 -18.74 -15.40 43.92
C GLU A 441 -18.57 -14.59 45.22
N CYS A 442 -19.53 -13.72 45.52
CA CYS A 442 -19.59 -12.98 46.78
C CYS A 442 -19.67 -13.94 47.97
N ARG A 443 -20.51 -14.97 47.85
CA ARG A 443 -20.69 -15.98 48.90
C ARG A 443 -19.41 -16.74 49.22
N ALA A 444 -18.63 -17.14 48.22
CA ALA A 444 -17.36 -17.85 48.45
C ALA A 444 -16.34 -16.97 49.20
N VAL A 445 -16.27 -15.69 48.85
CA VAL A 445 -15.43 -14.70 49.51
C VAL A 445 -15.84 -14.51 50.97
N VAL A 446 -17.15 -14.34 51.21
CA VAL A 446 -17.71 -14.18 52.56
C VAL A 446 -17.44 -15.41 53.42
N ILE A 447 -17.64 -16.61 52.90
CA ILE A 447 -17.39 -17.87 53.64
C ILE A 447 -15.92 -17.98 54.05
N LYS A 448 -14.99 -17.74 53.12
CA LYS A 448 -13.55 -17.77 53.41
C LYS A 448 -13.14 -16.72 54.46
N GLY A 449 -13.73 -15.52 54.37
CA GLY A 449 -13.55 -14.46 55.36
C GLY A 449 -14.04 -14.89 56.75
N LEU A 450 -15.26 -15.40 56.83
CA LEU A 450 -15.87 -15.88 58.06
C LEU A 450 -15.18 -17.11 58.65
N GLU A 451 -14.65 -18.03 57.83
CA GLU A 451 -13.81 -19.16 58.27
C GLU A 451 -12.50 -18.68 58.90
N THR A 452 -11.86 -17.68 58.28
CA THR A 452 -10.64 -17.06 58.82
C THR A 452 -10.90 -16.40 60.16
N ILE A 453 -12.10 -15.86 60.36
CA ILE A 453 -12.53 -15.30 61.65
C ILE A 453 -12.88 -16.41 62.65
N HIS A 454 -13.59 -17.46 62.22
CA HIS A 454 -13.97 -18.61 63.05
C HIS A 454 -12.75 -19.37 63.59
N THR A 455 -11.71 -19.55 62.78
CA THR A 455 -10.44 -20.16 63.21
C THR A 455 -9.72 -19.31 64.25
N LYS A 456 -9.75 -17.98 64.10
CA LYS A 456 -9.20 -17.04 65.09
C LYS A 456 -10.10 -16.90 66.36
N LYS A 457 -11.42 -17.18 66.28
CA LYS A 457 -12.39 -17.11 67.41
C LYS A 457 -13.56 -18.14 67.31
N PRO A 458 -13.37 -19.40 67.75
CA PRO A 458 -14.36 -20.49 67.55
C PRO A 458 -15.64 -20.41 68.39
N SER A 459 -15.62 -19.69 69.52
CA SER A 459 -16.77 -19.55 70.44
C SER A 459 -17.86 -18.60 69.93
N HIS A 460 -17.66 -17.98 68.76
CA HIS A 460 -18.60 -17.03 68.18
C HIS A 460 -19.78 -17.77 67.50
N THR A 461 -20.82 -18.08 68.26
CA THR A 461 -21.98 -18.87 67.79
C THR A 461 -22.68 -18.28 66.56
N THR A 462 -22.70 -16.95 66.41
CA THR A 462 -23.24 -16.30 65.19
C THR A 462 -22.46 -16.66 63.94
N VAL A 463 -21.12 -16.69 64.01
CA VAL A 463 -20.29 -17.07 62.87
C VAL A 463 -20.51 -18.55 62.56
N SER A 464 -20.61 -19.43 63.56
CA SER A 464 -20.88 -20.87 63.35
C SER A 464 -22.27 -21.14 62.77
N LEU A 465 -23.30 -20.41 63.21
CA LEU A 465 -24.65 -20.54 62.69
C LEU A 465 -24.75 -20.03 61.24
N GLU A 466 -24.16 -18.87 60.95
CA GLU A 466 -24.15 -18.32 59.58
C GLU A 466 -23.28 -19.15 58.65
N LEU A 467 -22.11 -19.63 59.08
CA LEU A 467 -21.32 -20.62 58.34
C LEU A 467 -22.13 -21.90 58.11
N GLY A 468 -22.87 -22.39 59.10
CA GLY A 468 -23.76 -23.55 58.96
C GLY A 468 -24.80 -23.35 57.85
N LYS A 469 -25.50 -22.21 57.84
CA LYS A 469 -26.47 -21.86 56.79
C LYS A 469 -25.80 -21.70 55.42
N LEU A 470 -24.63 -21.07 55.37
CA LEU A 470 -23.86 -20.85 54.15
C LEU A 470 -23.34 -22.18 53.57
N TYR A 471 -22.87 -23.11 54.41
CA TYR A 471 -22.45 -24.45 53.97
C TYR A 471 -23.62 -25.32 53.50
N ILE A 472 -24.81 -25.19 54.09
CA ILE A 472 -26.03 -25.83 53.55
C ILE A 472 -26.31 -25.32 52.14
N ARG A 473 -26.17 -24.00 51.91
CA ARG A 473 -26.32 -23.40 50.57
C ARG A 473 -25.24 -23.88 49.60
N GLN A 474 -24.00 -24.10 50.07
CA GLN A 474 -22.90 -24.70 49.29
C GLN A 474 -22.98 -26.22 49.12
N LYS A 475 -23.97 -26.89 49.75
CA LYS A 475 -24.06 -28.35 49.76
C LYS A 475 -22.88 -29.04 50.48
N ASN A 476 -22.11 -28.32 51.29
CA ASN A 476 -21.05 -28.91 52.12
C ASN A 476 -21.65 -29.42 53.43
N TYR A 477 -22.36 -30.54 53.32
CA TYR A 477 -23.23 -31.05 54.38
C TYR A 477 -22.50 -31.52 55.63
N GLN A 478 -21.29 -32.07 55.48
CA GLN A 478 -20.50 -32.49 56.64
C GLN A 478 -20.05 -31.30 57.48
N GLU A 479 -19.52 -30.26 56.84
CA GLU A 479 -19.14 -29.04 57.53
C GLU A 479 -20.36 -28.32 58.09
N ALA A 480 -21.47 -28.27 57.36
CA ALA A 480 -22.72 -27.73 57.89
C ALA A 480 -23.18 -28.48 59.15
N ILE A 481 -23.19 -29.83 59.12
CA ILE A 481 -23.53 -30.65 60.30
C ILE A 481 -22.54 -30.40 61.42
N MET A 482 -21.25 -30.27 61.15
CA MET A 482 -20.24 -29.97 62.16
C MET A 482 -20.47 -28.59 62.79
N ARG A 483 -20.66 -27.52 62.01
CA ARG A 483 -20.92 -26.17 62.55
C ARG A 483 -22.25 -26.09 63.29
N LEU A 484 -23.29 -26.78 62.83
CA LEU A 484 -24.58 -26.90 63.53
C LEU A 484 -24.45 -27.76 64.80
N SER A 485 -23.58 -28.77 64.79
CA SER A 485 -23.27 -29.54 65.99
C SER A 485 -22.52 -28.69 67.02
N ASP A 486 -21.64 -27.78 66.58
CA ASP A 486 -21.00 -26.80 67.46
C ASP A 486 -22.05 -25.86 68.06
N VAL A 487 -23.07 -25.44 67.30
CA VAL A 487 -24.22 -24.70 67.84
C VAL A 487 -24.93 -25.52 68.92
N LEU A 488 -25.31 -26.78 68.67
CA LEU A 488 -25.97 -27.65 69.66
C LEU A 488 -25.07 -28.08 70.83
N LYS A 489 -23.75 -27.90 70.69
CA LYS A 489 -22.74 -28.13 71.73
C LYS A 489 -22.67 -26.94 72.69
N TYR A 490 -22.68 -25.70 72.16
CA TYR A 490 -22.64 -24.48 72.96
C TYR A 490 -24.05 -23.95 73.34
N ALA A 491 -25.13 -24.42 72.68
CA ALA A 491 -26.55 -24.06 72.90
C ALA A 491 -27.54 -25.21 72.47
N PRO A 492 -27.82 -26.22 73.32
CA PRO A 492 -28.61 -27.43 72.97
C PRO A 492 -30.14 -27.22 72.81
N ASP A 493 -30.68 -26.19 73.43
CA ASP A 493 -32.09 -25.77 73.36
C ASP A 493 -32.52 -25.31 71.97
N GLN A 494 -31.56 -25.06 71.08
CA GLN A 494 -31.80 -24.70 69.68
C GLN A 494 -32.14 -25.89 68.76
N LEU A 495 -32.46 -27.09 69.28
CA LEU A 495 -32.79 -28.29 68.48
C LEU A 495 -33.91 -28.04 67.47
N ASN A 496 -34.96 -27.30 67.85
CA ASN A 496 -36.05 -26.94 66.95
C ASN A 496 -35.61 -26.02 65.79
N ALA A 497 -34.56 -25.20 65.98
CA ALA A 497 -33.98 -24.37 64.92
C ALA A 497 -33.03 -25.17 64.01
N VAL A 498 -32.45 -26.25 64.52
CA VAL A 498 -31.49 -27.09 63.80
C VAL A 498 -32.15 -28.28 63.07
N MET A 499 -33.24 -28.87 63.60
CA MET A 499 -33.93 -30.01 62.96
C MET A 499 -34.36 -29.78 61.51
N PRO A 500 -34.97 -28.62 61.14
CA PRO A 500 -35.33 -28.35 59.76
C PRO A 500 -34.11 -28.26 58.85
N LEU A 501 -33.02 -27.63 59.33
CA LEU A 501 -31.75 -27.52 58.60
C LEU A 501 -31.12 -28.90 58.40
N ILE A 502 -31.12 -29.77 59.42
CA ILE A 502 -30.61 -31.14 59.31
C ILE A 502 -31.48 -32.02 58.42
N THR A 503 -32.81 -31.83 58.45
CA THR A 503 -33.73 -32.53 57.54
C THR A 503 -33.48 -32.09 56.09
N GLU A 504 -33.26 -30.79 55.86
CA GLU A 504 -32.83 -30.27 54.57
C GLU A 504 -31.52 -30.90 54.11
N ILE A 505 -30.57 -31.09 55.04
CA ILE A 505 -29.30 -31.78 54.75
C ILE A 505 -29.54 -33.24 54.38
N LEU A 506 -30.33 -34.01 55.14
CA LEU A 506 -30.59 -35.42 54.84
C LEU A 506 -31.36 -35.64 53.53
N ASN A 507 -32.27 -34.72 53.19
CA ASN A 507 -32.94 -34.73 51.90
C ASN A 507 -31.93 -34.54 50.76
N LYS A 508 -30.88 -33.74 50.96
CA LYS A 508 -29.89 -33.41 49.93
C LYS A 508 -28.65 -34.33 49.92
N ASP A 509 -28.24 -34.89 51.06
CA ASP A 509 -27.16 -35.88 51.18
C ASP A 509 -27.46 -36.92 52.26
N ARG A 510 -27.97 -38.04 51.77
CA ARG A 510 -28.37 -39.20 52.57
C ARG A 510 -27.20 -39.94 53.21
N LYS A 511 -25.96 -39.77 52.74
CA LYS A 511 -24.79 -40.45 53.33
C LYS A 511 -24.53 -39.97 54.75
N GLN A 512 -24.98 -38.75 55.07
CA GLN A 512 -24.89 -38.21 56.42
C GLN A 512 -25.91 -38.80 57.38
N ALA A 513 -26.85 -39.65 56.92
CA ALA A 513 -27.86 -40.28 57.76
C ALA A 513 -27.26 -40.99 58.96
N SER A 514 -26.14 -41.71 58.80
CA SER A 514 -25.47 -42.37 59.93
C SER A 514 -24.84 -41.40 60.94
N ILE A 515 -24.38 -40.22 60.48
CA ILE A 515 -23.77 -39.19 61.32
C ILE A 515 -24.86 -38.39 62.03
N VAL A 516 -25.95 -38.09 61.32
CA VAL A 516 -27.13 -37.42 61.86
C VAL A 516 -27.88 -38.32 62.84
N ALA A 517 -28.03 -39.62 62.54
CA ALA A 517 -28.60 -40.60 63.46
C ALA A 517 -27.78 -40.63 64.76
N ARG A 518 -26.44 -40.75 64.67
CA ARG A 518 -25.54 -40.67 65.83
C ARG A 518 -25.61 -39.33 66.57
N MET A 519 -25.74 -38.21 65.86
CA MET A 519 -25.94 -36.90 66.44
C MET A 519 -27.25 -36.86 67.23
N TYR A 520 -28.36 -37.32 66.66
CA TYR A 520 -29.66 -37.37 67.35
C TYR A 520 -29.69 -38.39 68.49
N GLU A 521 -29.01 -39.53 68.36
CA GLU A 521 -28.78 -40.47 69.46
C GLU A 521 -28.01 -39.80 70.61
N SER A 522 -26.98 -39.01 70.31
CA SER A 522 -26.21 -38.27 71.34
C SER A 522 -27.05 -37.17 72.01
N VAL A 523 -28.02 -36.61 71.29
CA VAL A 523 -28.97 -35.62 71.79
C VAL A 523 -30.06 -36.29 72.63
N ALA A 524 -30.54 -37.48 72.24
CA ALA A 524 -31.53 -38.29 72.97
C ALA A 524 -31.07 -38.68 74.39
N LEU A 525 -29.75 -38.63 74.66
CA LEU A 525 -29.17 -38.87 75.97
C LEU A 525 -29.15 -37.63 76.89
N LYS A 526 -29.49 -36.43 76.38
CA LYS A 526 -29.53 -35.18 77.16
C LYS A 526 -30.91 -34.98 77.79
N THR A 527 -30.96 -34.52 79.04
CA THR A 527 -32.23 -34.32 79.77
C THR A 527 -32.98 -33.07 79.31
N GLY A 528 -34.29 -33.19 79.07
CA GLY A 528 -35.19 -32.05 78.76
C GLY A 528 -35.72 -31.96 77.31
N ILE A 529 -35.82 -33.09 76.59
CA ILE A 529 -36.19 -33.16 75.16
C ILE A 529 -37.40 -34.13 74.98
N ASP A 530 -38.21 -33.96 73.93
CA ASP A 530 -39.42 -34.75 73.60
C ASP A 530 -39.10 -36.08 72.87
N ASP A 531 -39.48 -37.21 73.46
CA ASP A 531 -39.22 -38.58 72.97
C ASP A 531 -39.95 -38.93 71.67
N THR A 532 -41.15 -38.37 71.43
CA THR A 532 -41.92 -38.66 70.20
C THR A 532 -41.28 -37.97 69.00
N LEU A 533 -40.79 -36.73 69.20
CA LEU A 533 -40.05 -35.96 68.20
C LEU A 533 -38.68 -36.61 67.89
N VAL A 534 -38.00 -37.14 68.91
CA VAL A 534 -36.75 -37.89 68.72
C VAL A 534 -37.01 -39.21 67.97
N ALA A 535 -38.06 -39.97 68.31
CA ALA A 535 -38.40 -41.22 67.62
C ALA A 535 -38.77 -41.00 66.14
N LEU A 536 -39.48 -39.92 65.84
CA LEU A 536 -39.79 -39.51 64.46
C LEU A 536 -38.55 -39.05 63.70
N ALA A 537 -37.67 -38.26 64.33
CA ALA A 537 -36.39 -37.85 63.75
C ALA A 537 -35.48 -39.05 63.46
N LEU A 538 -35.47 -40.06 64.34
CA LEU A 538 -34.75 -41.33 64.16
C LEU A 538 -35.37 -42.20 63.07
N ALA A 539 -36.70 -42.36 63.02
CA ALA A 539 -37.38 -43.10 61.96
C ALA A 539 -37.02 -42.53 60.58
N LYS A 540 -37.06 -41.20 60.42
CA LYS A 540 -36.63 -40.52 59.20
C LYS A 540 -35.15 -40.73 58.91
N ALA A 541 -34.27 -40.64 59.91
CA ALA A 541 -32.85 -40.92 59.73
C ALA A 541 -32.59 -42.37 59.29
N TYR A 542 -33.30 -43.36 59.84
CA TYR A 542 -33.15 -44.78 59.47
C TYR A 542 -33.68 -45.11 58.08
N VAL A 543 -34.73 -44.42 57.62
CA VAL A 543 -35.14 -44.51 56.22
C VAL A 543 -34.00 -44.03 55.32
N TYR A 544 -33.38 -42.90 55.65
CA TYR A 544 -32.21 -42.42 54.89
C TYR A 544 -30.99 -43.34 54.99
N GLU A 545 -30.85 -44.09 56.08
CA GLU A 545 -29.83 -45.14 56.27
C GLU A 545 -30.19 -46.48 55.59
N ARG A 546 -31.36 -46.57 54.94
CA ARG A 546 -31.91 -47.77 54.27
C ARG A 546 -32.17 -48.96 55.20
N GLN A 547 -32.31 -48.72 56.49
CA GLN A 547 -32.67 -49.75 57.45
C GLN A 547 -34.20 -49.87 57.51
N TYR A 548 -34.83 -50.28 56.40
CA TYR A 548 -36.28 -50.24 56.21
C TYR A 548 -37.07 -51.06 57.23
N GLU A 549 -36.52 -52.18 57.68
CA GLU A 549 -37.12 -52.97 58.76
C GLU A 549 -37.13 -52.18 60.08
N ARG A 550 -36.02 -51.54 60.44
CA ARG A 550 -35.93 -50.70 61.66
C ARG A 550 -36.77 -49.44 61.56
N ALA A 551 -36.84 -48.84 60.37
CA ALA A 551 -37.73 -47.74 60.09
C ALA A 551 -39.20 -48.16 60.25
N THR A 552 -39.61 -49.27 59.65
CA THR A 552 -40.97 -49.84 59.78
C THR A 552 -41.29 -50.13 61.23
N GLN A 553 -40.36 -50.69 62.00
CA GLN A 553 -40.52 -50.90 63.45
C GLN A 553 -40.67 -49.58 64.23
N GLN A 554 -39.91 -48.52 63.90
CA GLN A 554 -40.10 -47.21 64.53
C GLN A 554 -41.43 -46.57 64.12
N LEU A 555 -41.93 -46.80 62.89
CA LEU A 555 -43.22 -46.29 62.42
C LEU A 555 -44.40 -47.01 63.07
N GLU A 556 -44.32 -48.34 63.19
CA GLU A 556 -45.26 -49.12 64.00
C GLU A 556 -45.21 -48.66 65.46
N ARG A 557 -44.02 -48.36 66.00
CA ARG A 557 -43.86 -47.80 67.36
C ARG A 557 -44.50 -46.41 67.49
N VAL A 558 -44.39 -45.55 66.47
CA VAL A 558 -45.07 -44.25 66.45
C VAL A 558 -46.58 -44.45 66.47
N LEU A 559 -47.14 -45.30 65.60
CA LEU A 559 -48.59 -45.58 65.57
C LEU A 559 -49.10 -46.29 66.83
N ALA A 560 -48.23 -47.05 67.50
CA ALA A 560 -48.55 -47.68 68.78
C ALA A 560 -48.48 -46.70 69.97
N LEU A 561 -47.59 -45.70 69.94
CA LEU A 561 -47.49 -44.65 70.96
C LEU A 561 -48.60 -43.61 70.81
N ASP A 562 -48.93 -43.24 69.58
CA ASP A 562 -49.99 -42.30 69.27
C ASP A 562 -50.54 -42.51 67.84
N GLU A 563 -51.76 -43.05 67.75
CA GLU A 563 -52.45 -43.35 66.48
C GLU A 563 -52.81 -42.08 65.69
N SER A 564 -52.82 -40.90 66.34
CA SER A 564 -53.04 -39.61 65.66
C SER A 564 -51.90 -39.23 64.70
N TYR A 565 -50.76 -39.94 64.76
CA TYR A 565 -49.66 -39.79 63.82
C TYR A 565 -49.84 -40.58 62.51
N THR A 566 -51.02 -41.15 62.24
CA THR A 566 -51.32 -41.84 60.96
C THR A 566 -50.93 -40.98 59.74
N ASP A 567 -51.26 -39.69 59.77
CA ASP A 567 -50.93 -38.75 58.70
C ASP A 567 -49.43 -38.42 58.62
N ALA A 568 -48.68 -38.59 59.72
CA ALA A 568 -47.23 -38.41 59.75
C ALA A 568 -46.46 -39.69 59.34
N VAL A 569 -47.11 -40.86 59.41
CA VAL A 569 -46.49 -42.19 59.15
C VAL A 569 -46.74 -42.69 57.73
N VAL A 570 -47.92 -42.45 57.15
CA VAL A 570 -48.23 -42.78 55.74
C VAL A 570 -47.16 -42.25 54.76
N PRO A 571 -46.68 -40.98 54.88
CA PRO A 571 -45.62 -40.46 54.01
C PRO A 571 -44.30 -41.21 54.17
N VAL A 572 -44.03 -41.78 55.34
CA VAL A 572 -42.79 -42.53 55.58
C VAL A 572 -42.90 -43.95 55.03
N TYR A 573 -44.08 -44.58 55.06
CA TYR A 573 -44.31 -45.85 54.34
C TYR A 573 -44.21 -45.69 52.82
N GLN A 574 -44.77 -44.60 52.29
CA GLN A 574 -44.57 -44.23 50.89
C GLN A 574 -43.08 -44.03 50.59
N GLN A 575 -42.35 -43.30 51.45
CA GLN A 575 -40.91 -43.13 51.29
C GLN A 575 -40.15 -44.47 51.30
N ILE A 576 -40.53 -45.43 52.15
CA ILE A 576 -39.92 -46.77 52.16
C ILE A 576 -40.19 -47.49 50.83
N LEU A 577 -41.39 -47.40 50.28
CA LEU A 577 -41.76 -48.03 49.02
C LEU A 577 -41.18 -47.32 47.79
N ASP A 578 -40.93 -46.03 47.88
CA ASP A 578 -40.19 -45.28 46.85
C ASP A 578 -38.73 -45.74 46.80
N GLU A 579 -38.13 -46.05 47.96
CA GLU A 579 -36.73 -46.47 48.02
C GLU A 579 -36.51 -47.97 47.84
N ASN A 580 -37.43 -48.79 48.34
CA ASN A 580 -37.46 -50.23 48.13
C ASN A 580 -38.85 -50.63 47.65
N PRO A 581 -39.11 -50.51 46.33
CA PRO A 581 -40.37 -50.90 45.74
C PRO A 581 -40.68 -52.34 46.12
N SER A 582 -39.73 -53.27 45.98
CA SER A 582 -39.94 -54.71 46.24
C SER A 582 -40.30 -55.09 47.68
N HIS A 583 -40.32 -54.14 48.64
CA HIS A 583 -40.66 -54.42 50.02
C HIS A 583 -42.13 -54.87 50.16
N HIS A 584 -42.32 -56.18 50.17
CA HIS A 584 -43.62 -56.83 50.10
C HIS A 584 -44.52 -56.46 51.28
N GLU A 585 -43.96 -56.44 52.50
CA GLU A 585 -44.71 -56.19 53.74
C GLU A 585 -45.26 -54.77 53.78
N SER A 586 -44.46 -53.76 53.41
CA SER A 586 -44.93 -52.37 53.36
C SER A 586 -45.99 -52.18 52.27
N ARG A 587 -45.92 -52.89 51.14
CA ARG A 587 -46.94 -52.79 50.07
C ARG A 587 -48.26 -53.41 50.45
N LEU A 588 -48.24 -54.61 51.04
CA LEU A 588 -49.48 -55.24 51.49
C LEU A 588 -50.09 -54.46 52.66
N ALA A 589 -49.27 -54.00 53.61
CA ALA A 589 -49.72 -53.14 54.70
C ALA A 589 -50.35 -51.85 54.16
N LEU A 590 -49.75 -51.23 53.13
CA LEU A 590 -50.30 -50.04 52.49
C LEU A 590 -51.58 -50.31 51.69
N ALA A 591 -51.64 -51.39 50.91
CA ALA A 591 -52.84 -51.77 50.14
C ALA A 591 -54.02 -52.09 51.07
N ASP A 592 -53.76 -52.80 52.17
CA ASP A 592 -54.78 -53.09 53.18
C ASP A 592 -55.23 -51.80 53.91
N LEU A 593 -54.31 -50.91 54.27
CA LEU A 593 -54.63 -49.59 54.83
C LEU A 593 -55.53 -48.79 53.87
N TYR A 594 -55.23 -48.77 52.57
CA TYR A 594 -56.07 -48.12 51.56
C TYR A 594 -57.43 -48.78 51.37
N MET A 595 -57.50 -50.12 51.36
CA MET A 595 -58.78 -50.83 51.32
C MET A 595 -59.64 -50.55 52.56
N ARG A 596 -59.05 -50.50 53.76
CA ARG A 596 -59.75 -50.16 55.02
C ARG A 596 -60.25 -48.72 55.03
N GLN A 597 -59.52 -47.81 54.39
CA GLN A 597 -59.93 -46.43 54.17
C GLN A 597 -60.94 -46.27 53.01
N GLY A 598 -61.30 -47.35 52.30
CA GLY A 598 -62.25 -47.34 51.18
C GLY A 598 -61.67 -46.84 49.86
N GLN A 599 -60.35 -46.72 49.75
CA GLN A 599 -59.63 -46.17 48.61
C GLN A 599 -59.27 -47.28 47.60
N TYR A 600 -60.28 -47.81 46.88
CA TYR A 600 -60.10 -48.92 45.93
C TYR A 600 -59.14 -48.62 44.76
N PRO A 601 -59.13 -47.42 44.14
CA PRO A 601 -58.15 -47.10 43.10
C PRO A 601 -56.70 -47.19 43.60
N ALA A 602 -56.43 -46.66 44.81
CA ALA A 602 -55.11 -46.75 45.42
C ALA A 602 -54.72 -48.20 45.75
N ALA A 603 -55.69 -49.04 46.12
CA ALA A 603 -55.47 -50.47 46.29
C ALA A 603 -55.17 -51.19 44.96
N VAL A 604 -55.91 -50.89 43.88
CA VAL A 604 -55.66 -51.42 42.53
C VAL A 604 -54.25 -51.07 42.06
N ASP A 605 -53.77 -49.86 42.33
CA ASP A 605 -52.43 -49.41 41.96
C ASP A 605 -51.33 -50.18 42.70
N VAL A 606 -51.49 -50.34 44.02
CA VAL A 606 -50.55 -51.11 44.83
C VAL A 606 -50.57 -52.60 44.45
N LEU A 607 -51.73 -53.14 44.05
CA LEU A 607 -51.88 -54.53 43.59
C LEU A 607 -51.29 -54.76 42.19
N ARG A 608 -51.47 -53.81 41.26
CA ARG A 608 -50.80 -53.84 39.95
C ARG A 608 -49.28 -53.82 40.14
N ALA A 609 -48.77 -53.01 41.05
CA ALA A 609 -47.35 -53.01 41.41
C ALA A 609 -46.90 -54.33 42.04
N ALA A 610 -47.72 -54.94 42.88
CA ALA A 610 -47.44 -56.26 43.47
C ALA A 610 -47.40 -57.38 42.41
N ALA A 611 -48.29 -57.33 41.41
CA ALA A 611 -48.39 -58.32 40.33
C ALA A 611 -47.09 -58.45 39.52
N ARG A 612 -46.42 -57.32 39.28
CA ARG A 612 -45.17 -57.26 38.50
C ARG A 612 -43.98 -57.92 39.20
N HIS A 613 -43.92 -57.88 40.53
CA HIS A 613 -42.77 -58.35 41.30
C HIS A 613 -42.91 -59.78 41.83
N ASN A 614 -44.13 -60.35 41.83
CA ASN A 614 -44.37 -61.71 42.31
C ASN A 614 -45.36 -62.46 41.40
N GLN A 615 -44.84 -63.02 40.30
CA GLN A 615 -45.61 -63.62 39.20
C GLN A 615 -46.47 -64.84 39.61
N SER A 616 -46.22 -65.42 40.78
CA SER A 616 -46.74 -66.73 41.19
C SER A 616 -48.02 -66.69 42.03
N SER A 617 -48.53 -65.52 42.42
CA SER A 617 -49.67 -65.46 43.35
C SER A 617 -51.01 -65.41 42.63
N SER A 618 -51.81 -66.47 42.79
CA SER A 618 -53.24 -66.48 42.44
C SER A 618 -54.05 -65.48 43.28
N GLN A 619 -53.56 -65.10 44.46
CA GLN A 619 -54.23 -64.13 45.34
C GLN A 619 -54.36 -62.76 44.68
N ILE A 620 -53.48 -62.40 43.75
CA ILE A 620 -53.53 -61.08 43.09
C ILE A 620 -54.67 -61.03 42.04
N ILE A 621 -54.82 -62.07 41.20
CA ILE A 621 -55.97 -62.18 40.26
C ILE A 621 -57.28 -62.28 41.04
N GLU A 622 -57.30 -63.03 42.15
CA GLU A 622 -58.47 -63.10 43.03
C GLU A 622 -58.80 -61.73 43.63
N LEU A 623 -57.81 -60.96 44.09
CA LEU A 623 -58.02 -59.61 44.60
C LEU A 623 -58.54 -58.66 43.50
N PHE A 624 -58.09 -58.79 42.24
CA PHE A 624 -58.66 -58.04 41.11
C PHE A 624 -60.12 -58.41 40.82
N TYR A 625 -60.48 -59.69 40.81
CA TYR A 625 -61.88 -60.10 40.66
C TYR A 625 -62.73 -59.68 41.88
N ARG A 626 -62.20 -59.73 43.10
CA ARG A 626 -62.89 -59.25 44.32
C ARG A 626 -63.14 -57.75 44.29
N ILE A 627 -62.26 -56.98 43.66
CA ILE A 627 -62.49 -55.56 43.40
C ILE A 627 -63.56 -55.42 42.30
N LEU A 628 -63.48 -56.13 41.17
CA LEU A 628 -64.48 -56.10 40.08
C LEU A 628 -65.89 -56.53 40.51
N ASP A 629 -66.01 -57.50 41.43
CA ASP A 629 -67.28 -57.94 42.01
C ASP A 629 -67.93 -56.87 42.88
N ARG A 630 -67.11 -55.97 43.48
CA ARG A 630 -67.60 -54.84 44.29
C ARG A 630 -67.75 -53.56 43.47
N GLU A 631 -66.96 -53.41 42.42
CA GLU A 631 -66.88 -52.24 41.55
C GLU A 631 -66.54 -52.69 40.11
N ASP A 632 -67.54 -52.83 39.24
CA ASP A 632 -67.33 -53.13 37.80
C ASP A 632 -66.78 -51.88 37.10
N SER A 633 -65.46 -51.72 37.20
CA SER A 633 -64.71 -50.60 36.66
C SER A 633 -63.90 -51.02 35.45
N ASP A 634 -64.00 -50.24 34.37
CA ASP A 634 -63.17 -50.42 33.18
C ASP A 634 -61.67 -50.30 33.52
N TYR A 635 -61.32 -49.52 34.56
CA TYR A 635 -59.96 -49.40 35.09
C TYR A 635 -59.41 -50.73 35.63
N THR A 636 -60.25 -51.45 36.39
CA THR A 636 -59.89 -52.74 36.97
C THR A 636 -59.91 -53.85 35.91
N ARG A 637 -60.80 -53.75 34.92
CA ARG A 637 -60.87 -54.69 33.78
C ARG A 637 -59.66 -54.55 32.85
N GLN A 638 -59.19 -53.33 32.61
CA GLN A 638 -57.94 -53.08 31.90
C GLN A 638 -56.75 -53.69 32.64
N ALA A 639 -56.63 -53.45 33.95
CA ALA A 639 -55.56 -54.03 34.78
C ALA A 639 -55.55 -55.56 34.73
N LEU A 640 -56.73 -56.18 34.63
CA LEU A 640 -56.89 -57.61 34.46
C LEU A 640 -56.44 -58.10 33.07
N ILE A 641 -56.87 -57.46 31.98
CA ILE A 641 -56.50 -57.83 30.61
C ILE A 641 -54.98 -57.76 30.40
N GLU A 642 -54.34 -56.70 30.90
CA GLU A 642 -52.87 -56.55 30.90
C GLU A 642 -52.20 -57.72 31.66
N THR A 643 -52.72 -58.05 32.84
CA THR A 643 -52.21 -59.17 33.66
C THR A 643 -52.42 -60.52 32.96
N LEU A 644 -53.49 -60.71 32.20
CA LEU A 644 -53.77 -61.94 31.44
C LEU A 644 -52.85 -62.07 30.23
N HIS A 645 -52.61 -60.97 29.52
CA HIS A 645 -51.69 -60.90 28.39
C HIS A 645 -50.25 -61.21 28.82
N GLU A 646 -49.75 -60.61 29.91
CA GLU A 646 -48.42 -60.90 30.48
C GLU A 646 -48.25 -62.39 30.85
N ARG A 647 -49.36 -63.08 31.17
CA ARG A 647 -49.39 -64.51 31.50
C ARG A 647 -49.59 -65.43 30.28
N LYS A 648 -49.63 -64.89 29.07
CA LYS A 648 -49.77 -65.61 27.77
C LYS A 648 -51.04 -66.46 27.65
N LEU A 649 -52.14 -66.03 28.26
CA LEU A 649 -53.44 -66.70 28.15
C LEU A 649 -54.22 -66.19 26.94
N THR A 650 -53.68 -66.42 25.72
CA THR A 650 -54.07 -65.75 24.48
C THR A 650 -55.56 -65.85 24.12
N ASP A 651 -56.21 -67.00 24.32
CA ASP A 651 -57.63 -67.15 24.01
C ASP A 651 -58.53 -66.32 24.95
N LEU A 652 -58.20 -66.26 26.25
CA LEU A 652 -58.91 -65.43 27.23
C LEU A 652 -58.65 -63.94 27.00
N THR A 653 -57.43 -63.60 26.60
CA THR A 653 -57.04 -62.24 26.21
C THR A 653 -57.85 -61.76 25.00
N ILE A 654 -57.92 -62.53 23.90
CA ILE A 654 -58.73 -62.19 22.72
C ILE A 654 -60.19 -62.00 23.12
N GLN A 655 -60.75 -62.93 23.90
CA GLN A 655 -62.14 -62.88 24.31
C GLN A 655 -62.48 -61.63 25.14
N GLU A 656 -61.64 -61.27 26.13
CA GLU A 656 -61.87 -60.07 26.94
C GLU A 656 -61.61 -58.79 26.14
N CYS A 657 -60.62 -58.77 25.24
CA CYS A 657 -60.40 -57.64 24.33
C CYS A 657 -61.59 -57.42 23.37
N GLU A 658 -62.16 -58.47 22.78
CA GLU A 658 -63.35 -58.37 21.92
C GLU A 658 -64.57 -57.86 22.68
N LYS A 659 -64.78 -58.33 23.93
CA LYS A 659 -65.85 -57.81 24.81
C LYS A 659 -65.68 -56.32 25.09
N VAL A 660 -64.44 -55.88 25.35
CA VAL A 660 -64.13 -54.47 25.54
C VAL A 660 -64.37 -53.68 24.26
N ILE A 661 -63.91 -54.16 23.10
CA ILE A 661 -64.13 -53.48 21.81
C ILE A 661 -65.61 -53.39 21.46
N GLN A 662 -66.40 -54.41 21.77
CA GLN A 662 -67.85 -54.40 21.53
C GLN A 662 -68.57 -53.37 22.41
N LYS A 663 -68.14 -53.22 23.68
CA LYS A 663 -68.73 -52.28 24.64
C LYS A 663 -68.22 -50.85 24.43
N SER A 664 -66.94 -50.73 24.09
CA SER A 664 -66.18 -49.49 23.97
C SER A 664 -65.27 -49.56 22.73
N PRO A 665 -65.79 -49.24 21.54
CA PRO A 665 -65.03 -49.29 20.29
C PRO A 665 -63.82 -48.38 20.26
N GLU A 666 -63.71 -47.42 21.17
CA GLU A 666 -62.60 -46.45 21.29
C GLU A 666 -61.43 -46.98 22.15
N ALA A 667 -61.54 -48.18 22.70
CA ALA A 667 -60.54 -48.75 23.61
C ALA A 667 -59.26 -49.19 22.86
N ALA A 668 -58.35 -48.26 22.58
CA ALA A 668 -57.09 -48.49 21.85
C ALA A 668 -56.26 -49.66 22.42
N TYR A 669 -56.13 -49.76 23.75
CA TYR A 669 -55.39 -50.85 24.41
C TYR A 669 -55.91 -52.25 24.02
N ALA A 670 -57.21 -52.37 23.74
CA ALA A 670 -57.81 -53.65 23.37
C ALA A 670 -57.47 -54.02 21.92
N TYR A 671 -57.39 -53.06 21.00
CA TYR A 671 -56.94 -53.32 19.62
C TYR A 671 -55.45 -53.67 19.55
N GLU A 672 -54.63 -53.04 20.40
CA GLU A 672 -53.21 -53.34 20.51
C GLU A 672 -52.95 -54.78 20.97
N ILE A 673 -53.55 -55.15 22.11
CA ILE A 673 -53.40 -56.49 22.70
C ILE A 673 -54.02 -57.56 21.79
N LEU A 674 -55.12 -57.22 21.09
CA LEU A 674 -55.71 -58.09 20.09
C LEU A 674 -54.80 -58.27 18.86
N ALA A 675 -54.16 -57.22 18.37
CA ALA A 675 -53.23 -57.31 17.25
C ALA A 675 -52.05 -58.23 17.57
N ASP A 676 -51.51 -58.19 18.80
CA ASP A 676 -50.46 -59.11 19.26
C ASP A 676 -50.95 -60.56 19.32
N ALA A 677 -52.12 -60.79 19.92
CA ALA A 677 -52.68 -62.11 20.01
C ALA A 677 -52.98 -62.71 18.61
N LEU A 678 -53.36 -61.88 17.64
CA LEU A 678 -53.55 -62.28 16.24
C LEU A 678 -52.23 -62.59 15.51
N ILE A 679 -51.14 -61.87 15.80
CA ILE A 679 -49.80 -62.18 15.29
C ILE A 679 -49.34 -63.54 15.81
N GLU A 680 -49.58 -63.83 17.09
CA GLU A 680 -49.24 -65.13 17.70
C GLU A 680 -50.02 -66.29 17.08
N LYS A 681 -51.22 -66.03 16.54
CA LYS A 681 -52.01 -67.00 15.78
C LYS A 681 -51.69 -67.06 14.28
N GLY A 682 -50.84 -66.17 13.77
CA GLY A 682 -50.44 -66.11 12.36
C GLY A 682 -51.46 -65.45 11.42
N HIS A 683 -52.43 -64.70 11.94
CA HIS A 683 -53.46 -64.01 11.14
C HIS A 683 -53.01 -62.58 10.76
N PHE A 684 -51.99 -62.47 9.91
CA PHE A 684 -51.32 -61.19 9.63
C PHE A 684 -52.22 -60.13 8.98
N THR A 685 -53.09 -60.50 8.04
CA THR A 685 -53.99 -59.54 7.39
C THR A 685 -54.99 -58.94 8.38
N GLN A 686 -55.60 -59.78 9.23
CA GLN A 686 -56.51 -59.32 10.28
C GLN A 686 -55.78 -58.48 11.33
N SER A 687 -54.53 -58.82 11.66
CA SER A 687 -53.70 -58.01 12.55
C SER A 687 -53.43 -56.62 11.94
N VAL A 688 -53.06 -56.56 10.65
CA VAL A 688 -52.88 -55.31 9.90
C VAL A 688 -54.16 -54.46 9.86
N ASP A 689 -55.33 -55.08 9.69
CA ASP A 689 -56.60 -54.35 9.77
C ASP A 689 -56.83 -53.74 11.17
N ARG A 690 -56.47 -54.47 12.24
CA ARG A 690 -56.55 -53.94 13.61
C ARG A 690 -55.52 -52.84 13.86
N MET A 691 -54.34 -52.93 13.27
CA MET A 691 -53.32 -51.88 13.32
C MET A 691 -53.76 -50.61 12.60
N TYR A 692 -54.40 -50.72 11.44
CA TYR A 692 -54.98 -49.55 10.75
C TYR A 692 -56.07 -48.89 11.60
N ALA A 693 -56.93 -49.69 12.25
CA ALA A 693 -57.93 -49.17 13.18
C ALA A 693 -57.28 -48.48 14.39
N LEU A 694 -56.24 -49.10 14.97
CA LEU A 694 -55.48 -48.58 16.10
C LEU A 694 -54.80 -47.24 15.74
N MET A 695 -54.13 -47.18 14.59
CA MET A 695 -53.52 -45.95 14.05
C MET A 695 -54.54 -44.86 13.77
N ALA A 696 -55.77 -45.20 13.35
CA ALA A 696 -56.81 -44.24 13.06
C ALA A 696 -57.41 -43.63 14.33
N MET A 697 -57.46 -44.40 15.42
CA MET A 697 -57.99 -43.97 16.71
C MET A 697 -57.01 -43.07 17.46
N ASP A 698 -55.74 -43.47 17.52
CA ASP A 698 -54.74 -42.78 18.32
C ASP A 698 -53.40 -42.70 17.58
N ALA A 699 -52.96 -41.48 17.30
CA ALA A 699 -51.67 -41.22 16.66
C ALA A 699 -50.47 -41.61 17.55
N SER A 700 -50.64 -41.75 18.86
CA SER A 700 -49.60 -42.18 19.79
C SER A 700 -49.23 -43.67 19.63
N THR A 701 -50.12 -44.46 19.03
CA THR A 701 -49.98 -45.92 18.87
C THR A 701 -49.11 -46.32 17.66
N VAL A 702 -48.58 -45.35 16.93
CA VAL A 702 -47.82 -45.61 15.70
C VAL A 702 -46.52 -46.38 16.00
N ASP A 703 -45.83 -46.13 17.12
CA ASP A 703 -44.65 -46.93 17.54
C ASP A 703 -45.00 -48.40 17.74
N VAL A 704 -46.13 -48.64 18.40
CA VAL A 704 -46.65 -49.96 18.68
C VAL A 704 -47.01 -50.68 17.37
N VAL A 705 -47.57 -49.97 16.39
CA VAL A 705 -47.81 -50.55 15.07
C VAL A 705 -46.52 -50.86 14.32
N LEU A 706 -45.48 -50.01 14.41
CA LEU A 706 -44.18 -50.29 13.80
C LEU A 706 -43.56 -51.56 14.37
N GLU A 707 -43.52 -51.72 15.70
CA GLU A 707 -42.99 -52.92 16.36
C GLU A 707 -43.69 -54.19 15.86
N LYS A 708 -45.00 -54.14 15.76
CA LYS A 708 -45.79 -55.29 15.32
C LYS A 708 -45.65 -55.55 13.82
N CYS A 709 -45.53 -54.51 12.98
CA CYS A 709 -45.19 -54.65 11.56
C CYS A 709 -43.81 -55.30 11.38
N ASP A 710 -42.82 -54.93 12.21
CA ASP A 710 -41.49 -55.53 12.22
C ASP A 710 -41.57 -57.01 12.64
N ARG A 711 -42.40 -57.33 13.63
CA ARG A 711 -42.68 -58.71 14.03
C ARG A 711 -43.27 -59.52 12.87
N ILE A 712 -44.23 -58.98 12.12
CA ILE A 712 -44.78 -59.65 10.92
C ILE A 712 -43.69 -59.82 9.85
N LEU A 713 -42.91 -58.79 9.55
CA LEU A 713 -41.87 -58.82 8.51
C LEU A 713 -40.68 -59.72 8.87
N SER A 714 -40.43 -59.96 10.17
CA SER A 714 -39.46 -60.96 10.63
C SER A 714 -39.91 -62.40 10.37
N ILE A 715 -41.22 -62.62 10.23
CA ILE A 715 -41.83 -63.91 9.92
C ILE A 715 -42.02 -64.07 8.40
N ASP A 716 -42.49 -63.01 7.72
CA ASP A 716 -42.70 -62.95 6.28
C ASP A 716 -42.21 -61.61 5.71
N GLU A 717 -40.98 -61.61 5.18
CA GLU A 717 -40.34 -60.41 4.64
C GLU A 717 -41.01 -59.90 3.34
N THR A 718 -41.73 -60.77 2.62
CA THR A 718 -42.39 -60.44 1.35
C THR A 718 -43.79 -59.85 1.54
N ASN A 719 -44.23 -59.68 2.79
CA ASN A 719 -45.59 -59.26 3.10
C ASN A 719 -45.86 -57.81 2.69
N VAL A 720 -46.49 -57.62 1.53
CA VAL A 720 -46.81 -56.31 0.98
C VAL A 720 -47.75 -55.50 1.88
N ALA A 721 -48.73 -56.15 2.54
CA ALA A 721 -49.68 -55.46 3.42
C ALA A 721 -49.00 -54.89 4.67
N ALA A 722 -48.09 -55.65 5.29
CA ALA A 722 -47.29 -55.17 6.41
C ALA A 722 -46.32 -54.05 5.99
N ARG A 723 -45.72 -54.13 4.79
CA ARG A 723 -44.85 -53.04 4.26
C ARG A 723 -45.62 -51.75 4.02
N TYR A 724 -46.82 -51.81 3.43
CA TYR A 724 -47.68 -50.63 3.29
C TYR A 724 -48.12 -50.07 4.65
N CYS A 725 -48.51 -50.94 5.60
CA CYS A 725 -48.87 -50.52 6.95
C CYS A 725 -47.68 -49.85 7.65
N ARG A 726 -46.47 -50.40 7.50
CA ARG A 726 -45.23 -49.81 8.03
C ARG A 726 -44.87 -48.49 7.37
N ALA A 727 -45.04 -48.37 6.04
CA ALA A 727 -44.84 -47.11 5.32
C ALA A 727 -45.82 -46.02 5.77
N GLU A 728 -47.10 -46.34 5.94
CA GLU A 728 -48.11 -45.41 6.48
C GLU A 728 -47.82 -45.02 7.93
N ALA A 729 -47.34 -45.96 8.74
CA ALA A 729 -46.89 -45.68 10.10
C ALA A 729 -45.69 -44.71 10.11
N PHE A 730 -44.70 -44.91 9.22
CA PHE A 730 -43.60 -43.97 9.06
C PHE A 730 -44.06 -42.59 8.58
N ILE A 731 -45.03 -42.51 7.66
CA ILE A 731 -45.64 -41.23 7.24
C ILE A 731 -46.29 -40.52 8.44
N LYS A 732 -47.07 -41.22 9.27
CA LYS A 732 -47.66 -40.61 10.48
C LYS A 732 -46.64 -40.13 11.50
N LYS A 733 -45.43 -40.71 11.49
CA LYS A 733 -44.29 -40.33 12.33
C LYS A 733 -43.37 -39.30 11.72
N ASP A 734 -43.72 -38.76 10.54
CA ASP A 734 -42.89 -37.84 9.77
C ASP A 734 -41.51 -38.44 9.39
N ARG A 735 -41.38 -39.77 9.45
CA ARG A 735 -40.19 -40.55 9.03
C ARG A 735 -40.28 -40.87 7.55
N LEU A 736 -40.35 -39.83 6.73
CA LEU A 736 -40.71 -39.96 5.33
C LEU A 736 -39.65 -40.70 4.49
N ALA A 737 -38.36 -40.61 4.84
CA ALA A 737 -37.29 -41.37 4.18
C ALA A 737 -37.48 -42.90 4.35
N ASP A 738 -37.80 -43.35 5.57
CA ASP A 738 -38.07 -44.77 5.84
C ASP A 738 -39.34 -45.26 5.10
N ALA A 739 -40.33 -44.39 4.94
CA ALA A 739 -41.53 -44.70 4.14
C ALA A 739 -41.19 -44.87 2.66
N VAL A 740 -40.34 -44.00 2.10
CA VAL A 740 -39.86 -44.09 0.71
C VAL A 740 -39.11 -45.41 0.49
N ASP A 741 -38.22 -45.79 1.40
CA ASP A 741 -37.50 -47.06 1.35
C ASP A 741 -38.45 -48.26 1.32
N GLU A 742 -39.53 -48.23 2.11
CA GLU A 742 -40.53 -49.29 2.09
C GLU A 742 -41.29 -49.36 0.77
N PHE A 743 -41.66 -48.22 0.17
CA PHE A 743 -42.30 -48.21 -1.14
C PHE A 743 -41.36 -48.76 -2.24
N MET A 744 -40.08 -48.43 -2.19
CA MET A 744 -39.08 -48.99 -3.12
C MET A 744 -38.88 -50.49 -2.91
N ARG A 745 -38.95 -50.98 -1.67
CA ARG A 745 -38.95 -52.42 -1.37
C ARG A 745 -40.20 -53.14 -1.87
N VAL A 746 -41.37 -52.50 -1.80
CA VAL A 746 -42.60 -53.04 -2.43
C VAL A 746 -42.35 -53.28 -3.91
N LEU A 747 -41.74 -52.32 -4.62
CA LEU A 747 -41.46 -52.47 -6.05
C LEU A 747 -40.45 -53.59 -6.37
N LYS A 748 -39.49 -53.83 -5.47
CA LYS A 748 -38.54 -54.96 -5.60
C LYS A 748 -39.24 -56.32 -5.54
N TYR A 749 -40.28 -56.45 -4.72
CA TYR A 749 -41.00 -57.71 -4.51
C TYR A 749 -42.23 -57.86 -5.41
N ASP A 750 -42.80 -56.75 -5.89
CA ASP A 750 -43.97 -56.70 -6.77
C ASP A 750 -43.81 -55.55 -7.79
N SER A 751 -43.20 -55.85 -8.94
CA SER A 751 -42.92 -54.89 -10.00
C SER A 751 -44.16 -54.41 -10.74
N ASP A 752 -45.30 -55.08 -10.61
CA ASP A 752 -46.54 -54.71 -11.31
C ASP A 752 -47.22 -53.49 -10.65
N ARG A 753 -46.75 -53.09 -9.47
CA ARG A 753 -47.29 -51.95 -8.69
C ARG A 753 -46.58 -50.62 -8.93
N ILE A 754 -45.84 -50.46 -10.03
CA ILE A 754 -45.14 -49.19 -10.39
C ILE A 754 -46.06 -47.97 -10.23
N GLU A 755 -47.28 -48.01 -10.78
CA GLU A 755 -48.20 -46.86 -10.70
C GLU A 755 -48.66 -46.57 -9.27
N ALA A 756 -48.94 -47.60 -8.47
CA ALA A 756 -49.30 -47.41 -7.07
C ALA A 756 -48.14 -46.80 -6.26
N VAL A 757 -46.91 -47.27 -6.49
CA VAL A 757 -45.71 -46.72 -5.84
C VAL A 757 -45.48 -45.26 -6.27
N ILE A 758 -45.68 -44.90 -7.54
CA ILE A 758 -45.63 -43.51 -8.00
C ILE A 758 -46.63 -42.64 -7.24
N ASP A 759 -47.88 -43.08 -7.09
CA ASP A 759 -48.92 -42.34 -6.36
C ASP A 759 -48.56 -42.16 -4.87
N HIS A 760 -48.01 -43.20 -4.25
CA HIS A 760 -47.53 -43.13 -2.86
C HIS A 760 -46.33 -42.18 -2.69
N LEU A 761 -45.36 -42.21 -3.60
CA LEU A 761 -44.22 -41.28 -3.59
C LEU A 761 -44.68 -39.84 -3.85
N LYS A 762 -45.62 -39.62 -4.77
CA LYS A 762 -46.26 -38.31 -4.98
C LYS A 762 -47.01 -37.83 -3.74
N ARG A 763 -47.66 -38.74 -3.00
CA ARG A 763 -48.28 -38.40 -1.71
C ARG A 763 -47.23 -37.99 -0.68
N VAL A 764 -46.11 -38.70 -0.56
CA VAL A 764 -44.99 -38.30 0.31
C VAL A 764 -44.48 -36.91 -0.08
N ILE A 765 -44.27 -36.65 -1.37
CA ILE A 765 -43.87 -35.33 -1.88
C ILE A 765 -44.93 -34.27 -1.60
N SER A 766 -46.23 -34.60 -1.64
CA SER A 766 -47.30 -33.66 -1.30
C SER A 766 -47.34 -33.28 0.19
N LEU A 767 -46.91 -34.19 1.07
CA LEU A 767 -46.80 -33.94 2.51
C LEU A 767 -45.54 -33.14 2.85
N GLN A 768 -44.42 -33.47 2.20
CA GLN A 768 -43.16 -32.76 2.34
C GLN A 768 -42.55 -32.54 0.95
N HIS A 769 -42.78 -31.35 0.39
CA HIS A 769 -42.26 -30.99 -0.93
C HIS A 769 -40.72 -31.03 -1.01
N THR A 770 -40.06 -30.89 0.14
CA THR A 770 -38.60 -30.87 0.29
C THR A 770 -37.96 -32.24 0.51
N ASN A 771 -38.71 -33.34 0.45
CA ASN A 771 -38.16 -34.68 0.69
C ASN A 771 -37.33 -35.18 -0.51
N VAL A 772 -36.00 -35.12 -0.37
CA VAL A 772 -35.03 -35.47 -1.42
C VAL A 772 -35.12 -36.94 -1.81
N ASP A 773 -35.20 -37.84 -0.81
CA ASP A 773 -35.22 -39.29 -1.04
C ASP A 773 -36.46 -39.70 -1.86
N ALA A 774 -37.61 -39.06 -1.61
CA ALA A 774 -38.83 -39.29 -2.38
C ALA A 774 -38.70 -38.86 -3.85
N HIS A 775 -38.04 -37.72 -4.13
CA HIS A 775 -37.78 -37.26 -5.50
C HIS A 775 -36.75 -38.16 -6.21
N LEU A 776 -35.70 -38.59 -5.52
CA LEU A 776 -34.72 -39.55 -6.06
C LEU A 776 -35.38 -40.89 -6.40
N ALA A 777 -36.15 -41.45 -5.45
CA ALA A 777 -36.90 -42.69 -5.65
C ALA A 777 -37.89 -42.55 -6.82
N LEU A 778 -38.61 -41.44 -6.92
CA LEU A 778 -39.52 -41.17 -8.04
C LEU A 778 -38.77 -41.14 -9.38
N GLY A 779 -37.60 -40.52 -9.44
CA GLY A 779 -36.74 -40.51 -10.62
C GLY A 779 -36.25 -41.91 -11.00
N GLU A 780 -35.89 -42.76 -10.03
CA GLU A 780 -35.52 -44.15 -10.28
C GLU A 780 -36.68 -44.99 -10.80
N VAL A 781 -37.89 -44.79 -10.25
CA VAL A 781 -39.10 -45.46 -10.72
C VAL A 781 -39.45 -45.04 -12.15
N TYR A 782 -39.32 -43.76 -12.50
CA TYR A 782 -39.48 -43.30 -13.88
C TYR A 782 -38.39 -43.83 -14.82
N LEU A 783 -37.14 -43.96 -14.34
CA LEU A 783 -36.06 -44.59 -15.10
C LEU A 783 -36.38 -46.06 -15.43
N GLN A 784 -36.93 -46.83 -14.47
CA GLN A 784 -37.39 -48.21 -14.70
C GLN A 784 -38.58 -48.27 -15.67
N LYS A 785 -39.45 -47.26 -15.63
CA LYS A 785 -40.56 -47.08 -16.58
C LYS A 785 -40.10 -46.61 -17.98
N ASN A 786 -38.81 -46.30 -18.16
CA ASN A 786 -38.21 -45.71 -19.36
C ASN A 786 -38.75 -44.31 -19.72
N ASP A 787 -39.27 -43.57 -18.74
CA ASP A 787 -39.68 -42.18 -18.92
C ASP A 787 -38.53 -41.24 -18.52
N TYR A 788 -37.56 -41.09 -19.42
CA TYR A 788 -36.30 -40.39 -19.13
C TYR A 788 -36.47 -38.89 -18.87
N ASN A 789 -37.52 -38.27 -19.42
CA ASN A 789 -37.81 -36.86 -19.19
C ASN A 789 -38.36 -36.63 -17.77
N GLU A 790 -39.32 -37.44 -17.34
CA GLU A 790 -39.84 -37.38 -15.96
C GLU A 790 -38.78 -37.79 -14.94
N ALA A 791 -37.94 -38.79 -15.26
CA ALA A 791 -36.78 -39.15 -14.45
C ALA A 791 -35.81 -37.98 -14.30
N SER A 792 -35.46 -37.30 -15.40
CA SER A 792 -34.57 -36.14 -15.37
C SER A 792 -35.14 -35.00 -14.55
N ARG A 793 -36.46 -34.74 -14.61
CA ARG A 793 -37.13 -33.73 -13.79
C ARG A 793 -37.09 -34.09 -12.31
N ALA A 794 -37.39 -35.33 -11.94
CA ALA A 794 -37.38 -35.78 -10.55
C ALA A 794 -35.96 -35.74 -9.94
N PHE A 795 -34.93 -36.09 -10.72
CA PHE A 795 -33.54 -35.92 -10.28
C PHE A 795 -33.13 -34.45 -10.17
N SER A 796 -33.68 -33.58 -11.03
CA SER A 796 -33.40 -32.14 -10.95
C SER A 796 -33.99 -31.51 -9.68
N THR A 797 -35.22 -31.87 -9.30
CA THR A 797 -35.84 -31.39 -8.05
C THR A 797 -35.12 -31.92 -6.83
N ALA A 798 -34.69 -33.19 -6.83
CA ALA A 798 -33.85 -33.73 -5.77
C ALA A 798 -32.55 -32.92 -5.59
N LEU A 799 -31.88 -32.57 -6.69
CA LEU A 799 -30.64 -31.77 -6.66
C LEU A 799 -30.84 -30.31 -6.23
N GLU A 800 -32.04 -29.76 -6.43
CA GLU A 800 -32.37 -28.42 -5.94
C GLU A 800 -32.60 -28.40 -4.42
N LEU A 801 -33.11 -29.49 -3.88
CA LEU A 801 -33.41 -29.64 -2.45
C LEU A 801 -32.18 -30.01 -1.62
N ASP A 802 -31.26 -30.80 -2.18
CA ASP A 802 -30.01 -31.21 -1.50
C ASP A 802 -28.84 -31.25 -2.49
N SER A 803 -27.89 -30.33 -2.29
CA SER A 803 -26.68 -30.21 -3.08
C SER A 803 -25.64 -31.30 -2.79
N ASP A 804 -25.71 -31.98 -1.64
CA ASP A 804 -24.69 -32.96 -1.24
C ASP A 804 -24.81 -34.26 -2.06
N ARG A 805 -26.01 -34.51 -2.61
CA ARG A 805 -26.30 -35.64 -3.52
C ARG A 805 -25.88 -35.41 -4.96
N LEU A 806 -25.18 -34.31 -5.26
CA LEU A 806 -24.77 -33.92 -6.61
C LEU A 806 -24.03 -35.02 -7.38
N GLY A 807 -23.08 -35.71 -6.74
CA GLY A 807 -22.33 -36.79 -7.37
C GLY A 807 -23.18 -38.04 -7.70
N GLU A 808 -24.27 -38.27 -6.95
CA GLU A 808 -25.22 -39.35 -7.24
C GLU A 808 -26.10 -38.99 -8.44
N VAL A 809 -26.68 -37.79 -8.44
CA VAL A 809 -27.53 -37.29 -9.52
C VAL A 809 -26.79 -37.19 -10.86
N ILE A 810 -25.54 -36.71 -10.88
CA ILE A 810 -24.71 -36.66 -12.10
C ILE A 810 -24.54 -38.06 -12.71
N ARG A 811 -24.31 -39.09 -11.88
CA ARG A 811 -24.20 -40.47 -12.37
C ARG A 811 -25.51 -40.97 -12.99
N LYS A 812 -26.66 -40.57 -12.43
CA LYS A 812 -27.97 -40.90 -13.01
C LYS A 812 -28.18 -40.22 -14.36
N TYR A 813 -27.79 -38.95 -14.53
CA TYR A 813 -27.86 -38.29 -15.84
C TYR A 813 -26.96 -38.95 -16.89
N TYR A 814 -25.72 -39.30 -16.55
CA TYR A 814 -24.87 -40.08 -17.46
C TYR A 814 -25.47 -41.44 -17.81
N GLN A 815 -26.16 -42.09 -16.86
CA GLN A 815 -26.89 -43.33 -17.15
C GLN A 815 -28.04 -43.09 -18.14
N ILE A 816 -28.79 -42.00 -18.00
CA ILE A 816 -29.82 -41.60 -18.97
C ILE A 816 -29.19 -41.36 -20.34
N LEU A 817 -28.13 -40.55 -20.44
CA LEU A 817 -27.46 -40.24 -21.70
C LEU A 817 -26.78 -41.46 -22.37
N LYS A 818 -26.43 -42.48 -21.59
CA LYS A 818 -25.97 -43.76 -22.15
C LYS A 818 -27.10 -44.54 -22.82
N LEU A 819 -28.31 -44.45 -22.27
CA LEU A 819 -29.51 -45.11 -22.81
C LEU A 819 -30.15 -44.30 -23.95
N ASP A 820 -30.11 -42.98 -23.84
CA ASP A 820 -30.67 -42.01 -24.78
C ASP A 820 -29.69 -40.82 -24.97
N PRO A 821 -28.70 -40.95 -25.89
CA PRO A 821 -27.67 -39.92 -26.11
C PRO A 821 -28.19 -38.61 -26.70
N VAL A 822 -29.42 -38.58 -27.23
CA VAL A 822 -30.02 -37.37 -27.80
C VAL A 822 -31.02 -36.72 -26.84
N ASN A 823 -31.01 -37.15 -25.57
CA ASN A 823 -31.92 -36.61 -24.57
C ASN A 823 -31.53 -35.18 -24.18
N VAL A 824 -32.23 -34.22 -24.78
CA VAL A 824 -32.00 -32.78 -24.55
C VAL A 824 -32.15 -32.42 -23.06
N THR A 825 -33.18 -32.93 -22.39
CA THR A 825 -33.45 -32.64 -20.98
C THR A 825 -32.30 -33.12 -20.10
N ALA A 826 -31.77 -34.31 -20.35
CA ALA A 826 -30.66 -34.86 -19.58
C ALA A 826 -29.35 -34.10 -19.85
N HIS A 827 -29.06 -33.71 -21.09
CA HIS A 827 -27.91 -32.85 -21.41
C HIS A 827 -27.98 -31.50 -20.69
N PHE A 828 -29.14 -30.84 -20.75
CA PHE A 828 -29.37 -29.56 -20.07
C PHE A 828 -29.24 -29.68 -18.55
N MET A 829 -29.91 -30.68 -17.93
CA MET A 829 -29.86 -30.87 -16.48
C MET A 829 -28.48 -31.33 -15.99
N LEU A 830 -27.74 -32.10 -16.79
CA LEU A 830 -26.35 -32.46 -16.50
C LEU A 830 -25.43 -31.24 -16.56
N GLY A 831 -25.60 -30.37 -17.56
CA GLY A 831 -24.88 -29.10 -17.64
C GLY A 831 -25.09 -28.25 -16.37
N LYS A 832 -26.34 -28.06 -15.95
CA LYS A 832 -26.69 -27.36 -14.71
C LYS A 832 -26.08 -28.03 -13.46
N ALA A 833 -26.06 -29.36 -13.41
CA ALA A 833 -25.44 -30.09 -12.31
C ALA A 833 -23.91 -29.90 -12.29
N LEU A 834 -23.25 -29.90 -13.45
CA LEU A 834 -21.79 -29.71 -13.54
C LEU A 834 -21.37 -28.29 -13.19
N ILE A 835 -22.19 -27.27 -13.46
CA ILE A 835 -21.97 -25.90 -12.96
C ILE A 835 -21.95 -25.90 -11.43
N LYS A 836 -22.94 -26.53 -10.77
CA LYS A 836 -22.93 -26.68 -9.29
C LYS A 836 -21.72 -27.46 -8.76
N LYS A 837 -21.07 -28.27 -9.60
CA LYS A 837 -19.86 -29.04 -9.25
C LYS A 837 -18.57 -28.28 -9.59
N GLU A 838 -18.68 -27.06 -10.11
CA GLU A 838 -17.57 -26.21 -10.55
C GLU A 838 -16.76 -26.82 -11.72
N GLU A 839 -17.34 -27.76 -12.47
CA GLU A 839 -16.73 -28.34 -13.68
C GLU A 839 -17.23 -27.59 -14.94
N TYR A 840 -16.95 -26.29 -15.02
CA TYR A 840 -17.54 -25.39 -16.01
C TYR A 840 -17.26 -25.78 -17.46
N ALA A 841 -16.04 -26.19 -17.82
CA ALA A 841 -15.70 -26.58 -19.19
C ALA A 841 -16.56 -27.76 -19.69
N LYS A 842 -16.77 -28.78 -18.86
CA LYS A 842 -17.63 -29.93 -19.21
C LYS A 842 -19.12 -29.56 -19.17
N ALA A 843 -19.50 -28.62 -18.31
CA ALA A 843 -20.85 -28.11 -18.30
C ALA A 843 -21.18 -27.44 -19.65
N VAL A 844 -20.25 -26.64 -20.18
CA VAL A 844 -20.39 -25.97 -21.48
C VAL A 844 -20.56 -27.00 -22.60
N GLU A 845 -19.74 -28.04 -22.67
CA GLU A 845 -19.88 -29.10 -23.67
C GLU A 845 -21.29 -29.72 -23.70
N HIS A 846 -21.88 -30.00 -22.54
CA HIS A 846 -23.22 -30.58 -22.46
C HIS A 846 -24.35 -29.58 -22.70
N LEU A 847 -24.16 -28.31 -22.35
CA LEU A 847 -25.12 -27.25 -22.63
C LEU A 847 -25.13 -26.90 -24.13
N ASP A 848 -23.97 -26.87 -24.78
CA ASP A 848 -23.85 -26.71 -26.23
C ASP A 848 -24.53 -27.88 -26.96
N MET A 849 -24.31 -29.11 -26.51
CA MET A 849 -25.02 -30.28 -27.06
C MET A 849 -26.54 -30.17 -26.89
N ALA A 850 -27.03 -29.70 -25.74
CA ALA A 850 -28.47 -29.47 -25.55
C ALA A 850 -29.02 -28.43 -26.54
N LEU A 851 -28.25 -27.37 -26.78
CA LEU A 851 -28.60 -26.31 -27.74
C LEU A 851 -28.58 -26.78 -29.19
N GLU A 852 -27.59 -27.60 -29.56
CA GLU A 852 -27.47 -28.20 -30.90
C GLU A 852 -28.63 -29.16 -31.20
N LEU A 853 -29.06 -29.94 -30.20
CA LEU A 853 -30.15 -30.91 -30.34
C LEU A 853 -31.52 -30.24 -30.40
N ASP A 854 -31.77 -29.21 -29.59
CA ASP A 854 -33.01 -28.44 -29.62
C ASP A 854 -32.78 -26.95 -29.31
N TYR A 855 -32.93 -26.14 -30.35
CA TYR A 855 -32.81 -24.68 -30.28
C TYR A 855 -33.78 -24.04 -29.27
N GLN A 856 -34.89 -24.70 -28.90
CA GLN A 856 -35.81 -24.18 -27.87
C GLN A 856 -35.15 -24.02 -26.49
N PHE A 857 -34.07 -24.75 -26.24
CA PHE A 857 -33.28 -24.63 -25.01
C PHE A 857 -32.33 -23.43 -24.98
N MET A 858 -32.30 -22.60 -26.03
CA MET A 858 -31.47 -21.40 -26.08
C MET A 858 -31.61 -20.50 -24.86
N GLU A 859 -32.84 -20.08 -24.51
CA GLU A 859 -33.04 -19.20 -23.35
C GLU A 859 -32.67 -19.86 -22.00
N PRO A 860 -33.06 -21.12 -21.73
CA PRO A 860 -32.55 -21.85 -20.56
C PRO A 860 -31.02 -21.96 -20.51
N VAL A 861 -30.37 -22.34 -21.62
CA VAL A 861 -28.90 -22.50 -21.70
C VAL A 861 -28.19 -21.18 -21.47
N MET A 862 -28.67 -20.08 -22.06
CA MET A 862 -28.12 -18.74 -21.83
C MET A 862 -28.10 -18.37 -20.34
N ARG A 863 -29.17 -18.69 -19.58
CA ARG A 863 -29.22 -18.40 -18.13
C ARG A 863 -28.21 -19.24 -17.35
N GLU A 864 -28.00 -20.49 -17.74
CA GLU A 864 -27.01 -21.33 -17.08
C GLU A 864 -25.58 -20.91 -17.44
N TYR A 865 -25.32 -20.44 -18.66
CA TYR A 865 -24.03 -19.79 -18.99
C TYR A 865 -23.79 -18.52 -18.18
N GLN A 866 -24.81 -17.68 -18.00
CA GLN A 866 -24.69 -16.51 -17.14
C GLN A 866 -24.38 -16.90 -15.68
N ARG A 867 -25.04 -17.92 -15.15
CA ARG A 867 -24.73 -18.47 -13.80
C ARG A 867 -23.33 -19.04 -13.71
N ALA A 868 -22.86 -19.75 -14.73
CA ALA A 868 -21.49 -20.26 -14.77
C ALA A 868 -20.48 -19.10 -14.69
N LEU A 869 -20.74 -17.99 -15.39
CA LEU A 869 -19.89 -16.79 -15.35
C LEU A 869 -20.01 -15.99 -14.05
N GLU A 870 -21.15 -16.04 -13.35
CA GLU A 870 -21.30 -15.45 -12.01
C GLU A 870 -20.41 -16.17 -10.98
N GLN A 871 -20.18 -17.47 -11.15
CA GLN A 871 -19.35 -18.28 -10.27
C GLN A 871 -17.87 -18.27 -10.68
N ASP A 872 -17.60 -18.38 -11.98
CA ASP A 872 -16.26 -18.30 -12.55
C ASP A 872 -16.27 -17.54 -13.88
N ALA A 873 -15.88 -16.27 -13.80
CA ALA A 873 -15.79 -15.38 -14.95
C ALA A 873 -14.58 -15.68 -15.87
N SER A 874 -13.70 -16.63 -15.51
CA SER A 874 -12.44 -16.87 -16.20
C SER A 874 -12.51 -17.92 -17.31
N VAL A 875 -13.69 -18.51 -17.58
CA VAL A 875 -13.87 -19.58 -18.57
C VAL A 875 -14.10 -19.01 -19.98
N PRO A 876 -13.11 -19.05 -20.90
CA PRO A 876 -13.22 -18.40 -22.20
C PRO A 876 -14.29 -19.03 -23.10
N GLN A 877 -14.48 -20.36 -23.02
CA GLN A 877 -15.44 -21.09 -23.85
C GLN A 877 -16.89 -20.67 -23.56
N THR A 878 -17.22 -20.38 -22.29
CA THR A 878 -18.56 -19.90 -21.90
C THR A 878 -18.85 -18.52 -22.49
N HIS A 879 -17.86 -17.62 -22.47
CA HIS A 879 -17.95 -16.32 -23.11
C HIS A 879 -18.10 -16.47 -24.64
N LEU A 880 -17.32 -17.35 -25.28
CA LEU A 880 -17.43 -17.62 -26.71
C LEU A 880 -18.84 -18.13 -27.09
N ALA A 881 -19.38 -19.10 -26.36
CA ALA A 881 -20.71 -19.68 -26.60
C ALA A 881 -21.84 -18.64 -26.41
N LEU A 882 -21.79 -17.81 -25.36
CA LEU A 882 -22.74 -16.70 -25.19
C LEU A 882 -22.63 -15.67 -26.32
N GLY A 883 -21.41 -15.33 -26.74
CA GLY A 883 -21.18 -14.44 -27.87
C GLY A 883 -21.83 -14.94 -29.15
N GLN A 884 -21.71 -16.24 -29.45
CA GLN A 884 -22.36 -16.90 -30.58
C GLN A 884 -23.89 -16.85 -30.48
N ILE A 885 -24.46 -17.12 -29.30
CA ILE A 885 -25.92 -17.04 -29.11
C ILE A 885 -26.42 -15.61 -29.31
N TYR A 886 -25.76 -14.61 -28.75
CA TYR A 886 -26.14 -13.21 -28.96
C TYR A 886 -25.99 -12.79 -30.43
N ALA A 887 -24.97 -13.28 -31.13
CA ALA A 887 -24.79 -13.07 -32.57
C ALA A 887 -25.96 -13.66 -33.37
N GLN A 888 -26.43 -14.87 -33.04
CA GLN A 888 -27.60 -15.49 -33.66
C GLN A 888 -28.90 -14.72 -33.40
N LYS A 889 -29.05 -14.14 -32.21
CA LYS A 889 -30.18 -13.26 -31.84
C LYS A 889 -30.08 -11.86 -32.46
N ASN A 890 -29.05 -11.59 -33.27
CA ASN A 890 -28.70 -10.27 -33.83
C ASN A 890 -28.46 -9.19 -32.76
N LEU A 891 -28.15 -9.59 -31.53
CA LEU A 891 -27.81 -8.70 -30.41
C LEU A 891 -26.29 -8.46 -30.41
N TYR A 892 -25.81 -7.79 -31.46
CA TYR A 892 -24.38 -7.71 -31.74
C TYR A 892 -23.57 -6.98 -30.67
N SER A 893 -24.15 -6.03 -29.94
CA SER A 893 -23.47 -5.35 -28.82
C SER A 893 -23.07 -6.32 -27.72
N SER A 894 -23.98 -7.22 -27.32
CA SER A 894 -23.70 -8.24 -26.31
C SER A 894 -22.77 -9.32 -26.86
N ALA A 895 -22.89 -9.65 -28.15
CA ALA A 895 -21.96 -10.57 -28.79
C ALA A 895 -20.52 -10.05 -28.73
N ILE A 896 -20.30 -8.77 -29.08
CA ILE A 896 -18.99 -8.11 -29.01
C ILE A 896 -18.44 -8.17 -27.58
N GLU A 897 -19.24 -7.82 -26.57
CA GLU A 897 -18.78 -7.85 -25.16
C GLU A 897 -18.23 -9.23 -24.76
N HIS A 898 -18.97 -10.29 -25.08
CA HIS A 898 -18.56 -11.64 -24.72
C HIS A 898 -17.37 -12.13 -25.55
N PHE A 899 -17.31 -11.80 -26.85
CA PHE A 899 -16.15 -12.13 -27.67
C PHE A 899 -14.88 -11.38 -27.24
N THR A 900 -14.99 -10.10 -26.84
CA THR A 900 -13.85 -9.34 -26.29
C THR A 900 -13.32 -10.00 -25.01
N LYS A 901 -14.20 -10.36 -24.07
CA LYS A 901 -13.80 -11.10 -22.85
C LYS A 901 -13.14 -12.45 -23.18
N THR A 902 -13.60 -13.12 -24.25
CA THR A 902 -12.97 -14.36 -24.72
C THR A 902 -11.50 -14.12 -25.10
N LEU A 903 -11.22 -13.04 -25.83
CA LEU A 903 -9.85 -12.68 -26.26
C LEU A 903 -8.96 -12.22 -25.11
N GLU A 904 -9.53 -11.53 -24.12
CA GLU A 904 -8.81 -11.11 -22.91
C GLU A 904 -8.37 -12.30 -22.05
N LEU A 905 -9.22 -13.32 -21.94
CA LEU A 905 -8.93 -14.52 -21.15
C LEU A 905 -8.04 -15.52 -21.90
N ASP A 906 -8.26 -15.70 -23.20
CA ASP A 906 -7.47 -16.61 -24.04
C ASP A 906 -7.30 -16.07 -25.46
N ALA A 907 -6.15 -15.43 -25.68
CA ALA A 907 -5.76 -14.91 -26.99
C ALA A 907 -5.61 -15.98 -28.07
N SER A 908 -5.44 -17.27 -27.72
CA SER A 908 -5.32 -18.35 -28.71
C SER A 908 -6.62 -18.62 -29.46
N LEU A 909 -7.75 -18.15 -28.92
CA LEU A 909 -9.06 -18.24 -29.56
C LEU A 909 -9.33 -17.09 -30.55
N ALA A 910 -8.34 -16.22 -30.82
CA ALA A 910 -8.46 -15.10 -31.75
C ALA A 910 -9.03 -15.49 -33.11
N THR A 911 -8.51 -16.56 -33.71
CA THR A 911 -9.00 -17.05 -35.02
C THR A 911 -10.49 -17.42 -34.98
N GLN A 912 -10.95 -18.09 -33.91
CA GLN A 912 -12.37 -18.48 -33.79
C GLN A 912 -13.27 -17.25 -33.64
N VAL A 913 -12.84 -16.26 -32.85
CA VAL A 913 -13.58 -15.00 -32.67
C VAL A 913 -13.61 -14.19 -33.97
N ILE A 914 -12.50 -14.14 -34.71
CA ILE A 914 -12.41 -13.52 -36.05
C ILE A 914 -13.45 -14.16 -36.99
N ASP A 915 -13.50 -15.49 -37.05
CA ASP A 915 -14.48 -16.21 -37.89
C ASP A 915 -15.93 -15.86 -37.52
N GLN A 916 -16.24 -15.72 -36.21
CA GLN A 916 -17.58 -15.30 -35.77
C GLN A 916 -17.91 -13.87 -36.19
N TYR A 917 -16.99 -12.93 -36.04
CA TYR A 917 -17.19 -11.55 -36.48
C TYR A 917 -17.34 -11.45 -38.00
N GLN A 918 -16.54 -12.19 -38.77
CA GLN A 918 -16.68 -12.27 -40.22
C GLN A 918 -18.05 -12.86 -40.62
N ALA A 919 -18.52 -13.90 -39.93
CA ALA A 919 -19.84 -14.49 -40.18
C ALA A 919 -20.98 -13.48 -39.90
N ILE A 920 -20.85 -12.65 -38.86
CA ILE A 920 -21.79 -11.56 -38.59
C ILE A 920 -21.75 -10.53 -39.75
N LEU A 921 -20.56 -10.08 -40.16
CA LEU A 921 -20.41 -9.06 -41.21
C LEU A 921 -20.83 -9.56 -42.60
N LEU A 922 -20.72 -10.87 -42.87
CA LEU A 922 -21.25 -11.47 -44.09
C LEU A 922 -22.78 -11.34 -44.16
N LYS A 923 -23.47 -11.52 -43.03
CA LYS A 923 -24.93 -11.36 -42.92
C LYS A 923 -25.36 -9.90 -42.83
N SER A 924 -24.56 -9.07 -42.16
CA SER A 924 -24.86 -7.66 -41.86
C SER A 924 -23.62 -6.77 -42.09
N PRO A 925 -23.31 -6.40 -43.35
CA PRO A 925 -22.05 -5.70 -43.69
C PRO A 925 -21.91 -4.29 -43.11
N ALA A 926 -23.03 -3.65 -42.75
CA ALA A 926 -23.12 -2.27 -42.26
C ALA A 926 -22.87 -2.13 -40.74
N GLN A 927 -22.47 -3.20 -40.04
CA GLN A 927 -22.26 -3.17 -38.59
C GLN A 927 -20.89 -2.61 -38.22
N ALA A 928 -20.78 -1.28 -38.13
CA ALA A 928 -19.53 -0.57 -37.83
C ALA A 928 -18.86 -1.06 -36.54
N LYS A 929 -19.62 -1.25 -35.45
CA LYS A 929 -19.10 -1.72 -34.16
C LYS A 929 -18.54 -3.14 -34.21
N VAL A 930 -19.18 -4.03 -34.96
CA VAL A 930 -18.69 -5.41 -35.14
C VAL A 930 -17.40 -5.41 -35.96
N ARG A 931 -17.35 -4.57 -37.00
CA ARG A 931 -16.17 -4.39 -37.83
C ARG A 931 -14.99 -3.79 -37.06
N PHE A 932 -15.26 -2.86 -36.16
CA PHE A 932 -14.26 -2.34 -35.23
C PHE A 932 -13.75 -3.43 -34.27
N ALA A 933 -14.66 -4.21 -33.69
CA ALA A 933 -14.28 -5.33 -32.82
C ALA A 933 -13.47 -6.42 -33.55
N LEU A 934 -13.75 -6.66 -34.84
CA LEU A 934 -12.94 -7.50 -35.71
C LEU A 934 -11.52 -6.92 -35.89
N GLY A 935 -11.40 -5.59 -36.08
CA GLY A 935 -10.12 -4.91 -36.09
C GLY A 935 -9.30 -5.16 -34.82
N ASN A 936 -9.93 -5.04 -33.65
CA ASN A 936 -9.29 -5.35 -32.37
C ASN A 936 -8.89 -6.83 -32.24
N ALA A 937 -9.70 -7.75 -32.77
CA ALA A 937 -9.34 -9.17 -32.79
C ALA A 937 -8.09 -9.42 -33.65
N TYR A 938 -7.94 -8.72 -34.80
CA TYR A 938 -6.72 -8.76 -35.61
C TYR A 938 -5.50 -8.15 -34.90
N ILE A 939 -5.69 -7.12 -34.05
CA ILE A 939 -4.60 -6.58 -33.22
C ILE A 939 -4.08 -7.64 -32.24
N VAL A 940 -4.97 -8.45 -31.66
CA VAL A 940 -4.60 -9.58 -30.78
C VAL A 940 -3.87 -10.67 -31.57
N ASP A 941 -4.34 -10.97 -32.79
CA ASP A 941 -3.72 -11.92 -33.74
C ASP A 941 -2.41 -11.40 -34.38
N GLN A 942 -2.06 -10.13 -34.14
CA GLN A 942 -0.88 -9.42 -34.67
C GLN A 942 -0.90 -9.18 -36.20
N ASP A 943 -2.06 -9.29 -36.86
CA ASP A 943 -2.26 -8.86 -38.25
C ASP A 943 -2.64 -7.37 -38.30
N TYR A 944 -1.65 -6.50 -38.09
CA TYR A 944 -1.84 -5.05 -38.07
C TYR A 944 -2.39 -4.46 -39.39
N PRO A 945 -1.96 -4.91 -40.58
CA PRO A 945 -2.55 -4.45 -41.83
C PRO A 945 -4.06 -4.72 -41.92
N ALA A 946 -4.50 -5.93 -41.57
CA ALA A 946 -5.92 -6.27 -41.56
C ALA A 946 -6.67 -5.49 -40.47
N ALA A 947 -6.07 -5.33 -39.28
CA ALA A 947 -6.64 -4.54 -38.20
C ALA A 947 -6.94 -3.10 -38.62
N ILE A 948 -5.94 -2.41 -39.19
CA ILE A 948 -6.07 -1.02 -39.64
C ILE A 948 -7.15 -0.91 -40.72
N GLU A 949 -7.18 -1.84 -41.70
CA GLU A 949 -8.20 -1.82 -42.75
C GLU A 949 -9.63 -1.98 -42.18
N GLN A 950 -9.83 -2.89 -41.23
CA GLN A 950 -11.15 -3.07 -40.61
C GLN A 950 -11.57 -1.85 -39.77
N ILE A 951 -10.64 -1.25 -39.03
CA ILE A 951 -10.91 -0.05 -38.22
C ILE A 951 -11.24 1.14 -39.14
N GLU A 952 -10.46 1.39 -40.19
CA GLU A 952 -10.73 2.46 -41.17
C GLU A 952 -12.08 2.28 -41.86
N THR A 953 -12.44 1.04 -42.21
CA THR A 953 -13.75 0.77 -42.83
C THR A 953 -14.90 0.87 -41.83
N ALA A 954 -14.66 0.58 -40.54
CA ALA A 954 -15.63 0.85 -39.47
C ALA A 954 -15.86 2.36 -39.30
N LEU A 955 -14.80 3.17 -39.29
CA LEU A 955 -14.88 4.64 -39.20
C LEU A 955 -15.63 5.28 -40.37
N LYS A 956 -15.46 4.76 -41.59
CA LYS A 956 -16.25 5.20 -42.76
C LYS A 956 -17.75 4.99 -42.60
N THR A 957 -18.14 4.03 -41.77
CA THR A 957 -19.55 3.68 -41.55
C THR A 957 -20.13 4.38 -40.32
N ASP A 958 -19.36 4.51 -39.24
CA ASP A 958 -19.74 5.21 -38.01
C ASP A 958 -18.54 6.00 -37.47
N GLU A 959 -18.55 7.31 -37.74
CA GLU A 959 -17.51 8.26 -37.31
C GLU A 959 -17.44 8.39 -35.77
N LYS A 960 -18.48 8.00 -35.04
CA LYS A 960 -18.49 8.05 -33.56
C LYS A 960 -17.49 7.10 -32.91
N LEU A 961 -16.96 6.13 -33.67
CA LEU A 961 -15.93 5.20 -33.21
C LEU A 961 -14.53 5.81 -33.21
N LEU A 962 -14.39 7.08 -33.64
CA LEU A 962 -13.12 7.76 -33.76
C LEU A 962 -12.23 7.71 -32.49
N PRO A 963 -12.73 7.98 -31.26
CA PRO A 963 -11.90 7.89 -30.07
C PRO A 963 -11.36 6.48 -29.82
N GLN A 964 -12.20 5.46 -30.07
CA GLN A 964 -11.83 4.05 -29.88
C GLN A 964 -10.81 3.60 -30.94
N ALA A 965 -10.90 4.13 -32.16
CA ALA A 965 -9.93 3.88 -33.21
C ALA A 965 -8.55 4.49 -32.91
N ILE A 966 -8.51 5.70 -32.34
CA ILE A 966 -7.27 6.33 -31.86
C ILE A 966 -6.59 5.42 -30.83
N GLU A 967 -7.32 4.96 -29.80
CA GLU A 967 -6.81 4.01 -28.80
C GLU A 967 -6.31 2.71 -29.43
N ALA A 968 -7.03 2.18 -30.42
CA ALA A 968 -6.63 0.97 -31.13
C ALA A 968 -5.33 1.17 -31.92
N TYR A 969 -5.16 2.29 -32.62
CA TYR A 969 -3.90 2.61 -33.32
C TYR A 969 -2.74 2.82 -32.34
N GLU A 970 -2.97 3.48 -31.21
CA GLU A 970 -1.97 3.62 -30.15
C GLU A 970 -1.55 2.26 -29.59
N SER A 971 -2.50 1.32 -29.41
CA SER A 971 -2.18 -0.03 -28.96
C SER A 971 -1.29 -0.81 -29.94
N ILE A 972 -1.42 -0.55 -31.25
CA ILE A 972 -0.51 -1.08 -32.26
C ILE A 972 0.88 -0.47 -32.08
N LEU A 973 0.98 0.84 -31.89
CA LEU A 973 2.25 1.55 -31.73
C LEU A 973 2.99 1.20 -30.43
N VAL A 974 2.27 0.81 -29.38
CA VAL A 974 2.89 0.24 -28.16
C VAL A 974 3.65 -1.05 -28.47
N ARG A 975 3.14 -1.86 -29.41
CA ARG A 975 3.77 -3.14 -29.81
C ARG A 975 4.76 -2.98 -30.97
N ASP A 976 4.54 -1.99 -31.84
CA ASP A 976 5.34 -1.68 -33.01
C ASP A 976 5.46 -0.16 -33.21
N GLN A 977 6.41 0.46 -32.51
CA GLN A 977 6.61 1.92 -32.50
C GLN A 977 6.98 2.50 -33.88
N GLN A 978 7.46 1.67 -34.81
CA GLN A 978 7.90 2.10 -36.14
C GLN A 978 6.83 1.85 -37.22
N ASN A 979 5.59 1.55 -36.83
CA ASN A 979 4.51 1.29 -37.77
C ASN A 979 3.99 2.59 -38.42
N ALA A 980 4.60 2.97 -39.54
CA ALA A 980 4.25 4.18 -40.29
C ALA A 980 2.76 4.23 -40.71
N ARG A 981 2.14 3.08 -40.97
CA ARG A 981 0.72 3.00 -41.37
C ARG A 981 -0.21 3.26 -40.18
N ALA A 982 0.11 2.75 -38.99
CA ALA A 982 -0.64 3.06 -37.78
C ALA A 982 -0.45 4.52 -37.35
N LEU A 983 0.76 5.08 -37.44
CA LEU A 983 1.02 6.52 -37.20
C LEU A 983 0.21 7.40 -38.15
N LEU A 984 0.14 7.05 -39.43
CA LEU A 984 -0.65 7.80 -40.41
C LEU A 984 -2.16 7.69 -40.14
N ALA A 985 -2.65 6.50 -39.75
CA ALA A 985 -4.06 6.31 -39.40
C ALA A 985 -4.43 7.06 -38.10
N LEU A 986 -3.53 7.07 -37.11
CA LEU A 986 -3.64 7.84 -35.87
C LEU A 986 -3.67 9.34 -36.14
N ALA A 987 -2.75 9.84 -36.96
CA ALA A 987 -2.72 11.24 -37.38
C ALA A 987 -4.04 11.67 -38.02
N LYS A 988 -4.54 10.88 -38.99
CA LYS A 988 -5.86 11.11 -39.61
C LYS A 988 -6.99 11.11 -38.59
N GLY A 989 -6.92 10.24 -37.59
CA GLY A 989 -7.88 10.20 -36.50
C GLY A 989 -7.87 11.50 -35.68
N TYR A 990 -6.68 12.00 -35.31
CA TYR A 990 -6.54 13.27 -34.60
C TYR A 990 -7.03 14.47 -35.42
N VAL A 991 -6.85 14.47 -36.74
CA VAL A 991 -7.44 15.50 -37.63
C VAL A 991 -8.96 15.51 -37.52
N GLN A 992 -9.60 14.33 -37.59
CA GLN A 992 -11.07 14.22 -37.47
C GLN A 992 -11.57 14.63 -36.07
N GLN A 993 -10.76 14.44 -35.03
CA GLN A 993 -11.08 14.84 -33.66
C GLN A 993 -10.96 16.36 -33.44
N GLY A 994 -10.26 17.07 -34.33
CA GLY A 994 -9.88 18.48 -34.17
C GLY A 994 -8.64 18.69 -33.30
N ASN A 995 -7.90 17.63 -32.98
CA ASN A 995 -6.63 17.72 -32.25
C ASN A 995 -5.48 17.89 -33.25
N PHE A 996 -5.38 19.09 -33.80
CA PHE A 996 -4.48 19.40 -34.91
C PHE A 996 -3.00 19.35 -34.53
N GLU A 997 -2.65 19.65 -33.28
CA GLU A 997 -1.27 19.63 -32.80
C GLU A 997 -0.69 18.21 -32.74
N ASN A 998 -1.45 17.26 -32.17
CA ASN A 998 -1.06 15.85 -32.15
C ASN A 998 -1.05 15.26 -33.56
N ALA A 999 -2.04 15.62 -34.39
CA ALA A 999 -2.07 15.20 -35.79
C ALA A 999 -0.81 15.63 -36.55
N ALA A 1000 -0.42 16.90 -36.45
CA ALA A 1000 0.77 17.43 -37.12
C ALA A 1000 2.05 16.73 -36.61
N THR A 1001 2.16 16.50 -35.30
CA THR A 1001 3.32 15.81 -34.70
C THR A 1001 3.50 14.40 -35.24
N HIS A 1002 2.42 13.60 -35.31
CA HIS A 1002 2.50 12.25 -35.85
C HIS A 1002 2.74 12.23 -37.36
N LEU A 1003 2.23 13.21 -38.11
CA LEU A 1003 2.54 13.34 -39.54
C LEU A 1003 4.04 13.61 -39.79
N VAL A 1004 4.69 14.40 -38.93
CA VAL A 1004 6.15 14.61 -38.99
C VAL A 1004 6.90 13.31 -38.70
N GLN A 1005 6.47 12.53 -37.70
CA GLN A 1005 7.05 11.22 -37.43
C GLN A 1005 6.93 10.26 -38.63
N VAL A 1006 5.79 10.29 -39.33
CA VAL A 1006 5.64 9.52 -40.58
C VAL A 1006 6.63 9.99 -41.64
N ALA A 1007 6.88 11.30 -41.75
CA ALA A 1007 7.83 11.87 -42.72
C ALA A 1007 9.27 11.38 -42.50
N ASP A 1008 9.66 11.18 -41.24
CA ASP A 1008 10.98 10.67 -40.87
C ASP A 1008 11.12 9.15 -41.12
N LEU A 1009 10.05 8.38 -40.89
CA LEU A 1009 10.06 6.91 -41.03
C LEU A 1009 9.89 6.43 -42.48
N ASP A 1010 9.00 7.06 -43.25
CA ASP A 1010 8.77 6.72 -44.66
C ASP A 1010 8.66 7.98 -45.54
N PRO A 1011 9.80 8.49 -46.05
CA PRO A 1011 9.83 9.67 -46.93
C PRO A 1011 8.97 9.53 -48.20
N ASN A 1012 8.57 8.31 -48.59
CA ASN A 1012 7.73 8.09 -49.78
C ASN A 1012 6.25 8.44 -49.53
N GLN A 1013 5.83 8.63 -48.27
CA GLN A 1013 4.46 9.03 -47.91
C GLN A 1013 4.22 10.54 -47.98
N THR A 1014 5.12 11.32 -48.60
CA THR A 1014 5.04 12.79 -48.69
C THR A 1014 3.66 13.28 -49.16
N GLU A 1015 2.99 12.56 -50.08
CA GLU A 1015 1.65 12.93 -50.56
C GLU A 1015 0.56 12.76 -49.50
N ALA A 1016 0.56 11.65 -48.76
CA ALA A 1016 -0.40 11.40 -47.68
C ALA A 1016 -0.21 12.36 -46.50
N ILE A 1017 1.02 12.79 -46.26
CA ILE A 1017 1.37 13.81 -45.25
C ILE A 1017 0.86 15.18 -45.67
N ILE A 1018 1.07 15.58 -46.93
CA ILE A 1018 0.53 16.83 -47.49
C ILE A 1018 -1.00 16.84 -47.38
N GLU A 1019 -1.68 15.77 -47.79
CA GLU A 1019 -3.15 15.67 -47.67
C GLU A 1019 -3.60 15.85 -46.21
N GLY A 1020 -2.92 15.21 -45.25
CA GLY A 1020 -3.22 15.34 -43.83
C GLY A 1020 -3.05 16.77 -43.30
N LEU A 1021 -1.95 17.44 -43.67
CA LEU A 1021 -1.67 18.82 -43.28
C LEU A 1021 -2.62 19.83 -43.95
N GLU A 1022 -3.01 19.59 -45.20
CA GLU A 1022 -4.02 20.39 -45.91
C GLU A 1022 -5.39 20.28 -45.24
N MET A 1023 -5.80 19.07 -44.84
CA MET A 1023 -7.05 18.89 -44.09
C MET A 1023 -7.05 19.63 -42.75
N ILE A 1024 -5.92 19.67 -42.04
CA ILE A 1024 -5.76 20.47 -40.81
C ILE A 1024 -5.99 21.94 -41.11
N LEU A 1025 -5.38 22.46 -42.18
CA LEU A 1025 -5.43 23.89 -42.52
C LEU A 1025 -6.75 24.33 -43.17
N ASP A 1026 -7.47 23.42 -43.81
CA ASP A 1026 -8.85 23.64 -44.26
C ASP A 1026 -9.80 23.76 -43.07
N ALA A 1027 -9.56 22.98 -42.00
CA ALA A 1027 -10.37 23.02 -40.78
C ALA A 1027 -10.01 24.20 -39.87
N ASP A 1028 -8.72 24.44 -39.67
CA ASP A 1028 -8.18 25.55 -38.89
C ASP A 1028 -7.04 26.26 -39.65
N PRO A 1029 -7.39 27.32 -40.40
CA PRO A 1029 -6.39 28.09 -41.14
C PRO A 1029 -5.38 28.84 -40.27
N SER A 1030 -5.51 28.86 -38.93
CA SER A 1030 -4.62 29.59 -38.03
C SER A 1030 -3.44 28.76 -37.49
N GLN A 1031 -3.38 27.47 -37.84
CA GLN A 1031 -2.33 26.57 -37.34
C GLN A 1031 -0.97 26.82 -38.00
N VAL A 1032 -0.18 27.71 -37.40
CA VAL A 1032 1.16 28.12 -37.84
C VAL A 1032 2.09 26.94 -38.06
N THR A 1033 2.15 25.99 -37.12
CA THR A 1033 3.04 24.81 -37.19
C THR A 1033 2.67 23.90 -38.36
N SER A 1034 1.37 23.67 -38.59
CA SER A 1034 0.90 22.87 -39.72
C SER A 1034 1.21 23.54 -41.07
N ARG A 1035 1.13 24.88 -41.15
CA ARG A 1035 1.56 25.63 -42.35
C ARG A 1035 3.07 25.54 -42.58
N LEU A 1036 3.87 25.61 -41.52
CA LEU A 1036 5.32 25.44 -41.58
C LEU A 1036 5.66 24.05 -42.13
N TYR A 1037 5.10 22.99 -41.55
CA TYR A 1037 5.38 21.62 -42.02
C TYR A 1037 4.85 21.38 -43.44
N LEU A 1038 3.70 21.95 -43.81
CA LEU A 1038 3.20 21.87 -45.18
C LEU A 1038 4.16 22.58 -46.15
N GLY A 1039 4.69 23.73 -45.76
CA GLY A 1039 5.72 24.45 -46.50
C GLY A 1039 7.00 23.62 -46.67
N ASP A 1040 7.45 22.92 -45.62
CA ASP A 1040 8.62 22.03 -45.71
C ASP A 1040 8.36 20.86 -46.65
N MET A 1041 7.19 20.21 -46.55
CA MET A 1041 6.80 19.12 -47.45
C MET A 1041 6.71 19.58 -48.91
N TYR A 1042 6.17 20.78 -49.16
CA TYR A 1042 6.19 21.38 -50.49
C TYR A 1042 7.61 21.69 -50.98
N SER A 1043 8.50 22.15 -50.09
CA SER A 1043 9.92 22.38 -50.41
C SER A 1043 10.64 21.08 -50.78
N ARG A 1044 10.43 19.99 -50.03
CA ARG A 1044 10.95 18.65 -50.33
C ARG A 1044 10.42 18.09 -51.65
N LYS A 1045 9.15 18.34 -51.96
CA LYS A 1045 8.52 18.00 -53.25
C LYS A 1045 9.06 18.87 -54.42
N GLY A 1046 9.81 19.93 -54.13
CA GLY A 1046 10.32 20.90 -55.10
C GLY A 1046 9.29 21.94 -55.56
N ALA A 1047 8.12 21.99 -54.91
CA ALA A 1047 7.06 22.98 -55.14
C ALA A 1047 7.33 24.28 -54.35
N TYR A 1048 8.49 24.92 -54.61
CA TYR A 1048 8.98 26.06 -53.83
C TYR A 1048 8.04 27.27 -53.79
N SER A 1049 7.20 27.46 -54.82
CA SER A 1049 6.19 28.52 -54.84
C SER A 1049 5.11 28.30 -53.78
N ASN A 1050 4.61 27.07 -53.66
CA ASN A 1050 3.60 26.71 -52.67
C ASN A 1050 4.20 26.73 -51.27
N ALA A 1051 5.46 26.30 -51.14
CA ALA A 1051 6.20 26.38 -49.89
C ALA A 1051 6.31 27.82 -49.37
N LEU A 1052 6.76 28.76 -50.22
CA LEU A 1052 6.84 30.18 -49.86
C LEU A 1052 5.48 30.79 -49.53
N GLU A 1053 4.43 30.42 -50.27
CA GLU A 1053 3.07 30.90 -50.00
C GLU A 1053 2.61 30.47 -48.60
N GLU A 1054 2.80 29.20 -48.23
CA GLU A 1054 2.42 28.70 -46.90
C GLU A 1054 3.30 29.25 -45.78
N PHE A 1055 4.62 29.39 -45.99
CA PHE A 1055 5.49 30.03 -45.00
C PHE A 1055 5.14 31.50 -44.75
N HIS A 1056 4.78 32.25 -45.79
CA HIS A 1056 4.36 33.64 -45.62
C HIS A 1056 2.99 33.75 -44.91
N LYS A 1057 2.02 32.88 -45.24
CA LYS A 1057 0.75 32.81 -44.50
C LYS A 1057 0.97 32.45 -43.03
N ALA A 1058 1.87 31.52 -42.74
CA ALA A 1058 2.26 31.18 -41.37
C ALA A 1058 2.84 32.40 -40.65
N LEU A 1059 3.79 33.10 -41.29
CA LEU A 1059 4.47 34.27 -40.74
C LEU A 1059 3.53 35.43 -40.42
N ASP A 1060 2.49 35.61 -41.22
CA ASP A 1060 1.45 36.64 -41.01
C ASP A 1060 0.58 36.33 -39.77
N GLN A 1061 0.48 35.05 -39.37
CA GLN A 1061 -0.35 34.56 -38.26
C GLN A 1061 0.45 34.35 -36.96
N THR A 1062 1.78 34.35 -37.03
CA THR A 1062 2.66 34.14 -35.87
C THR A 1062 3.01 35.45 -35.15
N GLU A 1063 2.67 35.55 -33.87
CA GLU A 1063 3.16 36.63 -32.98
C GLU A 1063 4.42 36.22 -32.20
N ASP A 1064 4.64 34.92 -32.02
CA ASP A 1064 5.80 34.37 -31.31
C ASP A 1064 7.11 34.67 -32.03
N VAL A 1065 8.07 35.24 -31.30
CA VAL A 1065 9.35 35.69 -31.87
C VAL A 1065 10.18 34.51 -32.38
N HIS A 1066 10.20 33.39 -31.65
CA HIS A 1066 10.99 32.20 -32.00
C HIS A 1066 10.44 31.50 -33.26
N GLN A 1067 9.13 31.29 -33.34
CA GLN A 1067 8.50 30.71 -34.52
C GLN A 1067 8.62 31.61 -35.76
N ARG A 1068 8.59 32.94 -35.59
CA ARG A 1068 8.85 33.88 -36.69
C ARG A 1068 10.28 33.76 -37.21
N VAL A 1069 11.26 33.57 -36.33
CA VAL A 1069 12.67 33.33 -36.71
C VAL A 1069 12.79 32.03 -37.50
N GLU A 1070 12.16 30.94 -37.03
CA GLU A 1070 12.14 29.65 -37.73
C GLU A 1070 11.53 29.76 -39.13
N LEU A 1071 10.38 30.45 -39.27
CA LEU A 1071 9.75 30.71 -40.56
C LEU A 1071 10.64 31.53 -41.50
N TYR A 1072 11.31 32.58 -41.01
CA TYR A 1072 12.27 33.34 -41.81
C TYR A 1072 13.48 32.50 -42.25
N LEU A 1073 13.92 31.52 -41.44
CA LEU A 1073 14.95 30.56 -41.83
C LEU A 1073 14.46 29.65 -42.96
N HIS A 1074 13.25 29.08 -42.86
CA HIS A 1074 12.67 28.25 -43.92
C HIS A 1074 12.44 29.04 -45.21
N ILE A 1075 11.95 30.28 -45.12
CA ILE A 1075 11.81 31.20 -46.25
C ILE A 1075 13.18 31.50 -46.88
N GLY A 1076 14.18 31.82 -46.05
CA GLY A 1076 15.55 32.07 -46.50
C GLY A 1076 16.14 30.88 -47.24
N ASN A 1077 16.02 29.68 -46.67
CA ASN A 1077 16.49 28.43 -47.28
C ASN A 1077 15.75 28.11 -48.58
N THR A 1078 14.45 28.37 -48.65
CA THR A 1078 13.66 28.18 -49.87
C THR A 1078 14.08 29.17 -50.96
N TYR A 1079 14.40 30.42 -50.61
CA TYR A 1079 14.99 31.37 -51.56
C TYR A 1079 16.42 31.01 -51.98
N VAL A 1080 17.23 30.41 -51.10
CA VAL A 1080 18.54 29.84 -51.47
C VAL A 1080 18.36 28.70 -52.48
N ALA A 1081 17.39 27.81 -52.28
CA ALA A 1081 17.07 26.73 -53.22
C ALA A 1081 16.59 27.29 -54.59
N LEU A 1082 15.86 28.40 -54.57
CA LEU A 1082 15.45 29.18 -55.75
C LEU A 1082 16.57 30.05 -56.36
N GLN A 1083 17.76 30.07 -55.77
CA GLN A 1083 18.91 30.89 -56.18
C GLN A 1083 18.64 32.41 -56.17
N ASP A 1084 17.71 32.88 -55.32
CA ASP A 1084 17.45 34.30 -55.11
C ASP A 1084 18.12 34.81 -53.82
N ASP A 1085 19.42 35.04 -53.92
CA ASP A 1085 20.27 35.45 -52.79
C ASP A 1085 19.84 36.77 -52.15
N ALA A 1086 19.20 37.67 -52.92
CA ALA A 1086 18.78 38.96 -52.41
C ALA A 1086 17.61 38.82 -51.42
N ARG A 1087 16.61 38.02 -51.79
CA ARG A 1087 15.47 37.72 -50.91
C ARG A 1087 15.83 36.75 -49.79
N ALA A 1088 16.70 35.78 -50.05
CA ALA A 1088 17.27 34.92 -49.01
C ALA A 1088 17.98 35.74 -47.93
N ARG A 1089 18.84 36.69 -48.34
CA ARG A 1089 19.53 37.60 -47.43
C ARG A 1089 18.54 38.42 -46.61
N GLN A 1090 17.50 38.96 -47.25
CA GLN A 1090 16.51 39.76 -46.55
C GLN A 1090 15.76 38.94 -45.49
N ALA A 1091 15.33 37.72 -45.82
CA ALA A 1091 14.67 36.82 -44.87
C ALA A 1091 15.58 36.50 -43.67
N PHE A 1092 16.84 36.14 -43.90
CA PHE A 1092 17.80 35.89 -42.83
C PHE A 1092 18.13 37.15 -42.00
N LEU A 1093 18.16 38.34 -42.60
CA LEU A 1093 18.34 39.58 -41.84
C LEU A 1093 17.12 39.89 -40.96
N SER A 1094 15.89 39.62 -41.44
CA SER A 1094 14.68 39.74 -40.63
C SER A 1094 14.64 38.73 -39.48
N ALA A 1095 15.13 37.50 -39.66
CA ALA A 1095 15.35 36.56 -38.57
C ALA A 1095 16.35 37.11 -37.52
N ARG A 1096 17.41 37.81 -37.97
CA ARG A 1096 18.48 38.32 -37.10
C ARG A 1096 18.03 39.48 -36.21
N GLU A 1097 17.15 40.32 -36.73
CA GLU A 1097 16.59 41.43 -35.96
C GLU A 1097 15.75 40.94 -34.79
N LEU A 1098 15.11 39.78 -34.94
CA LEU A 1098 14.28 39.16 -33.90
C LEU A 1098 15.11 38.38 -32.88
N GLU A 1099 16.07 37.58 -33.33
CA GLU A 1099 17.02 36.87 -32.47
C GLU A 1099 18.48 37.14 -32.85
N PRO A 1100 19.12 38.10 -32.17
CA PRO A 1100 20.51 38.44 -32.42
C PRO A 1100 21.51 37.36 -32.00
N GLU A 1101 21.10 36.33 -31.25
CA GLU A 1101 22.00 35.30 -30.70
C GLU A 1101 21.81 33.91 -31.33
N ASN A 1102 20.92 33.75 -32.32
CA ASN A 1102 20.63 32.45 -32.92
C ASN A 1102 21.81 31.95 -33.78
N SER A 1103 22.52 30.94 -33.29
CA SER A 1103 23.74 30.40 -33.92
C SER A 1103 23.48 29.79 -35.30
N THR A 1104 22.33 29.14 -35.51
CA THR A 1104 21.95 28.54 -36.80
C THR A 1104 21.78 29.61 -37.88
N LEU A 1105 21.24 30.77 -37.51
CA LEU A 1105 21.10 31.91 -38.41
C LEU A 1105 22.45 32.48 -38.84
N TYR A 1106 23.40 32.59 -37.92
CA TYR A 1106 24.75 33.05 -38.26
C TYR A 1106 25.49 32.05 -39.15
N GLN A 1107 25.24 30.74 -38.99
CA GLN A 1107 25.77 29.74 -39.92
C GLN A 1107 25.19 29.91 -41.33
N GLN A 1108 23.87 30.05 -41.47
CA GLN A 1108 23.20 30.26 -42.77
C GLN A 1108 23.63 31.59 -43.44
N LEU A 1109 23.74 32.67 -42.67
CA LEU A 1109 24.26 33.96 -43.15
C LEU A 1109 25.74 33.89 -43.51
N ARG A 1110 26.57 33.20 -42.72
CA ARG A 1110 28.01 33.01 -43.00
C ARG A 1110 28.19 32.20 -44.28
N GLU A 1111 27.38 31.18 -44.51
CA GLU A 1111 27.41 30.42 -45.76
C GLU A 1111 27.04 31.30 -46.96
N LEU A 1112 26.00 32.13 -46.84
CA LEU A 1112 25.59 33.08 -47.87
C LEU A 1112 26.67 34.15 -48.15
N TYR A 1113 27.27 34.74 -47.11
CA TYR A 1113 28.27 35.82 -47.26
C TYR A 1113 29.65 35.32 -47.67
N SER A 1114 30.08 34.16 -47.19
CA SER A 1114 31.40 33.58 -47.52
C SER A 1114 31.56 33.34 -49.03
N LYS A 1115 30.50 32.89 -49.71
CA LYS A 1115 30.48 32.74 -51.17
C LYS A 1115 30.72 34.09 -51.89
N ARG A 1116 30.27 35.21 -51.32
CA ARG A 1116 30.40 36.56 -51.92
C ARG A 1116 31.74 37.24 -51.63
N THR A 1117 32.23 37.21 -50.39
CA THR A 1117 33.49 37.90 -49.99
C THR A 1117 34.70 37.39 -50.77
N VAL A 1118 34.74 36.09 -51.06
CA VAL A 1118 35.82 35.46 -51.85
C VAL A 1118 35.87 36.00 -53.28
N THR A 1119 34.71 36.18 -53.93
CA THR A 1119 34.65 36.73 -55.30
C THR A 1119 35.07 38.20 -55.37
N GLN A 1120 34.75 39.00 -54.34
CA GLN A 1120 35.07 40.43 -54.29
C GLN A 1120 36.59 40.69 -54.10
N ILE A 1121 37.26 39.90 -53.24
CA ILE A 1121 38.71 39.99 -53.01
C ILE A 1121 39.49 39.71 -54.29
N GLN A 1122 39.08 38.69 -55.07
CA GLN A 1122 39.73 38.35 -56.34
C GLN A 1122 39.64 39.49 -57.36
N LEU A 1123 38.51 40.20 -57.42
CA LEU A 1123 38.33 41.35 -58.30
C LEU A 1123 39.22 42.53 -57.90
N LEU A 1124 39.30 42.85 -56.60
CA LEU A 1124 40.12 43.94 -56.08
C LEU A 1124 41.62 43.67 -56.23
N ARG A 1125 42.07 42.42 -56.06
CA ARG A 1125 43.47 42.02 -56.34
C ARG A 1125 43.85 42.30 -57.80
N LYS A 1126 42.99 41.94 -58.74
CA LYS A 1126 43.20 42.16 -60.18
C LYS A 1126 43.25 43.66 -60.54
N GLN A 1127 42.46 44.49 -59.88
CA GLN A 1127 42.51 45.95 -60.06
C GLN A 1127 43.82 46.54 -59.53
N LEU A 1128 44.32 46.02 -58.41
CA LEU A 1128 45.60 46.44 -57.83
C LEU A 1128 46.82 46.08 -58.68
N GLU A 1129 46.76 44.95 -59.42
CA GLU A 1129 47.79 44.58 -60.40
C GLU A 1129 47.88 45.59 -61.55
N ALA A 1130 46.75 46.18 -61.96
CA ALA A 1130 46.69 47.17 -63.03
C ALA A 1130 47.12 48.59 -62.57
N MET A 1131 46.86 48.95 -61.31
CA MET A 1131 47.24 50.24 -60.71
C MET A 1131 47.86 50.06 -59.32
N PRO A 1132 49.16 49.72 -59.23
CA PRO A 1132 49.78 49.32 -57.98
C PRO A 1132 49.83 50.39 -56.90
N THR A 1133 49.84 51.68 -57.27
CA THR A 1133 50.02 52.80 -56.33
C THR A 1133 48.71 53.48 -55.91
N ASP A 1134 47.54 52.95 -56.29
CA ASP A 1134 46.26 53.57 -55.92
C ASP A 1134 45.89 53.32 -54.44
N PRO A 1135 45.90 54.36 -53.59
CA PRO A 1135 45.60 54.21 -52.18
C PRO A 1135 44.14 53.80 -51.91
N ALA A 1136 43.20 54.21 -52.77
CA ALA A 1136 41.78 53.94 -52.56
C ALA A 1136 41.48 52.44 -52.74
N THR A 1137 41.99 51.83 -53.81
CA THR A 1137 41.85 50.37 -54.03
C THR A 1137 42.58 49.57 -52.95
N ARG A 1138 43.75 50.03 -52.47
CA ARG A 1138 44.45 49.39 -51.33
C ARG A 1138 43.61 49.43 -50.06
N LEU A 1139 43.04 50.58 -49.71
CA LEU A 1139 42.18 50.71 -48.51
C LEU A 1139 40.94 49.82 -48.59
N GLU A 1140 40.29 49.72 -49.76
CA GLU A 1140 39.13 48.85 -49.90
C GLU A 1140 39.52 47.36 -49.87
N LEU A 1141 40.67 46.99 -50.45
CA LEU A 1141 41.20 45.63 -50.34
C LEU A 1141 41.53 45.27 -48.89
N ILE A 1142 42.13 46.18 -48.11
CA ILE A 1142 42.41 45.98 -46.68
C ILE A 1142 41.10 45.71 -45.93
N ARG A 1143 40.02 46.45 -46.21
CA ARG A 1143 38.72 46.22 -45.57
C ARG A 1143 38.15 44.85 -45.89
N ARG A 1144 38.19 44.41 -47.17
CA ARG A 1144 37.65 43.11 -47.58
C ARG A 1144 38.49 41.93 -47.09
N LEU A 1145 39.82 42.08 -47.08
CA LEU A 1145 40.72 41.08 -46.48
C LEU A 1145 40.49 40.98 -44.97
N ARG A 1146 40.29 42.09 -44.26
CA ARG A 1146 39.90 42.10 -42.84
C ARG A 1146 38.56 41.39 -42.61
N GLU A 1147 37.54 41.67 -43.42
CA GLU A 1147 36.23 41.00 -43.37
C GLU A 1147 36.31 39.48 -43.67
N ALA A 1148 37.26 39.05 -44.50
CA ALA A 1148 37.54 37.64 -44.75
C ALA A 1148 38.50 37.00 -43.71
N HIS A 1149 38.81 37.72 -42.63
CA HIS A 1149 39.77 37.32 -41.59
C HIS A 1149 41.19 37.02 -42.12
N GLN A 1150 41.56 37.56 -43.28
CA GLN A 1150 42.89 37.47 -43.89
C GLN A 1150 43.76 38.65 -43.43
N TYR A 1151 43.94 38.78 -42.12
CA TYR A 1151 44.56 39.95 -41.49
C TYR A 1151 46.03 40.15 -41.87
N ASP A 1152 46.79 39.06 -42.01
CA ASP A 1152 48.22 39.15 -42.35
C ASP A 1152 48.44 39.73 -43.75
N GLU A 1153 47.58 39.36 -44.70
CA GLU A 1153 47.60 39.94 -46.03
C GLU A 1153 47.11 41.40 -46.01
N ALA A 1154 46.05 41.70 -45.25
CA ALA A 1154 45.58 43.07 -45.07
C ALA A 1154 46.68 44.00 -44.50
N ILE A 1155 47.44 43.53 -43.51
CA ILE A 1155 48.55 44.25 -42.89
C ILE A 1155 49.71 44.45 -43.88
N GLN A 1156 50.00 43.46 -44.74
CA GLN A 1156 50.98 43.62 -45.82
C GLN A 1156 50.55 44.68 -46.84
N VAL A 1157 49.28 44.65 -47.27
CA VAL A 1157 48.73 45.64 -48.21
C VAL A 1157 48.76 47.06 -47.62
N ALA A 1158 48.65 47.19 -46.29
CA ALA A 1158 48.70 48.45 -45.55
C ALA A 1158 50.10 49.09 -45.42
N GLN A 1159 51.18 48.44 -45.92
CA GLN A 1159 52.55 48.97 -45.91
C GLN A 1159 52.81 50.02 -47.01
N PHE A 1160 51.95 51.03 -47.12
CA PHE A 1160 52.18 52.19 -47.97
C PHE A 1160 52.09 53.47 -47.14
N LYS A 1161 52.61 54.57 -47.67
CA LYS A 1161 52.45 55.91 -47.07
C LYS A 1161 51.30 56.62 -47.75
N GLY A 1162 50.33 57.10 -46.98
CA GLY A 1162 49.21 57.90 -47.48
C GLY A 1162 49.70 59.11 -48.27
N ILE A 1163 48.96 59.46 -49.32
CA ILE A 1163 49.33 60.57 -50.21
C ILE A 1163 49.02 61.92 -49.52
N ASP A 1164 48.01 61.95 -48.66
CA ASP A 1164 47.64 63.09 -47.83
C ASP A 1164 47.31 62.66 -46.39
N ALA A 1165 47.08 63.64 -45.51
CA ALA A 1165 46.77 63.38 -44.10
C ALA A 1165 45.47 62.57 -43.90
N SER A 1166 44.51 62.68 -44.82
CA SER A 1166 43.23 61.97 -44.73
C SER A 1166 43.38 60.49 -45.08
N THR A 1167 44.06 60.18 -46.19
CA THR A 1167 44.37 58.79 -46.57
C THR A 1167 45.34 58.14 -45.60
N GLU A 1168 46.28 58.89 -45.01
CA GLU A 1168 47.15 58.36 -43.95
C GLU A 1168 46.37 58.07 -42.66
N ALA A 1169 45.44 58.95 -42.26
CA ALA A 1169 44.54 58.71 -41.13
C ALA A 1169 43.65 57.48 -41.35
N GLN A 1170 43.07 57.32 -42.55
CA GLN A 1170 42.25 56.15 -42.89
C GLN A 1170 43.07 54.86 -42.94
N ARG A 1171 44.30 54.92 -43.48
CA ARG A 1171 45.22 53.78 -43.50
C ARG A 1171 45.57 53.34 -42.09
N LEU A 1172 45.97 54.27 -41.23
CA LEU A 1172 46.31 53.99 -39.83
C LEU A 1172 45.09 53.49 -39.06
N LEU A 1173 43.88 54.01 -39.34
CA LEU A 1173 42.65 53.53 -38.73
C LEU A 1173 42.34 52.08 -39.14
N GLU A 1174 42.34 51.75 -40.44
CA GLU A 1174 42.08 50.39 -40.90
C GLU A 1174 43.18 49.41 -40.49
N LEU A 1175 44.45 49.85 -40.45
CA LEU A 1175 45.56 49.06 -39.95
C LEU A 1175 45.44 48.81 -38.45
N GLY A 1176 45.08 49.83 -37.67
CA GLY A 1176 44.79 49.71 -36.24
C GLY A 1176 43.65 48.74 -35.98
N ARG A 1177 42.59 48.77 -36.79
CA ARG A 1177 41.49 47.80 -36.74
C ARG A 1177 41.91 46.39 -37.12
N CYS A 1178 42.78 46.24 -38.12
CA CYS A 1178 43.34 44.92 -38.48
C CYS A 1178 44.15 44.34 -37.32
N PHE A 1179 44.99 45.13 -36.65
CA PHE A 1179 45.71 44.67 -35.46
C PHE A 1179 44.77 44.37 -34.29
N LEU A 1180 43.72 45.19 -34.11
CA LEU A 1180 42.72 45.00 -33.07
C LEU A 1180 41.95 43.68 -33.27
N GLU A 1181 41.48 43.40 -34.48
CA GLU A 1181 40.73 42.18 -34.81
C GLU A 1181 41.62 40.93 -34.93
N ARG A 1182 42.92 41.12 -35.20
CA ARG A 1182 43.93 40.06 -35.11
C ARG A 1182 44.30 39.71 -33.65
N GLY A 1183 43.99 40.59 -32.69
CA GLY A 1183 44.27 40.41 -31.27
C GLY A 1183 45.57 41.06 -30.78
N ASP A 1184 46.24 41.89 -31.59
CA ASP A 1184 47.45 42.63 -31.23
C ASP A 1184 47.11 44.03 -30.68
N TYR A 1185 46.45 44.05 -29.53
CA TYR A 1185 45.83 45.27 -29.00
C TYR A 1185 46.81 46.40 -28.68
N TYR A 1186 48.02 46.10 -28.17
CA TYR A 1186 49.03 47.13 -27.91
C TYR A 1186 49.52 47.81 -29.20
N THR A 1187 49.74 47.04 -30.27
CA THR A 1187 50.11 47.58 -31.57
C THR A 1187 48.96 48.34 -32.19
N ALA A 1188 47.72 47.90 -31.99
CA ALA A 1188 46.54 48.66 -32.37
C ALA A 1188 46.49 50.02 -31.66
N ILE A 1189 46.73 50.08 -30.34
CA ILE A 1189 46.80 51.35 -29.57
C ILE A 1189 47.88 52.27 -30.15
N GLU A 1190 49.07 51.74 -30.40
CA GLU A 1190 50.20 52.51 -30.94
C GLU A 1190 49.89 53.06 -32.34
N VAL A 1191 49.40 52.23 -33.25
CA VAL A 1191 49.05 52.62 -34.63
C VAL A 1191 47.90 53.63 -34.65
N LEU A 1192 46.86 53.40 -33.84
CA LEU A 1192 45.71 54.32 -33.72
C LEU A 1192 46.12 55.66 -33.10
N SER A 1193 47.13 55.67 -32.21
CA SER A 1193 47.63 56.91 -31.61
C SER A 1193 48.25 57.89 -32.63
N GLY A 1194 48.75 57.36 -33.74
CA GLY A 1194 49.30 58.13 -34.86
C GLY A 1194 48.27 58.79 -35.77
N VAL A 1195 46.96 58.52 -35.61
CA VAL A 1195 45.89 59.19 -36.38
C VAL A 1195 45.68 60.61 -35.81
N PRO A 1196 45.94 61.69 -36.56
CA PRO A 1196 45.87 63.06 -36.02
C PRO A 1196 44.44 63.47 -35.62
N VAL A 1197 44.32 64.29 -34.57
CA VAL A 1197 43.04 64.67 -33.91
C VAL A 1197 42.86 66.20 -33.87
N GLU A 1198 43.58 66.95 -34.71
CA GLU A 1198 43.58 68.42 -34.61
C GLU A 1198 42.26 69.04 -35.11
N GLY A 1199 41.59 69.79 -34.21
CA GLY A 1199 40.42 70.62 -34.51
C GLY A 1199 39.43 70.70 -33.34
N ALA A 1200 38.69 71.81 -33.23
CA ALA A 1200 37.66 72.01 -32.19
C ALA A 1200 36.41 71.11 -32.36
N TYR A 1201 36.32 70.38 -33.47
CA TYR A 1201 35.30 69.38 -33.77
C TYR A 1201 36.00 68.08 -34.20
N LEU A 1202 35.74 66.98 -33.49
CA LEU A 1202 36.21 65.64 -33.86
C LEU A 1202 35.47 65.18 -35.13
N ASP A 1203 36.20 64.82 -36.19
CA ASP A 1203 35.60 64.20 -37.36
C ASP A 1203 35.27 62.71 -37.11
N ARG A 1204 34.52 62.07 -38.01
CA ARG A 1204 34.17 60.64 -37.86
C ARG A 1204 35.39 59.73 -37.74
N THR A 1205 36.50 60.10 -38.37
CA THR A 1205 37.77 59.34 -38.33
C THR A 1205 38.39 59.43 -36.94
N ALA A 1206 38.34 60.59 -36.31
CA ALA A 1206 38.83 60.83 -34.97
C ALA A 1206 37.94 60.20 -33.90
N LEU A 1207 36.61 60.21 -34.06
CA LEU A 1207 35.69 59.46 -33.19
C LEU A 1207 35.93 57.95 -33.32
N ALA A 1208 36.08 57.44 -34.55
CA ALA A 1208 36.40 56.04 -34.78
C ALA A 1208 37.76 55.67 -34.18
N ARG A 1209 38.77 56.53 -34.29
CA ARG A 1209 40.06 56.35 -33.63
C ARG A 1209 39.89 56.22 -32.12
N LEU A 1210 39.24 57.19 -31.46
CA LEU A 1210 39.03 57.16 -30.01
C LEU A 1210 38.26 55.91 -29.60
N TYR A 1211 37.26 55.51 -30.39
CA TYR A 1211 36.43 54.34 -30.12
C TYR A 1211 37.23 53.04 -30.22
N TYR A 1212 37.93 52.80 -31.34
CA TYR A 1212 38.76 51.60 -31.49
C TYR A 1212 39.97 51.60 -30.56
N GLN A 1213 40.50 52.77 -30.20
CA GLN A 1213 41.57 52.88 -29.21
C GLN A 1213 41.03 52.58 -27.80
N ALA A 1214 39.81 52.99 -27.47
CA ALA A 1214 39.14 52.62 -26.23
C ALA A 1214 38.85 51.12 -26.15
N ILE A 1215 38.38 50.51 -27.24
CA ILE A 1215 38.22 49.05 -27.32
C ILE A 1215 39.56 48.37 -27.13
N ALA A 1216 40.63 48.88 -27.73
CA ALA A 1216 41.97 48.32 -27.53
C ALA A 1216 42.43 48.43 -26.06
N TYR A 1217 42.14 49.54 -25.38
CA TYR A 1217 42.42 49.70 -23.94
C TYR A 1217 41.56 48.80 -23.07
N GLU A 1218 40.29 48.61 -23.42
CA GLU A 1218 39.37 47.67 -22.75
C GLU A 1218 39.88 46.23 -22.87
N ARG A 1219 40.27 45.81 -24.08
CA ARG A 1219 40.83 44.47 -24.34
C ARG A 1219 42.19 44.23 -23.67
N VAL A 1220 42.87 45.29 -23.26
CA VAL A 1220 44.14 45.25 -22.51
C VAL A 1220 43.91 45.36 -20.99
N GLY A 1221 42.67 45.55 -20.55
CA GLY A 1221 42.32 45.70 -19.12
C GLY A 1221 42.64 47.07 -18.53
N LEU A 1222 42.96 48.08 -19.36
CA LEU A 1222 43.17 49.46 -18.94
C LEU A 1222 41.85 50.23 -18.96
N TYR A 1223 40.86 49.73 -18.21
CA TYR A 1223 39.47 50.19 -18.24
C TYR A 1223 39.33 51.68 -17.96
N GLN A 1224 40.14 52.26 -17.08
CA GLN A 1224 40.09 53.69 -16.78
C GLN A 1224 40.51 54.58 -17.96
N HIS A 1225 41.45 54.12 -18.80
CA HIS A 1225 41.83 54.80 -20.03
C HIS A 1225 40.74 54.64 -21.10
N ALA A 1226 40.15 53.45 -21.21
CA ALA A 1226 39.01 53.19 -22.09
C ALA A 1226 37.82 54.09 -21.72
N ILE A 1227 37.43 54.15 -20.44
CA ILE A 1227 36.38 55.04 -19.92
C ILE A 1227 36.67 56.49 -20.28
N SER A 1228 37.91 56.98 -20.07
CA SER A 1228 38.25 58.38 -20.38
C SER A 1228 38.02 58.75 -21.85
N LEU A 1229 38.32 57.82 -22.77
CA LEU A 1229 38.16 58.03 -24.21
C LEU A 1229 36.68 57.89 -24.61
N LEU A 1230 35.97 56.93 -24.03
CA LEU A 1230 34.53 56.71 -24.26
C LEU A 1230 33.68 57.88 -23.73
N GLU A 1231 33.99 58.41 -22.54
CA GLU A 1231 33.36 59.62 -22.01
C GLU A 1231 33.62 60.83 -22.92
N HIS A 1232 34.83 60.92 -23.50
CA HIS A 1232 35.16 61.98 -24.45
C HIS A 1232 34.33 61.85 -25.73
N ILE A 1233 34.06 60.63 -26.21
CA ILE A 1233 33.14 60.38 -27.32
C ILE A 1233 31.70 60.75 -26.91
N GLN A 1234 31.25 60.30 -25.74
CA GLN A 1234 29.88 60.51 -25.24
C GLN A 1234 29.55 62.00 -25.05
N ARG A 1235 30.51 62.83 -24.65
CA ARG A 1235 30.34 64.29 -24.55
C ARG A 1235 30.12 64.95 -25.91
N VAL A 1236 30.58 64.33 -26.99
CA VAL A 1236 30.49 64.87 -28.36
C VAL A 1236 29.33 64.26 -29.13
N ASP A 1237 29.10 62.95 -28.99
CA ASP A 1237 27.98 62.21 -29.57
C ASP A 1237 27.52 61.11 -28.60
N MET A 1238 26.40 61.35 -27.92
CA MET A 1238 25.85 60.43 -26.92
C MET A 1238 25.35 59.09 -27.51
N ALA A 1239 25.09 59.03 -28.83
CA ALA A 1239 24.52 57.86 -29.49
C ALA A 1239 25.53 57.11 -30.37
N TYR A 1240 26.82 57.44 -30.26
CA TYR A 1240 27.86 56.82 -31.08
C TYR A 1240 28.09 55.37 -30.64
N ALA A 1241 27.69 54.41 -31.47
CA ALA A 1241 27.86 52.97 -31.25
C ALA A 1241 27.27 52.48 -29.91
N ASP A 1242 27.96 51.60 -29.20
CA ASP A 1242 27.59 51.02 -27.89
C ASP A 1242 28.30 51.75 -26.73
N VAL A 1243 28.74 53.00 -26.93
CA VAL A 1243 29.55 53.76 -25.97
C VAL A 1243 28.92 53.86 -24.56
N PRO A 1244 27.61 54.15 -24.38
CA PRO A 1244 27.00 54.22 -23.04
C PRO A 1244 27.09 52.88 -22.28
N ASP A 1245 26.78 51.78 -22.97
CA ASP A 1245 26.81 50.44 -22.39
C ASP A 1245 28.25 50.02 -22.07
N ARG A 1246 29.20 50.37 -22.95
CA ARG A 1246 30.63 50.15 -22.72
C ARG A 1246 31.18 50.96 -21.56
N ILE A 1247 30.70 52.19 -21.34
CA ILE A 1247 31.09 52.98 -20.16
C ILE A 1247 30.59 52.28 -18.91
N GLN A 1248 29.33 51.87 -18.86
CA GLN A 1248 28.75 51.17 -17.71
C GLN A 1248 29.45 49.83 -17.45
N HIS A 1249 29.72 49.06 -18.50
CA HIS A 1249 30.47 47.81 -18.41
C HIS A 1249 31.89 48.06 -17.86
N ASN A 1250 32.64 48.99 -18.45
CA ASN A 1250 34.00 49.30 -17.99
C ASN A 1250 34.02 49.89 -16.57
N PHE A 1251 32.99 50.62 -16.13
CA PHE A 1251 32.83 51.07 -14.74
C PHE A 1251 32.60 49.90 -13.78
N LEU A 1252 31.78 48.92 -14.16
CA LEU A 1252 31.55 47.72 -13.36
C LEU A 1252 32.81 46.87 -13.26
N GLN A 1253 33.58 46.72 -14.35
CA GLN A 1253 34.86 46.01 -14.30
C GLN A 1253 35.91 46.76 -13.49
N HIS A 1254 35.94 48.09 -13.57
CA HIS A 1254 36.82 48.91 -12.72
C HIS A 1254 36.44 48.81 -11.23
N ALA A 1255 35.15 48.79 -10.90
CA ALA A 1255 34.65 48.70 -9.51
C ALA A 1255 34.86 47.31 -8.86
N LYS A 1256 35.05 46.25 -9.65
CA LYS A 1256 35.28 44.87 -9.19
C LYS A 1256 36.72 44.58 -8.72
N GLY A 1257 37.68 45.49 -8.91
CA GLY A 1257 38.92 45.47 -8.13
C GLY A 1257 40.26 45.31 -8.87
N HIS A 1258 40.37 45.39 -10.19
CA HIS A 1258 41.71 45.41 -10.83
C HIS A 1258 42.35 46.79 -10.91
N VAL A 1259 42.99 47.18 -9.81
CA VAL A 1259 44.07 48.17 -9.83
C VAL A 1259 45.38 47.46 -10.20
N LYS A 1260 45.75 47.43 -11.49
CA LYS A 1260 47.17 47.28 -11.88
C LYS A 1260 47.85 48.64 -11.82
N THR A 1261 48.32 49.03 -10.63
CA THR A 1261 49.41 50.01 -10.54
C THR A 1261 50.70 49.33 -10.97
N VAL A 1262 51.19 49.65 -12.18
CA VAL A 1262 52.60 49.41 -12.52
C VAL A 1262 53.28 50.76 -12.64
N ASP A 1263 54.12 51.03 -11.65
CA ASP A 1263 54.99 52.18 -11.55
C ASP A 1263 56.18 52.01 -12.52
N TYR A 1264 56.10 52.61 -13.70
CA TYR A 1264 57.30 53.02 -14.43
C TYR A 1264 57.23 54.53 -14.60
N SER A 1265 58.02 55.21 -13.76
CA SER A 1265 58.45 56.59 -13.90
C SER A 1265 58.72 57.00 -15.37
N ILE A 1266 57.73 57.61 -16.01
CA ILE A 1266 57.98 58.62 -17.02
C ILE A 1266 57.91 59.95 -16.27
N GLN A 1267 59.08 60.56 -16.14
CA GLN A 1267 59.28 61.89 -15.58
C GLN A 1267 58.26 62.86 -16.16
N ILE A 1268 57.24 63.20 -15.37
CA ILE A 1268 56.50 64.44 -15.59
C ILE A 1268 57.41 65.56 -15.10
N ILE A 1269 58.05 66.25 -16.05
CA ILE A 1269 58.59 67.58 -15.83
C ILE A 1269 57.40 68.48 -15.43
N PRO A 1270 57.39 69.08 -14.24
CA PRO A 1270 56.28 69.91 -13.81
C PRO A 1270 56.48 71.35 -14.32
N ALA A 1271 55.53 71.86 -15.09
CA ALA A 1271 55.39 73.30 -15.37
C ALA A 1271 53.94 73.58 -15.82
N THR A 1272 53.09 73.99 -14.87
CA THR A 1272 52.51 75.34 -14.80
C THR A 1272 51.56 75.73 -15.96
N ILE A 1273 50.26 75.77 -15.64
CA ILE A 1273 49.30 76.92 -15.67
C ILE A 1273 49.22 77.68 -17.02
N PRO A 1274 48.02 77.99 -17.58
CA PRO A 1274 46.77 78.39 -16.89
C PRO A 1274 45.51 77.57 -17.17
#